data_AF-A0A939VES4-F1
#
_entry.id   AF-A0A939VES4-F1
#
_cell.length_a   1.000
_cell.length_b   1.000
_cell.length_c   1.000
_cell.angle_alpha   90.00
_cell.angle_beta   90.00
_cell.angle_gamma   90.00
#
_symmetry.space_group_name_H-M   'P 1'
#
loop_
_entity.id
_entity.type
_entity.pdbx_description
1 polymer ?
#
loop_
_entity_poly.entity_id
_entity_poly.type
_entity_poly.pdbx_seq_one_letter_code
_entity_poly.pdbx_strand_id
1 'polypeptide(L)'
;MVRKNILTLLLCLLAVTVSAAKKKENPVRVTDLRTEHLTNPMSIDTPTPRLGWRIEADVNDVTQTGYHLIVASTREKAERLEGDLWDNTVQTPQSQWISYDGKTLRSNTPCYWRVKVMTTKGETDWSAIAYWTVGLLTESDWNGRWIGLERAMPWDEETEHSHLSARYLRQLFNIDKEVRRATLYICGLGMYEAYINGHRIGNQVLSPAPTDYRKTVLYNAFDVTEMLDKENAIGVVLGNGRYYTMQQNKKPYKITNFGYPTLRLNLIVEFADGTRKTISSDEKWKVTPDGAIRSNNEYDCETYDARKDLGEWTKPGYDDSSWMQAERTAIPTGTLRGAMAPNMTVVEQVTPLSVTKKGNKTIIDMGQNMAGWLRLRIANTSAGDSIVVRFAERLDSTGNIWTENLRHAQSTDRYYANGNENGAWWHPTFVYHGFRYAEVTGMPHATKDDFMGEIISDEMEETATFHSGNEMLNTIYHNAQRGILSNYKGMPVDCPQRDERQPWLGDRTAGCYGEAFLFDNHGLYAKWMRDICEAQREDGCIPDVAPAFWNYYTDNVTWPAALPNGLDMLLMQYGDDAPLRRYYPHVKRWLEHLKYQYQHDGIIDRDRYGDWCVPPEDEKLIHSEDPARQTDGRLISTAYYYHACTQMSRFAQLLGNEEDRAWFDQEAALTKEAFHRHFLTRHEGTSTVPGHLLYPDSTFYGNNTVTANILPYNFGMIDDPYVKEQVEKNVIRNIITDNNGHVSCGVIGISWLLRTLTAMGRTDIAWLLATNDTYPSWGYMAKHGATTIWELWNGDTASPKMNSGNHVMLLGDLLSWLYECVVGIAPGEAGYRQVVMKPDFTVDEMDDVDATYQSIYGKIVSRWKKDHGTLKWHIELPPNTTALIHLDGETVRQLPSGVHDLTHSLPQRGSEVVADEFLYEEAPFPQCHSASIVETRKGDLVATYFGGTKERNPDVCIWVSRKPKGSANWTAPQMVADGVEPRPLTPNPVGKQSLVTASTLPAFKGQFTPLPEWNGNRGEATIGDAYREACWNPVLYETPNGELHLYFKIGPNVAGWKGWRIISKDGGKTWSKREPLPDSLYGPIKNKPILHQGRLISPTSDERNGWKVYFELSDDMGKTWRRTAFVDADEGVKAIQPTILVLPDGRLEALCRTRSRHIGVTYSDDNGETWSHLQLIDTPNNNSGIDAVNLRDGGYALICNDWPIEPDKEKGARTPLSILRSDDGEHWHHWITLEDSPISQYSYPSIIQSRDGHIHVVYTWRRQRVKHVELIP
;
A
#
# COMPACT_ATOMS: atom_id res chain seq x y z
N MET A 1 -31.75 71.29 -4.53
CA MET A 1 -30.43 71.80 -4.11
C MET A 1 -30.34 71.62 -2.60
N VAL A 2 -29.20 71.19 -2.03
CA VAL A 2 -29.03 70.71 -0.64
C VAL A 2 -29.48 69.25 -0.39
N ARG A 3 -28.88 68.29 -1.12
CA ARG A 3 -28.80 66.87 -0.68
C ARG A 3 -27.69 66.05 -1.37
N LYS A 4 -26.70 66.72 -1.99
CA LYS A 4 -25.56 66.07 -2.69
C LYS A 4 -24.19 66.35 -2.09
N ASN A 5 -24.08 67.19 -1.04
CA ASN A 5 -22.78 67.59 -0.46
C ASN A 5 -22.47 67.00 0.92
N ILE A 6 -23.33 66.14 1.48
CA ILE A 6 -23.08 65.47 2.78
C ILE A 6 -22.49 64.06 2.58
N LEU A 7 -22.75 63.40 1.44
CA LEU A 7 -22.23 62.06 1.17
C LEU A 7 -20.73 62.05 0.82
N THR A 8 -20.21 63.12 0.20
CA THR A 8 -18.79 63.20 -0.18
C THR A 8 -17.89 63.56 1.00
N LEU A 9 -18.40 64.26 2.02
CA LEU A 9 -17.63 64.57 3.23
C LEU A 9 -17.56 63.38 4.21
N LEU A 10 -18.59 62.51 4.24
CA LEU A 10 -18.56 61.29 5.06
C LEU A 10 -17.64 60.19 4.50
N LEU A 11 -17.49 60.12 3.17
CA LEU A 11 -16.57 59.17 2.52
C LEU A 11 -15.09 59.58 2.63
N CYS A 12 -14.78 60.87 2.77
CA CYS A 12 -13.41 61.33 3.01
C CYS A 12 -12.99 61.30 4.49
N LEU A 13 -13.94 61.29 5.45
CA LEU A 13 -13.64 61.16 6.89
C LEU A 13 -13.63 59.72 7.40
N LEU A 14 -14.18 58.74 6.67
CA LEU A 14 -13.94 57.31 6.93
C LEU A 14 -12.61 56.79 6.35
N ALA A 15 -11.92 57.58 5.51
CA ALA A 15 -10.66 57.18 4.89
C ALA A 15 -9.40 57.59 5.70
N VAL A 16 -9.54 58.25 6.86
CA VAL A 16 -8.40 58.82 7.61
C VAL A 16 -8.24 58.29 9.05
N THR A 17 -9.06 57.34 9.51
CA THR A 17 -8.87 56.69 10.84
C THR A 17 -8.97 55.16 10.85
N VAL A 18 -8.61 54.51 9.75
CA VAL A 18 -8.19 53.09 9.78
C VAL A 18 -6.81 52.97 9.13
N SER A 19 -5.85 53.74 9.64
CA SER A 19 -4.50 53.20 9.79
C SER A 19 -4.50 52.41 11.11
N ALA A 20 -5.32 51.36 11.18
CA ALA A 20 -5.04 50.27 12.09
C ALA A 20 -3.66 49.81 11.65
N ALA A 21 -2.65 50.10 12.47
CA ALA A 21 -1.37 49.44 12.36
C ALA A 21 -1.71 47.95 12.26
N LYS A 22 -1.54 47.35 11.06
CA LYS A 22 -1.54 45.90 10.93
C LYS A 22 -0.48 45.46 11.91
N LYS A 23 -0.92 45.00 13.09
CA LYS A 23 -0.04 44.39 14.08
C LYS A 23 0.66 43.30 13.28
N LYS A 24 1.98 43.45 13.09
CA LYS A 24 2.76 42.54 12.28
C LYS A 24 2.54 41.16 12.93
N GLU A 25 1.75 40.31 12.29
CA GLU A 25 1.45 38.99 12.83
C GLU A 25 2.78 38.27 13.04
N ASN A 26 2.91 37.62 14.21
CA ASN A 26 4.11 36.88 14.52
C ASN A 26 4.21 35.73 13.50
N PRO A 27 5.30 35.65 12.72
CA PRO A 27 5.43 34.61 11.70
C PRO A 27 5.59 33.21 12.29
N VAL A 28 5.70 33.09 13.62
CA VAL A 28 5.77 31.83 14.35
C VAL A 28 4.67 31.76 15.40
N ARG A 29 3.94 30.65 15.43
CA ARG A 29 2.80 30.43 16.34
C ARG A 29 2.83 29.02 16.92
N VAL A 30 2.22 28.86 18.09
CA VAL A 30 2.04 27.56 18.73
C VAL A 30 0.61 27.08 18.51
N THR A 31 0.47 25.84 18.05
CA THR A 31 -0.81 25.20 17.77
C THR A 31 -0.83 23.79 18.36
N ASP A 32 -2.01 23.16 18.33
CA ASP A 32 -2.22 21.74 18.67
C ASP A 32 -1.57 21.32 20.01
N LEU A 33 -2.01 21.96 21.09
CA LEU A 33 -1.59 21.61 22.45
C LEU A 33 -2.23 20.30 22.85
N ARG A 34 -1.41 19.32 23.24
CA ARG A 34 -1.86 17.97 23.62
C ARG A 34 -1.36 17.59 25.01
N THR A 35 -2.17 16.85 25.76
CA THR A 35 -1.83 16.25 27.05
C THR A 35 -1.90 14.73 26.91
N GLU A 36 -0.80 14.02 27.15
CA GLU A 36 -0.64 12.59 26.80
C GLU A 36 -1.01 12.31 25.34
N HIS A 37 -0.66 13.25 24.44
CA HIS A 37 -1.02 13.23 23.00
C HIS A 37 -2.53 13.26 22.69
N LEU A 38 -3.36 13.59 23.69
CA LEU A 38 -4.81 13.77 23.54
C LEU A 38 -5.19 15.25 23.55
N THR A 39 -6.25 15.58 22.82
CA THR A 39 -6.85 16.92 22.80
C THR A 39 -7.83 17.07 23.95
N ASN A 40 -7.55 18.00 24.86
CA ASN A 40 -8.41 18.35 26.00
C ASN A 40 -8.98 17.17 26.83
N PRO A 41 -8.17 16.18 27.24
CA PRO A 41 -8.66 14.93 27.84
C PRO A 41 -9.25 15.12 29.25
N MET A 42 -10.29 14.35 29.59
CA MET A 42 -10.99 14.45 30.89
C MET A 42 -10.73 13.29 31.86
N SER A 43 -10.03 12.25 31.43
CA SER A 43 -9.78 11.02 32.19
C SER A 43 -8.29 10.65 32.23
N ILE A 44 -7.41 11.63 32.41
CA ILE A 44 -5.96 11.37 32.53
C ILE A 44 -5.71 10.45 33.74
N ASP A 45 -5.15 9.27 33.51
CA ASP A 45 -4.93 8.20 34.50
C ASP A 45 -3.62 8.36 35.30
N THR A 46 -3.07 9.57 35.36
CA THR A 46 -1.81 9.88 36.05
C THR A 46 -1.81 11.29 36.66
N PRO A 47 -1.21 11.49 37.86
CA PRO A 47 -1.06 12.83 38.44
C PRO A 47 0.05 13.67 37.78
N THR A 48 0.88 13.06 36.93
CA THR A 48 2.01 13.71 36.25
C THR A 48 1.92 13.49 34.73
N PRO A 49 0.92 14.07 34.05
CA PRO A 49 0.79 13.90 32.60
C PRO A 49 1.89 14.63 31.83
N ARG A 50 2.08 14.24 30.58
CA ARG A 50 3.04 14.84 29.66
C ARG A 50 2.34 15.81 28.71
N LEU A 51 3.01 16.91 28.38
CA LEU A 51 2.49 17.99 27.53
C LEU A 51 3.27 18.05 26.22
N GLY A 52 2.60 18.37 25.13
CA GLY A 52 3.20 18.57 23.81
C GLY A 52 2.53 19.70 23.04
N TRP A 53 3.26 20.33 22.13
CA TRP A 53 2.74 21.38 21.26
C TRP A 53 3.45 21.38 19.89
N ARG A 54 2.70 21.77 18.86
CA ARG A 54 3.24 22.00 17.52
C ARG A 54 3.62 23.46 17.35
N ILE A 55 4.60 23.70 16.48
CA ILE A 55 5.02 25.04 16.08
C ILE A 55 4.72 25.16 14.59
N GLU A 56 4.05 26.23 14.20
CA GLU A 56 3.83 26.58 12.80
C GLU A 56 4.56 27.88 12.48
N ALA A 57 5.07 27.99 11.25
CA ALA A 57 5.75 29.18 10.81
C ALA A 57 5.55 29.47 9.31
N ASP A 58 5.50 30.76 8.98
CA ASP A 58 5.44 31.23 7.59
C ASP A 58 6.86 31.55 7.04
N VAL A 59 7.90 31.17 7.79
CA VAL A 59 9.33 31.36 7.48
C VAL A 59 10.10 30.06 7.72
N ASN A 60 11.16 29.84 6.94
CA ASN A 60 12.02 28.67 7.06
C ASN A 60 12.97 28.78 8.28
N ASP A 61 13.56 27.64 8.66
CA ASP A 61 14.63 27.52 9.65
C ASP A 61 14.21 28.04 11.05
N VAL A 62 13.03 27.57 11.47
CA VAL A 62 12.49 27.81 12.81
C VAL A 62 12.79 26.60 13.68
N THR A 63 13.51 26.83 14.77
CA THR A 63 13.84 25.83 15.78
C THR A 63 13.53 26.39 17.16
N GLN A 64 12.95 25.58 18.04
CA GLN A 64 12.71 25.95 19.43
C GLN A 64 14.05 25.97 20.19
N THR A 65 14.24 27.00 21.01
CA THR A 65 15.37 27.12 21.94
C THR A 65 14.93 27.01 23.40
N GLY A 66 13.66 27.29 23.69
CA GLY A 66 13.06 27.09 25.00
C GLY A 66 11.57 27.41 25.00
N TYR A 67 10.94 27.27 26.15
CA TYR A 67 9.54 27.62 26.35
C TYR A 67 9.30 28.24 27.73
N HIS A 68 8.20 28.97 27.86
CA HIS A 68 7.57 29.37 29.11
C HIS A 68 6.16 28.77 29.13
N LEU A 69 5.88 27.93 30.12
CA LEU A 69 4.62 27.23 30.29
C LEU A 69 3.96 27.62 31.62
N ILE A 70 2.64 27.78 31.60
CA ILE A 70 1.82 27.89 32.80
C ILE A 70 0.72 26.84 32.83
N VAL A 71 0.38 26.38 34.04
CA VAL A 71 -0.75 25.52 34.35
C VAL A 71 -1.51 26.13 35.53
N ALA A 72 -2.80 26.34 35.35
CA ALA A 72 -3.69 26.99 36.28
C ALA A 72 -4.87 26.09 36.67
N SER A 73 -5.40 26.28 37.87
CA SER A 73 -6.54 25.55 38.42
C SER A 73 -7.90 26.00 37.87
N THR A 74 -7.97 27.16 37.22
CA THR A 74 -9.20 27.67 36.57
C THR A 74 -8.86 28.35 35.25
N ARG A 75 -9.87 28.45 34.37
CA ARG A 75 -9.72 29.12 33.07
C ARG A 75 -9.35 30.59 33.23
N GLU A 76 -9.99 31.30 34.15
CA GLU A 76 -9.78 32.74 34.37
C GLU A 76 -8.34 33.03 34.84
N LYS A 77 -7.73 32.12 35.61
CA LYS A 77 -6.32 32.23 35.99
C LYS A 77 -5.40 32.04 34.79
N ALA A 78 -5.66 31.05 33.93
CA ALA A 78 -4.90 30.87 32.69
C ALA A 78 -5.04 32.06 31.73
N GLU A 79 -6.22 32.70 31.67
CA GLU A 79 -6.44 33.94 30.90
C GLU A 79 -5.60 35.11 31.41
N ARG A 80 -5.44 35.23 32.74
CA ARG A 80 -4.57 36.22 33.39
C ARG A 80 -3.10 35.83 33.46
N LEU A 81 -2.73 34.68 32.89
CA LEU A 81 -1.38 34.10 32.93
C LEU A 81 -0.88 33.78 34.36
N GLU A 82 -1.79 33.38 35.24
CA GLU A 82 -1.50 32.99 36.63
C GLU A 82 -1.36 31.45 36.74
N GLY A 83 -0.13 30.94 36.60
CA GLY A 83 0.19 29.50 36.71
C GLY A 83 0.23 28.98 38.14
N ASP A 84 -0.91 28.96 38.84
CA ASP A 84 -0.94 28.60 40.27
C ASP A 84 -0.68 27.11 40.57
N LEU A 85 -0.77 26.23 39.57
CA LEU A 85 -0.37 24.82 39.65
C LEU A 85 1.07 24.60 39.18
N TRP A 86 1.46 25.26 38.10
CA TRP A 86 2.81 25.23 37.55
C TRP A 86 3.10 26.49 36.74
N ASP A 87 4.30 27.05 36.87
CA ASP A 87 4.78 28.18 36.08
C ASP A 87 6.29 27.99 35.92
N ASN A 88 6.75 27.73 34.69
CA ASN A 88 8.14 27.36 34.46
C ASN A 88 8.66 27.83 33.09
N THR A 89 9.93 28.25 33.06
CA THR A 89 10.67 28.58 31.83
C THR A 89 11.87 27.66 31.70
N VAL A 90 11.99 26.96 30.58
CA VAL A 90 13.04 25.96 30.33
C VAL A 90 13.72 26.21 29.00
N GLN A 91 15.06 26.17 28.98
CA GLN A 91 15.86 26.23 27.76
C GLN A 91 16.05 24.82 27.21
N THR A 92 15.25 24.44 26.22
CA THR A 92 15.29 23.12 25.59
C THR A 92 14.67 23.18 24.19
N PRO A 93 15.21 22.42 23.22
CA PRO A 93 14.57 22.25 21.93
C PRO A 93 13.38 21.27 21.96
N GLN A 94 13.15 20.57 23.07
CA GLN A 94 12.06 19.59 23.19
C GLN A 94 10.69 20.29 23.27
N SER A 95 9.76 19.93 22.39
CA SER A 95 8.38 20.44 22.38
C SER A 95 7.32 19.35 22.59
N GLN A 96 7.74 18.10 22.73
CA GLN A 96 6.87 16.93 22.89
C GLN A 96 7.20 16.19 24.18
N TRP A 97 6.21 15.52 24.77
CA TRP A 97 6.36 14.64 25.93
C TRP A 97 7.00 15.31 27.17
N ILE A 98 6.69 16.59 27.41
CA ILE A 98 7.17 17.35 28.57
C ILE A 98 6.39 16.93 29.83
N SER A 99 7.02 16.19 30.73
CA SER A 99 6.40 15.79 32.00
C SER A 99 6.01 16.98 32.87
N TYR A 100 4.78 16.97 33.37
CA TYR A 100 4.31 17.91 34.37
C TYR A 100 5.12 17.77 35.67
N ASP A 101 5.73 18.86 36.12
CA ASP A 101 6.56 18.93 37.33
C ASP A 101 6.08 20.05 38.29
N GLY A 102 4.77 20.32 38.27
CA GLY A 102 4.13 21.30 39.14
C GLY A 102 3.66 20.72 40.47
N LYS A 103 2.69 21.41 41.10
CA LYS A 103 2.03 20.91 42.32
C LYS A 103 1.35 19.58 42.07
N THR A 104 1.41 18.66 43.04
CA THR A 104 0.76 17.34 42.95
C THR A 104 -0.73 17.45 42.60
N LEU A 105 -1.12 16.86 41.47
CA LEU A 105 -2.50 16.81 41.03
C LEU A 105 -3.23 15.64 41.71
N ARG A 106 -4.50 15.85 42.06
CA ARG A 106 -5.36 14.83 42.68
C ARG A 106 -6.50 14.46 41.73
N SER A 107 -7.23 13.40 42.07
CA SER A 107 -8.41 12.98 41.33
C SER A 107 -9.41 14.12 41.12
N ASN A 108 -9.97 14.22 39.91
CA ASN A 108 -10.90 15.28 39.48
C ASN A 108 -10.31 16.71 39.55
N THR A 109 -9.00 16.89 39.40
CA THR A 109 -8.37 18.22 39.32
C THR A 109 -8.43 18.76 37.88
N PRO A 110 -9.14 19.87 37.62
CA PRO A 110 -9.10 20.56 36.34
C PRO A 110 -7.81 21.37 36.20
N CYS A 111 -7.19 21.32 35.02
CA CYS A 111 -5.94 22.00 34.72
C CYS A 111 -6.07 22.73 33.38
N TYR A 112 -5.83 24.04 33.37
CA TYR A 112 -5.86 24.89 32.18
C TYR A 112 -4.45 25.38 31.92
N TRP A 113 -3.94 25.23 30.70
CA TRP A 113 -2.54 25.49 30.43
C TRP A 113 -2.32 26.25 29.13
N ARG A 114 -1.19 26.95 29.09
CA ARG A 114 -0.73 27.73 27.94
C ARG A 114 0.78 27.66 27.87
N VAL A 115 1.30 27.75 26.66
CA VAL A 115 2.75 27.80 26.41
C VAL A 115 3.08 28.98 25.51
N LYS A 116 4.24 29.58 25.75
CA LYS A 116 4.92 30.54 24.90
C LYS A 116 6.27 29.95 24.54
N VAL A 117 6.67 30.05 23.28
CA VAL A 117 7.88 29.39 22.79
C VAL A 117 8.92 30.42 22.36
N MET A 118 10.18 30.20 22.75
CA MET A 118 11.34 30.94 22.25
C MET A 118 11.93 30.17 21.07
N THR A 119 12.15 30.85 19.95
CA THR A 119 12.69 30.24 18.73
C THR A 119 13.86 31.03 18.18
N THR A 120 14.55 30.46 17.18
CA THR A 120 15.57 31.14 16.37
C THR A 120 15.05 32.40 15.64
N LYS A 121 13.73 32.58 15.50
CA LYS A 121 13.11 33.75 14.85
C LYS A 121 12.41 34.69 15.85
N GLY A 122 12.60 34.48 17.15
CA GLY A 122 11.98 35.27 18.22
C GLY A 122 10.97 34.48 19.04
N GLU A 123 10.33 35.17 19.98
CA GLU A 123 9.32 34.57 20.86
C GLU A 123 7.95 34.57 20.19
N THR A 124 7.16 33.52 20.40
CA THR A 124 5.76 33.45 19.96
C THR A 124 4.86 34.31 20.86
N ASP A 125 3.61 34.55 20.45
CA ASP A 125 2.56 34.88 21.40
C ASP A 125 2.23 33.65 22.29
N TRP A 126 1.52 33.87 23.40
CA TRP A 126 0.97 32.76 24.20
C TRP A 126 -0.05 31.96 23.38
N SER A 127 0.02 30.63 23.47
CA SER A 127 -0.95 29.73 22.86
C SER A 127 -2.39 30.02 23.30
N ALA A 128 -3.35 29.43 22.59
CA ALA A 128 -4.69 29.24 23.12
C ALA A 128 -4.66 28.43 24.43
N ILE A 129 -5.72 28.55 25.24
CA ILE A 129 -5.86 27.74 26.46
C ILE A 129 -6.24 26.33 26.06
N ALA A 130 -5.40 25.37 26.43
CA ALA A 130 -5.72 23.96 26.44
C ALA A 130 -6.08 23.50 27.85
N TYR A 131 -6.69 22.33 27.97
CA TYR A 131 -7.27 21.84 29.20
C TYR A 131 -6.98 20.36 29.43
N TRP A 132 -6.94 19.90 30.66
CA TRP A 132 -7.17 18.49 30.97
C TRP A 132 -7.79 18.33 32.35
N THR A 133 -8.38 17.18 32.61
CA THR A 133 -8.79 16.77 33.97
C THR A 133 -8.08 15.48 34.36
N VAL A 134 -7.53 15.45 35.57
CA VAL A 134 -7.09 14.18 36.16
C VAL A 134 -8.32 13.34 36.49
N GLY A 135 -8.32 12.08 36.05
CA GLY A 135 -9.39 11.13 36.32
C GLY A 135 -9.50 10.76 37.81
N LEU A 136 -10.33 9.77 38.12
CA LEU A 136 -10.32 9.10 39.42
C LEU A 136 -9.19 8.06 39.44
N LEU A 137 -8.16 8.31 40.26
CA LEU A 137 -6.90 7.55 40.24
C LEU A 137 -6.93 6.28 41.08
N THR A 138 -7.77 6.23 42.13
CA THR A 138 -7.80 5.10 43.07
C THR A 138 -9.22 4.68 43.40
N GLU A 139 -9.37 3.44 43.87
CA GLU A 139 -10.66 2.89 44.31
C GLU A 139 -11.34 3.76 45.39
N SER A 140 -10.57 4.45 46.24
CA SER A 140 -11.11 5.34 47.29
C SER A 140 -11.68 6.66 46.76
N ASP A 141 -11.40 7.01 45.51
CA ASP A 141 -11.98 8.20 44.86
C ASP A 141 -13.38 7.92 44.28
N TRP A 142 -13.82 6.66 44.31
CA TRP A 142 -15.15 6.25 43.88
C TRP A 142 -16.14 6.18 45.04
N ASN A 143 -17.28 6.88 44.90
CA ASN A 143 -18.41 6.76 45.82
C ASN A 143 -19.45 5.76 45.29
N GLY A 144 -19.55 5.63 43.97
CA GLY A 144 -20.40 4.67 43.27
C GLY A 144 -20.04 3.22 43.57
N ARG A 145 -21.08 2.41 43.66
CA ARG A 145 -21.04 0.95 43.76
C ARG A 145 -21.36 0.34 42.40
N TRP A 146 -20.87 -0.87 42.17
CA TRP A 146 -21.29 -1.69 41.03
C TRP A 146 -22.74 -2.14 41.24
N ILE A 147 -23.62 -1.79 40.29
CA ILE A 147 -25.04 -2.08 40.32
C ILE A 147 -25.55 -2.61 38.97
N GLY A 148 -26.57 -3.46 38.99
CA GLY A 148 -27.07 -4.10 37.79
C GLY A 148 -28.08 -5.21 38.08
N LEU A 149 -28.11 -6.20 37.18
CA LEU A 149 -28.97 -7.37 37.26
C LEU A 149 -28.19 -8.62 36.83
N GLU A 150 -27.72 -9.42 37.80
CA GLU A 150 -26.86 -10.60 37.55
C GLU A 150 -27.66 -11.87 37.26
N ARG A 151 -28.61 -11.78 36.32
CA ARG A 151 -29.40 -12.94 35.86
C ARG A 151 -29.98 -12.70 34.48
N ALA A 152 -30.18 -13.80 33.76
CA ALA A 152 -31.06 -13.87 32.60
C ALA A 152 -32.54 -13.79 33.02
N MET A 153 -33.38 -13.20 32.16
CA MET A 153 -34.84 -13.19 32.30
C MET A 153 -35.47 -14.41 31.60
N PRO A 154 -36.74 -14.76 31.87
CA PRO A 154 -37.37 -15.93 31.24
C PRO A 154 -37.45 -15.90 29.69
N TRP A 155 -37.25 -14.74 29.07
CA TRP A 155 -37.21 -14.53 27.62
C TRP A 155 -35.80 -14.42 27.05
N ASP A 156 -34.78 -14.40 27.91
CA ASP A 156 -33.37 -14.40 27.48
C ASP A 156 -32.93 -15.86 27.22
N GLU A 157 -31.93 -16.05 26.36
CA GLU A 157 -31.37 -17.37 26.01
C GLU A 157 -29.85 -17.40 26.21
N GLU A 158 -29.36 -18.38 26.97
CA GLU A 158 -27.94 -18.55 27.29
C GLU A 158 -27.32 -19.72 26.49
N THR A 159 -27.35 -19.59 25.17
CA THR A 159 -26.83 -20.60 24.23
C THR A 159 -25.61 -20.08 23.46
N GLU A 160 -25.11 -20.85 22.49
CA GLU A 160 -24.06 -20.36 21.58
C GLU A 160 -24.51 -19.16 20.74
N HIS A 161 -25.82 -19.03 20.49
CA HIS A 161 -26.48 -17.85 19.93
C HIS A 161 -27.17 -17.13 21.08
N SER A 162 -26.39 -16.49 21.95
CA SER A 162 -26.96 -15.91 23.17
C SER A 162 -27.86 -14.71 22.86
N HIS A 163 -29.03 -14.68 23.51
CA HIS A 163 -30.00 -13.59 23.46
C HIS A 163 -30.17 -13.00 24.85
N LEU A 164 -29.45 -11.93 25.16
CA LEU A 164 -29.57 -11.22 26.43
C LEU A 164 -30.06 -9.79 26.19
N SER A 165 -31.22 -9.46 26.76
CA SER A 165 -31.83 -8.12 26.69
C SER A 165 -30.97 -7.03 27.34
N ALA A 166 -31.01 -5.80 26.82
CA ALA A 166 -30.27 -4.69 27.43
C ALA A 166 -30.82 -4.37 28.83
N ARG A 167 -29.96 -3.83 29.72
CA ARG A 167 -30.35 -3.44 31.08
C ARG A 167 -30.48 -1.92 31.15
N TYR A 168 -31.67 -1.41 31.42
CA TYR A 168 -31.95 0.02 31.55
C TYR A 168 -31.96 0.41 33.02
N LEU A 169 -31.12 1.35 33.42
CA LEU A 169 -30.98 1.84 34.79
C LEU A 169 -31.29 3.33 34.86
N ARG A 170 -32.04 3.77 35.86
CA ARG A 170 -32.32 5.21 36.05
C ARG A 170 -32.33 5.62 37.51
N GLN A 171 -32.09 6.91 37.72
CA GLN A 171 -32.21 7.55 39.03
C GLN A 171 -32.61 9.02 38.94
N LEU A 172 -33.42 9.48 39.90
CA LEU A 172 -33.74 10.89 40.10
C LEU A 172 -32.82 11.54 41.14
N PHE A 173 -32.47 12.81 40.92
CA PHE A 173 -31.73 13.60 41.90
C PHE A 173 -32.00 15.10 41.75
N ASN A 174 -31.89 15.82 42.87
CA ASN A 174 -32.10 17.28 42.91
C ASN A 174 -30.79 18.03 43.06
N ILE A 175 -30.75 19.23 42.49
CA ILE A 175 -29.68 20.21 42.64
C ILE A 175 -30.27 21.51 43.19
N ASP A 176 -29.83 21.92 44.38
CA ASP A 176 -30.42 23.04 45.13
C ASP A 176 -29.53 24.29 45.14
N LYS A 177 -28.40 24.27 44.43
CA LYS A 177 -27.39 25.33 44.40
C LYS A 177 -26.92 25.57 42.97
N GLU A 178 -26.39 26.77 42.72
CA GLU A 178 -25.81 27.14 41.43
C GLU A 178 -24.56 26.29 41.12
N VAL A 179 -24.62 25.56 40.00
CA VAL A 179 -23.55 24.67 39.54
C VAL A 179 -22.45 25.50 38.89
N ARG A 180 -21.20 25.26 39.31
CA ARG A 180 -19.99 25.78 38.66
C ARG A 180 -19.44 24.79 37.63
N ARG A 181 -19.40 23.50 37.98
CA ARG A 181 -18.86 22.42 37.15
C ARG A 181 -19.53 21.11 37.54
N ALA A 182 -19.85 20.27 36.56
CA ALA A 182 -20.28 18.90 36.80
C ALA A 182 -19.54 17.93 35.88
N THR A 183 -18.90 16.91 36.47
CA THR A 183 -18.14 15.90 35.74
C THR A 183 -18.72 14.52 36.02
N LEU A 184 -19.10 13.82 34.96
CA LEU A 184 -19.55 12.44 35.01
C LEU A 184 -18.37 11.50 34.76
N TYR A 185 -18.12 10.58 35.68
CA TYR A 185 -17.24 9.43 35.53
C TYR A 185 -18.10 8.17 35.47
N ILE A 186 -18.02 7.41 34.38
CA ILE A 186 -18.93 6.29 34.10
C ILE A 186 -18.19 5.09 33.54
N CYS A 187 -18.54 3.91 34.06
CA CYS A 187 -18.14 2.62 33.53
C CYS A 187 -19.35 1.69 33.47
N GLY A 188 -19.84 1.41 32.27
CA GLY A 188 -20.76 0.31 32.02
C GLY A 188 -19.99 -0.88 31.46
N LEU A 189 -19.83 -1.94 32.25
CA LEU A 189 -19.18 -3.17 31.79
C LEU A 189 -20.10 -3.94 30.86
N GLY A 190 -19.55 -4.36 29.74
CA GLY A 190 -20.28 -4.69 28.53
C GLY A 190 -20.13 -3.53 27.56
N MET A 191 -21.20 -2.77 27.37
CA MET A 191 -21.20 -1.46 26.73
C MET A 191 -22.26 -0.55 27.38
N TYR A 192 -22.23 0.76 27.19
CA TYR A 192 -23.27 1.67 27.68
C TYR A 192 -23.61 2.82 26.73
N GLU A 193 -24.83 3.32 26.87
CA GLU A 193 -25.19 4.70 26.54
C GLU A 193 -25.79 5.39 27.76
N ALA A 194 -25.44 6.66 27.97
CA ALA A 194 -25.88 7.43 29.13
C ALA A 194 -26.57 8.72 28.72
N TYR A 195 -27.51 9.15 29.55
CA TYR A 195 -28.41 10.27 29.32
C TYR A 195 -28.63 11.07 30.59
N ILE A 196 -28.71 12.39 30.49
CA ILE A 196 -29.20 13.27 31.56
C ILE A 196 -30.32 14.14 30.98
N ASN A 197 -31.48 14.13 31.63
CA ASN A 197 -32.64 14.97 31.26
C ASN A 197 -33.07 14.84 29.79
N GLY A 198 -32.96 13.63 29.21
CA GLY A 198 -33.26 13.38 27.80
C GLY A 198 -32.12 13.68 26.83
N HIS A 199 -31.00 14.23 27.28
CA HIS A 199 -29.83 14.50 26.44
C HIS A 199 -28.84 13.33 26.53
N ARG A 200 -28.43 12.78 25.38
CA ARG A 200 -27.36 11.77 25.29
C ARG A 200 -26.02 12.41 25.67
N ILE A 201 -25.22 11.67 26.43
CA ILE A 201 -23.89 12.11 26.88
C ILE A 201 -22.85 11.71 25.84
N GLY A 202 -22.19 12.70 25.25
CA GLY A 202 -21.16 12.50 24.23
C GLY A 202 -21.66 11.89 22.92
N ASN A 203 -20.73 11.63 22.01
CA ASN A 203 -20.97 11.06 20.68
C ASN A 203 -20.44 9.61 20.55
N GLN A 204 -19.71 9.11 21.55
CA GLN A 204 -19.14 7.77 21.54
C GLN A 204 -20.19 6.67 21.36
N VAL A 205 -19.79 5.59 20.73
CA VAL A 205 -20.56 4.35 20.57
C VAL A 205 -19.72 3.18 21.09
N LEU A 206 -20.36 2.03 21.34
CA LEU A 206 -19.68 0.79 21.74
C LEU A 206 -18.71 0.97 22.93
N SER A 207 -19.02 1.87 23.86
CA SER A 207 -18.13 2.28 24.96
C SER A 207 -18.44 1.52 26.25
N PRO A 208 -17.46 1.29 27.14
CA PRO A 208 -16.03 1.61 27.01
C PRO A 208 -15.30 0.64 26.07
N ALA A 209 -14.09 1.00 25.67
CA ALA A 209 -13.24 0.13 24.85
C ALA A 209 -12.97 -1.22 25.55
N PRO A 210 -12.95 -2.35 24.81
CA PRO A 210 -12.80 -3.68 25.39
C PRO A 210 -11.38 -3.91 25.94
N THR A 211 -11.29 -4.59 27.09
CA THR A 211 -10.03 -5.02 27.74
C THR A 211 -10.20 -6.43 28.29
N ASP A 212 -9.12 -7.03 28.80
CA ASP A 212 -9.29 -8.14 29.74
C ASP A 212 -9.82 -7.57 31.06
N TYR A 213 -11.13 -7.68 31.26
CA TYR A 213 -11.82 -7.11 32.43
C TYR A 213 -11.36 -7.70 33.77
N ARG A 214 -10.57 -8.78 33.75
CA ARG A 214 -9.93 -9.32 34.97
C ARG A 214 -8.74 -8.48 35.42
N LYS A 215 -8.15 -7.69 34.52
CA LYS A 215 -6.91 -6.92 34.70
C LYS A 215 -7.17 -5.43 34.71
N THR A 216 -7.89 -4.92 33.71
CA THR A 216 -8.21 -3.50 33.55
C THR A 216 -9.67 -3.31 33.17
N VAL A 217 -10.31 -2.31 33.77
CA VAL A 217 -11.65 -1.85 33.43
C VAL A 217 -11.58 -0.35 33.12
N LEU A 218 -11.98 0.05 31.91
CA LEU A 218 -11.90 1.44 31.48
C LEU A 218 -13.18 2.22 31.82
N TYR A 219 -13.02 3.44 32.34
CA TYR A 219 -14.12 4.39 32.52
C TYR A 219 -13.90 5.63 31.65
N ASN A 220 -15.00 6.26 31.25
CA ASN A 220 -14.96 7.54 30.54
C ASN A 220 -15.32 8.69 31.49
N ALA A 221 -14.89 9.90 31.12
CA ALA A 221 -15.21 11.12 31.83
C ALA A 221 -15.81 12.16 30.87
N PHE A 222 -16.86 12.86 31.31
CA PHE A 222 -17.56 13.87 30.50
C PHE A 222 -17.88 15.11 31.30
N ASP A 223 -17.83 16.27 30.65
CA ASP A 223 -18.42 17.51 31.15
C ASP A 223 -19.93 17.46 30.91
N VAL A 224 -20.70 17.55 31.99
CA VAL A 224 -22.17 17.56 31.94
C VAL A 224 -22.74 18.79 32.64
N THR A 225 -21.92 19.84 32.81
CA THR A 225 -22.27 21.07 33.54
C THR A 225 -23.56 21.69 33.00
N GLU A 226 -23.68 21.82 31.69
CA GLU A 226 -24.84 22.45 31.03
C GLU A 226 -26.07 21.55 30.92
N MET A 227 -25.97 20.27 31.31
CA MET A 227 -27.08 19.30 31.22
C MET A 227 -27.93 19.26 32.50
N LEU A 228 -27.48 19.90 33.59
CA LEU A 228 -28.14 19.85 34.89
C LEU A 228 -29.18 20.97 35.06
N ASP A 229 -30.31 20.62 35.67
CA ASP A 229 -31.37 21.53 36.11
C ASP A 229 -31.60 21.34 37.64
N LYS A 230 -32.67 21.90 38.20
CA LYS A 230 -33.05 21.73 39.60
C LYS A 230 -33.51 20.31 39.94
N GLU A 231 -34.33 19.72 39.06
CA GLU A 231 -34.77 18.33 39.14
C GLU A 231 -34.18 17.58 37.95
N ASN A 232 -33.52 16.46 38.22
CA ASN A 232 -32.77 15.74 37.19
C ASN A 232 -33.10 14.25 37.19
N ALA A 233 -33.05 13.67 36.00
CA ALA A 233 -32.99 12.23 35.80
C ALA A 233 -31.70 11.87 35.07
N ILE A 234 -31.01 10.84 35.55
CA ILE A 234 -29.92 10.19 34.82
C ILE A 234 -30.38 8.78 34.43
N GLY A 235 -30.16 8.41 33.18
CA GLY A 235 -30.49 7.11 32.62
C GLY A 235 -29.29 6.49 31.93
N VAL A 236 -29.09 5.19 32.11
CA VAL A 236 -28.03 4.42 31.45
C VAL A 236 -28.62 3.14 30.91
N VAL A 237 -28.38 2.83 29.65
CA VAL A 237 -28.68 1.52 29.07
C VAL A 237 -27.37 0.76 28.90
N LEU A 238 -27.34 -0.51 29.31
CA LEU A 238 -26.19 -1.39 29.22
C LEU A 238 -26.40 -2.48 28.17
N GLY A 239 -25.42 -2.62 27.29
CA GLY A 239 -25.28 -3.73 26.35
C GLY A 239 -24.32 -4.81 26.86
N ASN A 240 -24.32 -5.95 26.19
CA ASN A 240 -23.57 -7.15 26.54
C ASN A 240 -22.07 -6.98 26.32
N GLY A 241 -21.69 -6.40 25.17
CA GLY A 241 -20.30 -6.27 24.72
C GLY A 241 -19.53 -7.58 24.88
N ARG A 242 -18.22 -7.49 25.13
CA ARG A 242 -17.40 -8.69 25.41
C ARG A 242 -17.39 -9.11 26.88
N TYR A 243 -18.09 -8.39 27.75
CA TYR A 243 -18.15 -8.71 29.18
C TYR A 243 -19.05 -9.94 29.41
N TYR A 244 -20.23 -9.92 28.80
CA TYR A 244 -21.07 -11.11 28.63
C TYR A 244 -20.73 -11.76 27.29
N THR A 245 -20.09 -12.93 27.31
CA THR A 245 -19.60 -13.54 26.06
C THR A 245 -20.72 -13.84 25.06
N MET A 246 -20.45 -13.60 23.77
CA MET A 246 -21.41 -13.75 22.68
C MET A 246 -21.88 -15.20 22.46
N GLN A 247 -21.02 -16.16 22.82
CA GLN A 247 -21.25 -17.59 22.60
C GLN A 247 -21.23 -18.33 23.93
N GLN A 248 -22.32 -18.21 24.71
CA GLN A 248 -22.42 -18.87 26.01
C GLN A 248 -22.31 -20.39 25.85
N ASN A 249 -21.64 -21.03 26.81
CA ASN A 249 -21.44 -22.49 26.87
C ASN A 249 -20.66 -23.11 25.69
N LYS A 250 -20.22 -22.33 24.69
CA LYS A 250 -19.38 -22.82 23.59
C LYS A 250 -17.91 -22.82 24.00
N LYS A 251 -17.34 -24.02 24.19
CA LYS A 251 -15.93 -24.22 24.58
C LYS A 251 -15.51 -23.33 25.78
N PRO A 252 -16.16 -23.45 26.95
CA PRO A 252 -15.93 -22.57 28.11
C PRO A 252 -14.50 -22.62 28.68
N TYR A 253 -13.74 -23.68 28.38
CA TYR A 253 -12.30 -23.75 28.69
C TYR A 253 -11.45 -22.78 27.84
N LYS A 254 -11.97 -22.36 26.68
CA LYS A 254 -11.30 -21.48 25.71
C LYS A 254 -11.86 -20.05 25.76
N ILE A 255 -13.19 -19.90 25.80
CA ILE A 255 -13.88 -18.61 25.71
C ILE A 255 -14.27 -18.14 27.11
N THR A 256 -13.75 -16.99 27.52
CA THR A 256 -14.02 -16.44 28.86
C THR A 256 -15.35 -15.68 28.90
N ASN A 257 -16.18 -15.97 29.91
CA ASN A 257 -17.32 -15.13 30.29
C ASN A 257 -16.95 -14.35 31.56
N PHE A 258 -17.18 -13.03 31.59
CA PHE A 258 -16.78 -12.19 32.74
C PHE A 258 -17.94 -11.85 33.66
N GLY A 259 -19.18 -11.82 33.15
CA GLY A 259 -20.38 -11.56 33.95
C GLY A 259 -21.53 -10.96 33.13
N TYR A 260 -22.58 -10.53 33.82
CA TYR A 260 -23.68 -9.78 33.22
C TYR A 260 -23.38 -8.28 33.24
N PRO A 261 -23.95 -7.47 32.31
CA PRO A 261 -23.68 -6.04 32.27
C PRO A 261 -23.95 -5.33 33.61
N THR A 262 -23.00 -4.50 34.04
CA THR A 262 -23.05 -3.79 35.33
C THR A 262 -22.53 -2.36 35.20
N LEU A 263 -23.04 -1.45 36.04
CA LEU A 263 -22.75 -0.02 36.03
C LEU A 263 -22.02 0.40 37.30
N ARG A 264 -20.98 1.22 37.13
CA ARG A 264 -20.45 2.09 38.19
C ARG A 264 -20.34 3.52 37.70
N LEU A 265 -20.74 4.48 38.56
CA LEU A 265 -20.84 5.88 38.20
C LEU A 265 -20.60 6.82 39.37
N ASN A 266 -19.90 7.92 39.10
CA ASN A 266 -19.81 9.12 39.93
C ASN A 266 -20.15 10.35 39.08
N LEU A 267 -21.19 11.10 39.43
CA LEU A 267 -21.42 12.47 38.95
C LEU A 267 -21.01 13.44 40.05
N ILE A 268 -19.89 14.13 39.85
CA ILE A 268 -19.32 15.09 40.81
C ILE A 268 -19.74 16.50 40.40
N VAL A 269 -20.55 17.15 41.24
CA VAL A 269 -21.04 18.51 41.05
C VAL A 269 -20.34 19.45 42.02
N GLU A 270 -19.72 20.49 41.48
CA GLU A 270 -19.09 21.59 42.21
C GLU A 270 -19.96 22.83 42.08
N PHE A 271 -20.24 23.48 43.20
CA PHE A 271 -21.10 24.65 43.25
C PHE A 271 -20.30 25.96 43.28
N ALA A 272 -20.95 27.06 42.93
CA ALA A 272 -20.35 28.40 42.95
C ALA A 272 -19.86 28.82 44.36
N ASP A 273 -20.44 28.27 45.43
CA ASP A 273 -20.03 28.51 46.82
C ASP A 273 -18.81 27.68 47.28
N GLY A 274 -18.24 26.86 46.39
CA GLY A 274 -17.08 26.01 46.67
C GLY A 274 -17.40 24.66 47.32
N THR A 275 -18.68 24.37 47.62
CA THR A 275 -19.10 23.04 48.11
C THR A 275 -19.26 22.04 46.96
N ARG A 276 -19.28 20.74 47.28
CA ARG A 276 -19.44 19.66 46.30
C ARG A 276 -20.52 18.66 46.69
N LYS A 277 -21.18 18.06 45.70
CA LYS A 277 -22.12 16.94 45.84
C LYS A 277 -21.77 15.85 44.83
N THR A 278 -21.75 14.59 45.27
CA THR A 278 -21.55 13.44 44.38
C THR A 278 -22.83 12.63 44.31
N ILE A 279 -23.36 12.45 43.10
CA ILE A 279 -24.42 11.49 42.81
C ILE A 279 -23.73 10.21 42.34
N SER A 280 -24.11 9.08 42.92
CA SER A 280 -23.37 7.82 42.78
C SER A 280 -24.30 6.70 42.35
N SER A 281 -23.77 5.70 41.64
CA SER A 281 -24.46 4.43 41.46
C SER A 281 -24.61 3.73 42.82
N ASP A 282 -25.84 3.44 43.23
CA ASP A 282 -26.17 2.75 44.49
C ASP A 282 -27.52 2.01 44.35
N GLU A 283 -27.95 1.31 45.39
CA GLU A 283 -29.17 0.51 45.40
C GLU A 283 -30.48 1.35 45.38
N LYS A 284 -30.38 2.68 45.26
CA LYS A 284 -31.56 3.55 45.05
C LYS A 284 -31.91 3.68 43.56
N TRP A 285 -31.02 3.25 42.67
CA TRP A 285 -31.29 3.20 41.24
C TRP A 285 -32.32 2.13 40.95
N LYS A 286 -33.14 2.36 39.93
CA LYS A 286 -34.06 1.34 39.40
C LYS A 286 -33.49 0.72 38.14
N VAL A 287 -33.86 -0.53 37.88
CA VAL A 287 -33.46 -1.31 36.70
C VAL A 287 -34.65 -2.01 36.05
N THR A 288 -34.68 -2.04 34.72
CA THR A 288 -35.57 -2.91 33.95
C THR A 288 -34.83 -3.55 32.76
N PRO A 289 -34.99 -4.87 32.54
CA PRO A 289 -34.60 -5.54 31.31
C PRO A 289 -35.73 -5.59 30.26
N ASP A 290 -36.92 -5.06 30.57
CA ASP A 290 -38.08 -5.08 29.66
C ASP A 290 -38.14 -3.83 28.75
N GLY A 291 -37.03 -3.49 28.13
CA GLY A 291 -36.95 -2.40 27.14
C GLY A 291 -36.92 -2.90 25.69
N ALA A 292 -36.66 -1.98 24.75
CA ALA A 292 -36.74 -2.23 23.32
C ALA A 292 -35.59 -3.09 22.76
N ILE A 293 -34.36 -2.97 23.30
CA ILE A 293 -33.24 -3.79 22.86
C ILE A 293 -33.36 -5.18 23.52
N ARG A 294 -33.89 -6.15 22.76
CA ARG A 294 -34.20 -7.51 23.22
C ARG A 294 -33.02 -8.47 23.16
N SER A 295 -32.08 -8.22 22.26
CA SER A 295 -30.79 -8.91 22.18
C SER A 295 -29.79 -7.97 21.53
N ASN A 296 -28.54 -8.04 21.96
CA ASN A 296 -27.42 -7.36 21.31
C ASN A 296 -26.19 -8.28 21.38
N ASN A 297 -25.89 -8.91 20.25
CA ASN A 297 -24.82 -9.88 20.13
C ASN A 297 -23.78 -9.42 19.10
N GLU A 298 -22.48 -9.34 19.42
CA GLU A 298 -21.48 -8.84 18.46
C GLU A 298 -21.46 -9.66 17.15
N TYR A 299 -21.76 -10.97 17.19
CA TYR A 299 -21.77 -11.84 16.00
C TYR A 299 -23.17 -12.02 15.39
N ASP A 300 -24.19 -12.15 16.23
CA ASP A 300 -25.58 -12.44 15.79
C ASP A 300 -26.46 -11.20 15.65
N CYS A 301 -25.98 -10.07 16.17
CA CYS A 301 -26.49 -8.70 16.00
C CYS A 301 -27.65 -8.31 16.92
N GLU A 302 -28.38 -7.23 16.58
CA GLU A 302 -29.36 -6.61 17.47
C GLU A 302 -30.79 -6.98 17.11
N THR A 303 -31.60 -7.28 18.12
CA THR A 303 -33.06 -7.35 17.99
C THR A 303 -33.69 -6.22 18.77
N TYR A 304 -34.38 -5.33 18.08
CA TYR A 304 -35.07 -4.17 18.62
C TYR A 304 -36.59 -4.33 18.47
N ASP A 305 -37.34 -4.18 19.57
CA ASP A 305 -38.80 -4.19 19.58
C ASP A 305 -39.32 -2.83 20.03
N ALA A 306 -39.71 -1.97 19.08
CA ALA A 306 -40.16 -0.60 19.35
C ALA A 306 -41.48 -0.56 20.13
N ARG A 307 -42.22 -1.67 20.24
CA ARG A 307 -43.42 -1.76 21.10
C ARG A 307 -43.06 -1.74 22.58
N LYS A 308 -41.78 -1.94 22.90
CA LYS A 308 -41.19 -1.92 24.24
C LYS A 308 -40.37 -0.64 24.49
N ASP A 309 -40.50 0.37 23.63
CA ASP A 309 -39.86 1.68 23.87
C ASP A 309 -40.34 2.29 25.18
N LEU A 310 -39.37 2.75 25.98
CA LEU A 310 -39.62 3.32 27.31
C LEU A 310 -39.95 4.82 27.27
N GLY A 311 -40.12 5.40 26.07
CA GLY A 311 -40.44 6.82 25.88
C GLY A 311 -39.45 7.75 26.59
N GLU A 312 -39.97 8.68 27.40
CA GLU A 312 -39.19 9.72 28.10
C GLU A 312 -38.52 9.22 29.41
N TRP A 313 -38.10 7.95 29.47
CA TRP A 313 -37.58 7.33 30.70
C TRP A 313 -36.34 8.01 31.30
N THR A 314 -35.59 8.74 30.47
CA THR A 314 -34.40 9.51 30.86
C THR A 314 -34.70 10.93 31.34
N LYS A 315 -35.98 11.32 31.43
CA LYS A 315 -36.43 12.63 31.94
C LYS A 315 -37.03 12.54 33.35
N PRO A 316 -37.01 13.66 34.11
CA PRO A 316 -37.85 13.81 35.30
C PRO A 316 -39.34 13.56 34.98
N GLY A 317 -40.10 13.08 35.97
CA GLY A 317 -41.55 12.84 35.83
C GLY A 317 -41.97 11.53 35.15
N TYR A 318 -41.03 10.72 34.63
CA TYR A 318 -41.34 9.37 34.14
C TYR A 318 -41.74 8.42 35.28
N ASP A 319 -42.82 7.66 35.09
CA ASP A 319 -43.30 6.65 36.04
C ASP A 319 -42.52 5.33 35.91
N ASP A 320 -41.59 5.14 36.84
CA ASP A 320 -40.78 3.93 36.97
C ASP A 320 -41.23 3.03 38.14
N SER A 321 -42.50 3.14 38.56
CA SER A 321 -43.04 2.33 39.66
C SER A 321 -43.03 0.82 39.39
N SER A 322 -43.04 0.42 38.12
CA SER A 322 -42.95 -0.98 37.66
C SER A 322 -41.52 -1.50 37.55
N TRP A 323 -40.50 -0.64 37.66
CA TRP A 323 -39.10 -1.05 37.55
C TRP A 323 -38.63 -1.73 38.84
N MET A 324 -37.71 -2.67 38.70
CA MET A 324 -37.06 -3.32 39.85
C MET A 324 -36.08 -2.35 40.52
N GLN A 325 -35.73 -2.62 41.77
CA GLN A 325 -34.57 -1.96 42.37
C GLN A 325 -33.29 -2.58 41.81
N ALA A 326 -32.29 -1.74 41.52
CA ALA A 326 -30.98 -2.21 41.07
C ALA A 326 -30.27 -2.96 42.20
N GLU A 327 -29.65 -4.08 41.85
CA GLU A 327 -28.94 -4.93 42.81
C GLU A 327 -27.46 -4.57 42.80
N ARG A 328 -26.81 -4.68 43.95
CA ARG A 328 -25.34 -4.63 44.00
C ARG A 328 -24.78 -5.87 43.32
N THR A 329 -23.88 -5.68 42.37
CA THR A 329 -23.27 -6.79 41.61
C THR A 329 -21.90 -7.17 42.19
N ALA A 330 -21.34 -8.27 41.69
CA ALA A 330 -19.95 -8.63 41.93
C ALA A 330 -19.02 -7.49 41.48
N ILE A 331 -17.94 -7.30 42.24
CA ILE A 331 -16.90 -6.34 41.90
C ILE A 331 -16.01 -6.99 40.82
N PRO A 332 -15.84 -6.37 39.65
CA PRO A 332 -14.89 -6.83 38.65
C PRO A 332 -13.47 -6.85 39.23
N THR A 333 -12.67 -7.85 38.87
CA THR A 333 -11.31 -7.98 39.44
C THR A 333 -10.30 -7.01 38.83
N GLY A 334 -10.60 -6.45 37.65
CA GLY A 334 -9.74 -5.49 36.98
C GLY A 334 -9.67 -4.14 37.68
N THR A 335 -8.54 -3.45 37.50
CA THR A 335 -8.32 -2.11 38.03
C THR A 335 -9.08 -1.08 37.19
N LEU A 336 -9.86 -0.21 37.82
CA LEU A 336 -10.49 0.94 37.14
C LEU A 336 -9.43 1.94 36.69
N ARG A 337 -9.47 2.32 35.41
CA ARG A 337 -8.54 3.27 34.80
C ARG A 337 -9.27 4.23 33.89
N GLY A 338 -8.77 5.46 33.82
CA GLY A 338 -9.26 6.43 32.85
C GLY A 338 -8.99 5.96 31.42
N ALA A 339 -9.99 6.10 30.53
CA ALA A 339 -9.78 5.86 29.10
C ALA A 339 -8.79 6.90 28.55
N MET A 340 -7.66 6.42 28.03
CA MET A 340 -6.61 7.23 27.38
C MET A 340 -6.43 6.89 25.89
N ALA A 341 -7.22 5.95 25.37
CA ALA A 341 -7.33 5.70 23.94
C ALA A 341 -8.55 6.48 23.38
N PRO A 342 -8.59 6.78 22.08
CA PRO A 342 -9.76 7.37 21.44
C PRO A 342 -11.02 6.54 21.70
N ASN A 343 -12.18 7.20 21.73
CA ASN A 343 -13.45 6.50 21.78
C ASN A 343 -13.82 6.00 20.38
N MET A 344 -14.59 4.92 20.29
CA MET A 344 -15.26 4.57 19.05
C MET A 344 -16.39 5.56 18.77
N THR A 345 -16.49 6.04 17.54
CA THR A 345 -17.54 6.96 17.08
C THR A 345 -18.02 6.55 15.69
N VAL A 346 -19.10 7.18 15.20
CA VAL A 346 -19.43 7.15 13.77
C VAL A 346 -18.49 8.14 13.07
N VAL A 347 -17.48 7.61 12.38
CA VAL A 347 -16.40 8.40 11.75
C VAL A 347 -16.75 8.86 10.34
N GLU A 348 -17.64 8.15 9.64
CA GLU A 348 -18.08 8.50 8.28
C GLU A 348 -19.50 8.00 8.02
N GLN A 349 -20.26 8.78 7.24
CA GLN A 349 -21.57 8.39 6.71
C GLN A 349 -21.47 8.12 5.21
N VAL A 350 -21.90 6.94 4.78
CA VAL A 350 -21.82 6.46 3.40
C VAL A 350 -23.20 6.32 2.81
N THR A 351 -23.49 7.04 1.74
CA THR A 351 -24.73 6.85 0.98
C THR A 351 -24.58 5.60 0.09
N PRO A 352 -25.56 4.68 0.04
CA PRO A 352 -25.45 3.47 -0.77
C PRO A 352 -25.16 3.78 -2.24
N LEU A 353 -24.32 2.98 -2.92
CA LEU A 353 -24.14 3.09 -4.35
C LEU A 353 -25.43 2.77 -5.10
N SER A 354 -26.09 1.66 -4.75
CA SER A 354 -27.34 1.22 -5.39
C SER A 354 -28.30 0.47 -4.44
N VAL A 355 -29.58 0.45 -4.82
CA VAL A 355 -30.65 -0.30 -4.13
C VAL A 355 -31.44 -1.07 -5.18
N THR A 356 -31.44 -2.40 -5.09
CA THR A 356 -32.03 -3.30 -6.10
C THR A 356 -33.08 -4.20 -5.48
N LYS A 357 -34.31 -4.13 -6.00
CA LYS A 357 -35.40 -5.00 -5.55
C LYS A 357 -35.32 -6.39 -6.19
N LYS A 358 -35.47 -7.44 -5.38
CA LYS A 358 -35.42 -8.84 -5.81
C LYS A 358 -36.50 -9.66 -5.12
N GLY A 359 -37.70 -9.69 -5.70
CA GLY A 359 -38.87 -10.32 -5.06
C GLY A 359 -39.34 -9.50 -3.85
N ASN A 360 -39.39 -10.13 -2.67
CA ASN A 360 -39.79 -9.49 -1.40
C ASN A 360 -38.61 -8.88 -0.61
N LYS A 361 -37.39 -8.98 -1.14
CA LYS A 361 -36.18 -8.42 -0.54
C LYS A 361 -35.58 -7.31 -1.38
N THR A 362 -34.76 -6.48 -0.74
CA THR A 362 -34.03 -5.37 -1.33
C THR A 362 -32.55 -5.56 -1.03
N ILE A 363 -31.71 -5.57 -2.06
CA ILE A 363 -30.25 -5.62 -1.93
C ILE A 363 -29.70 -4.20 -2.02
N ILE A 364 -28.93 -3.80 -1.02
CA ILE A 364 -28.24 -2.52 -0.94
C ILE A 364 -26.77 -2.81 -1.21
N ASP A 365 -26.15 -2.08 -2.14
CA ASP A 365 -24.71 -2.07 -2.34
C ASP A 365 -24.17 -0.73 -1.83
N MET A 366 -23.32 -0.74 -0.81
CA MET A 366 -22.67 0.45 -0.27
C MET A 366 -21.56 0.99 -1.19
N GLY A 367 -21.13 0.21 -2.20
CA GLY A 367 -20.00 0.52 -3.08
C GLY A 367 -18.63 0.27 -2.43
N GLN A 368 -18.59 0.15 -1.11
CA GLN A 368 -17.40 -0.03 -0.27
C GLN A 368 -17.68 -1.06 0.82
N ASN A 369 -16.78 -2.04 0.99
CA ASN A 369 -16.77 -2.90 2.17
C ASN A 369 -16.30 -2.10 3.39
N MET A 370 -17.13 -2.06 4.44
CA MET A 370 -16.97 -1.18 5.61
C MET A 370 -17.32 -1.92 6.89
N ALA A 371 -16.91 -1.38 8.04
CA ALA A 371 -17.33 -1.88 9.36
C ALA A 371 -18.16 -0.85 10.12
N GLY A 372 -19.37 -1.23 10.53
CA GLY A 372 -20.31 -0.34 11.21
C GLY A 372 -21.72 -0.88 11.14
N TRP A 373 -22.72 -0.04 10.87
CA TRP A 373 -24.11 -0.48 10.70
C TRP A 373 -24.82 0.23 9.56
N LEU A 374 -26.00 -0.27 9.23
CA LEU A 374 -26.92 0.38 8.29
C LEU A 374 -28.05 1.06 9.07
N ARG A 375 -28.12 2.39 8.94
CA ARG A 375 -29.18 3.21 9.48
C ARG A 375 -30.36 3.23 8.50
N LEU A 376 -31.57 3.00 9.03
CA LEU A 376 -32.79 2.76 8.26
C LEU A 376 -33.84 3.83 8.56
N ARG A 377 -34.52 4.32 7.53
CA ARG A 377 -35.68 5.18 7.69
C ARG A 377 -36.96 4.36 7.71
N ILE A 378 -37.58 4.22 8.88
CA ILE A 378 -38.70 3.30 9.07
C ILE A 378 -40.01 4.01 8.80
N ALA A 379 -40.67 3.64 7.70
CA ALA A 379 -41.92 4.22 7.25
C ALA A 379 -42.88 3.14 6.73
N ASN A 380 -44.18 3.46 6.77
CA ASN A 380 -45.27 2.61 6.25
C ASN A 380 -45.37 1.23 6.94
N THR A 381 -45.10 1.17 8.24
CA THR A 381 -45.15 -0.03 9.09
C THR A 381 -46.38 -0.02 10.01
N SER A 382 -46.93 -1.20 10.28
CA SER A 382 -47.93 -1.44 11.32
C SER A 382 -47.28 -2.03 12.58
N ALA A 383 -47.93 -1.87 13.73
CA ALA A 383 -47.44 -2.48 14.96
C ALA A 383 -47.27 -4.00 14.84
N GLY A 384 -46.08 -4.50 15.11
CA GLY A 384 -45.70 -5.91 14.99
C GLY A 384 -45.09 -6.30 13.64
N ASP A 385 -45.11 -5.42 12.63
CA ASP A 385 -44.37 -5.65 11.38
C ASP A 385 -42.87 -5.76 11.69
N SER A 386 -42.18 -6.64 10.96
CA SER A 386 -40.74 -6.84 11.14
C SER A 386 -39.95 -6.38 9.93
N ILE A 387 -38.85 -5.70 10.21
CA ILE A 387 -37.78 -5.38 9.25
C ILE A 387 -36.57 -6.21 9.64
N VAL A 388 -36.00 -6.94 8.68
CA VAL A 388 -34.83 -7.79 8.90
C VAL A 388 -33.75 -7.39 7.92
N VAL A 389 -32.55 -7.13 8.43
CA VAL A 389 -31.37 -6.75 7.65
C VAL A 389 -30.29 -7.80 7.84
N ARG A 390 -29.85 -8.42 6.74
CA ARG A 390 -28.72 -9.36 6.74
C ARG A 390 -27.53 -8.73 6.02
N PHE A 391 -26.33 -8.94 6.54
CA PHE A 391 -25.13 -8.31 6.04
C PHE A 391 -24.21 -9.31 5.33
N ALA A 392 -23.48 -8.85 4.31
CA ALA A 392 -22.47 -9.63 3.62
C ALA A 392 -21.39 -8.76 2.97
N GLU A 393 -20.19 -9.31 2.81
CA GLU A 393 -19.09 -8.66 2.09
C GLU A 393 -19.23 -8.79 0.57
N ARG A 394 -19.91 -9.83 0.09
CA ARG A 394 -19.98 -10.19 -1.33
C ARG A 394 -21.37 -10.66 -1.74
N LEU A 395 -21.58 -10.70 -3.05
CA LEU A 395 -22.74 -11.33 -3.67
C LEU A 395 -22.34 -12.66 -4.32
N ASP A 396 -23.28 -13.60 -4.40
CA ASP A 396 -23.15 -14.80 -5.22
C ASP A 396 -23.33 -14.49 -6.72
N SER A 397 -23.09 -15.48 -7.58
CA SER A 397 -23.22 -15.35 -9.05
C SER A 397 -24.64 -15.04 -9.53
N THR A 398 -25.65 -15.18 -8.67
CA THR A 398 -27.05 -14.83 -8.96
C THR A 398 -27.42 -13.44 -8.43
N GLY A 399 -26.51 -12.75 -7.74
CA GLY A 399 -26.72 -11.45 -7.10
C GLY A 399 -27.54 -11.53 -5.80
N ASN A 400 -27.47 -12.61 -5.03
CA ASN A 400 -27.90 -12.61 -3.61
C ASN A 400 -26.68 -12.37 -2.71
N ILE A 401 -26.90 -11.95 -1.46
CA ILE A 401 -25.83 -11.89 -0.48
C ILE A 401 -25.19 -13.28 -0.26
N TRP A 402 -23.87 -13.30 -0.14
CA TRP A 402 -23.10 -14.50 0.15
C TRP A 402 -22.58 -14.47 1.59
N THR A 403 -23.08 -15.36 2.44
CA THR A 403 -22.82 -15.35 3.90
C THR A 403 -22.02 -16.55 4.39
N GLU A 404 -21.59 -17.44 3.50
CA GLU A 404 -20.87 -18.67 3.89
C GLU A 404 -19.56 -18.36 4.64
N ASN A 405 -18.86 -17.29 4.28
CA ASN A 405 -17.62 -16.88 4.95
C ASN A 405 -17.81 -16.25 6.34
N LEU A 406 -19.06 -15.95 6.73
CA LEU A 406 -19.39 -15.48 8.08
C LEU A 406 -19.41 -16.62 9.11
N ARG A 407 -19.33 -17.88 8.63
CA ARG A 407 -19.37 -19.11 9.43
C ARG A 407 -20.63 -19.18 10.29
N HIS A 408 -20.51 -19.10 11.62
CA HIS A 408 -21.65 -19.17 12.53
C HIS A 408 -22.22 -17.78 12.89
N ALA A 409 -21.59 -16.68 12.49
CA ALA A 409 -22.13 -15.34 12.76
C ALA A 409 -23.41 -15.12 11.94
N GLN A 410 -24.55 -14.88 12.60
CA GLN A 410 -25.80 -14.64 11.87
C GLN A 410 -25.79 -13.29 11.14
N SER A 411 -25.05 -12.29 11.64
CA SER A 411 -24.95 -10.96 11.01
C SER A 411 -26.31 -10.39 10.59
N THR A 412 -27.29 -10.40 11.51
CA THR A 412 -28.70 -10.10 11.19
C THR A 412 -29.36 -9.18 12.22
N ASP A 413 -29.66 -7.94 11.83
CA ASP A 413 -30.46 -7.03 12.63
C ASP A 413 -31.97 -7.26 12.42
N ARG A 414 -32.74 -7.13 13.49
CA ARG A 414 -34.21 -7.28 13.48
C ARG A 414 -34.87 -6.11 14.19
N TYR A 415 -35.78 -5.42 13.51
CA TYR A 415 -36.60 -4.36 14.08
C TYR A 415 -38.08 -4.73 14.03
N TYR A 416 -38.79 -4.64 15.15
CA TYR A 416 -40.24 -4.80 15.23
C TYR A 416 -40.91 -3.46 15.48
N ALA A 417 -41.80 -3.09 14.57
CA ALA A 417 -42.49 -1.81 14.57
C ALA A 417 -43.53 -1.70 15.70
N ASN A 418 -43.70 -0.49 16.23
CA ASN A 418 -44.83 -0.06 17.05
C ASN A 418 -45.95 0.64 16.24
N GLY A 419 -45.72 0.91 14.94
CA GLY A 419 -46.70 1.50 14.03
C GLY A 419 -46.82 3.02 14.11
N ASN A 420 -45.95 3.69 14.88
CA ASN A 420 -45.89 5.14 15.03
C ASN A 420 -44.52 5.71 14.63
N GLU A 421 -43.73 4.97 13.85
CA GLU A 421 -42.37 5.37 13.48
C GLU A 421 -42.35 6.65 12.63
N ASN A 422 -43.37 6.87 11.80
CA ASN A 422 -43.55 8.12 11.03
C ASN A 422 -42.30 8.55 10.21
N GLY A 423 -41.51 7.60 9.70
CA GLY A 423 -40.29 7.89 8.95
C GLY A 423 -39.07 8.21 9.84
N ALA A 424 -39.09 7.79 11.11
CA ALA A 424 -37.97 7.91 12.04
C ALA A 424 -36.78 7.05 11.60
N TRP A 425 -35.58 7.56 11.90
CA TRP A 425 -34.35 6.82 11.66
C TRP A 425 -34.07 5.86 12.83
N TRP A 426 -33.67 4.65 12.50
CA TRP A 426 -33.22 3.64 13.45
C TRP A 426 -31.86 3.07 13.02
N HIS A 427 -31.01 2.78 14.00
CA HIS A 427 -29.78 2.00 13.85
C HIS A 427 -29.61 1.12 15.10
N PRO A 428 -28.84 0.02 15.04
CA PRO A 428 -28.50 -0.74 16.23
C PRO A 428 -27.62 0.07 17.19
N THR A 429 -27.55 -0.33 18.47
CA THR A 429 -26.84 0.42 19.51
C THR A 429 -25.53 -0.24 19.95
N PHE A 430 -25.53 -1.56 20.13
CA PHE A 430 -24.43 -2.28 20.80
C PHE A 430 -23.73 -3.34 19.94
N VAL A 431 -23.88 -3.28 18.62
CA VAL A 431 -23.29 -4.24 17.66
C VAL A 431 -22.69 -3.50 16.47
N TYR A 432 -21.91 -4.21 15.65
CA TYR A 432 -21.43 -3.73 14.36
C TYR A 432 -21.23 -4.91 13.40
N HIS A 433 -21.11 -4.62 12.11
CA HIS A 433 -21.00 -5.60 11.04
C HIS A 433 -19.90 -5.20 10.07
N GLY A 434 -19.18 -6.16 9.49
CA GLY A 434 -18.35 -5.96 8.30
C GLY A 434 -19.14 -6.30 7.04
N PHE A 435 -19.38 -5.33 6.16
CA PHE A 435 -20.22 -5.52 4.99
C PHE A 435 -19.97 -4.50 3.88
N ARG A 436 -20.24 -4.93 2.64
CA ARG A 436 -20.51 -4.04 1.51
C ARG A 436 -21.99 -4.07 1.11
N TYR A 437 -22.62 -5.23 1.30
CA TYR A 437 -23.99 -5.48 0.87
C TYR A 437 -24.89 -5.73 2.07
N ALA A 438 -26.12 -5.24 1.99
CA ALA A 438 -27.18 -5.55 2.95
C ALA A 438 -28.43 -6.05 2.22
N GLU A 439 -29.04 -7.12 2.72
CA GLU A 439 -30.33 -7.64 2.28
C GLU A 439 -31.41 -7.22 3.28
N VAL A 440 -32.34 -6.36 2.85
CA VAL A 440 -33.44 -5.85 3.67
C VAL A 440 -34.76 -6.51 3.26
N THR A 441 -35.51 -6.99 4.24
CA THR A 441 -36.90 -7.45 4.10
C THR A 441 -37.81 -6.69 5.04
N GLY A 442 -39.10 -6.59 4.72
CA GLY A 442 -40.07 -5.79 5.50
C GLY A 442 -40.23 -4.33 5.03
N MET A 443 -39.46 -3.89 4.03
CA MET A 443 -39.55 -2.54 3.44
C MET A 443 -39.75 -2.58 1.91
N PRO A 444 -40.94 -2.95 1.41
CA PRO A 444 -41.18 -3.23 -0.02
C PRO A 444 -41.12 -2.02 -0.95
N HIS A 445 -41.12 -0.80 -0.39
CA HIS A 445 -41.11 0.49 -1.10
C HIS A 445 -39.86 1.32 -0.83
N ALA A 446 -38.83 0.73 -0.20
CA ALA A 446 -37.62 1.47 0.14
C ALA A 446 -36.88 1.98 -1.10
N THR A 447 -36.30 3.17 -0.95
CA THR A 447 -35.47 3.87 -1.91
C THR A 447 -34.06 4.04 -1.35
N LYS A 448 -33.15 4.58 -2.16
CA LYS A 448 -31.78 4.88 -1.72
C LYS A 448 -31.73 5.83 -0.52
N ASP A 449 -32.68 6.77 -0.42
CA ASP A 449 -32.72 7.79 0.63
C ASP A 449 -33.23 7.26 1.98
N ASP A 450 -33.70 6.00 2.02
CA ASP A 450 -34.15 5.33 3.25
C ASP A 450 -33.00 4.63 3.99
N PHE A 451 -31.77 4.72 3.46
CA PHE A 451 -30.61 3.99 3.96
C PHE A 451 -29.36 4.87 4.04
N MET A 452 -28.59 4.71 5.11
CA MET A 452 -27.26 5.32 5.29
C MET A 452 -26.34 4.31 5.98
N GLY A 453 -25.18 4.03 5.41
CA GLY A 453 -24.13 3.29 6.11
C GLY A 453 -23.41 4.23 7.08
N GLU A 454 -23.18 3.79 8.31
CA GLU A 454 -22.41 4.56 9.30
C GLU A 454 -21.18 3.72 9.67
N ILE A 455 -19.99 4.19 9.29
CA ILE A 455 -18.71 3.55 9.59
C ILE A 455 -18.35 3.84 11.04
N ILE A 456 -17.99 2.80 11.78
CA ILE A 456 -17.58 2.91 13.18
C ILE A 456 -16.13 2.51 13.31
N SER A 457 -15.35 3.38 13.93
CA SER A 457 -13.96 3.13 14.28
C SER A 457 -13.57 3.99 15.48
N ASP A 458 -12.39 3.73 16.03
CA ASP A 458 -11.75 4.64 16.97
C ASP A 458 -11.56 6.02 16.32
N GLU A 459 -11.89 7.11 17.03
CA GLU A 459 -11.84 8.49 16.54
C GLU A 459 -10.39 8.98 16.39
N MET A 460 -9.71 8.48 15.35
CA MET A 460 -8.33 8.79 15.02
C MET A 460 -8.25 9.74 13.83
N GLU A 461 -7.29 10.66 13.88
CA GLU A 461 -6.98 11.57 12.77
C GLU A 461 -6.35 10.78 11.61
N GLU A 462 -6.79 11.01 10.37
CA GLU A 462 -6.05 10.56 9.18
C GLU A 462 -4.78 11.39 9.04
N THR A 463 -3.62 10.74 9.12
CA THR A 463 -2.33 11.43 9.22
C THR A 463 -1.55 11.46 7.92
N ALA A 464 -2.03 10.85 6.83
CA ALA A 464 -1.30 10.87 5.58
C ALA A 464 -2.18 10.84 4.33
N THR A 465 -1.61 11.34 3.24
CA THR A 465 -2.16 11.22 1.89
C THR A 465 -1.12 10.58 0.98
N PHE A 466 -1.57 9.88 -0.05
CA PHE A 466 -0.70 9.31 -1.08
C PHE A 466 -1.38 9.36 -2.44
N HIS A 467 -0.61 9.77 -3.44
CA HIS A 467 -0.97 9.70 -4.84
C HIS A 467 0.29 9.37 -5.65
N SER A 468 0.14 8.54 -6.67
CA SER A 468 1.18 8.25 -7.65
C SER A 468 0.61 8.32 -9.07
N GLY A 469 1.48 8.37 -10.07
CA GLY A 469 1.09 8.20 -11.48
C GLY A 469 0.50 6.82 -11.81
N ASN A 470 0.50 5.86 -10.87
CA ASN A 470 -0.05 4.52 -11.07
C ASN A 470 -1.42 4.37 -10.37
N GLU A 471 -2.49 4.33 -11.16
CA GLU A 471 -3.87 4.22 -10.65
C GLU A 471 -4.16 2.92 -9.88
N MET A 472 -3.50 1.82 -10.24
CA MET A 472 -3.65 0.55 -9.52
C MET A 472 -3.08 0.68 -8.11
N LEU A 473 -1.90 1.30 -7.97
CA LEU A 473 -1.29 1.53 -6.67
C LEU A 473 -2.14 2.47 -5.80
N ASN A 474 -2.71 3.53 -6.39
CA ASN A 474 -3.64 4.44 -5.70
C ASN A 474 -4.87 3.67 -5.19
N THR A 475 -5.41 2.75 -5.99
CA THR A 475 -6.55 1.90 -5.61
C THR A 475 -6.17 0.94 -4.46
N ILE A 476 -4.99 0.32 -4.53
CA ILE A 476 -4.50 -0.57 -3.47
C ILE A 476 -4.30 0.20 -2.16
N TYR A 477 -3.73 1.41 -2.21
CA TYR A 477 -3.58 2.28 -1.05
C TYR A 477 -4.93 2.62 -0.40
N HIS A 478 -5.93 3.00 -1.21
CA HIS A 478 -7.29 3.25 -0.70
C HIS A 478 -7.90 2.00 -0.07
N ASN A 479 -7.75 0.82 -0.69
CA ASN A 479 -8.24 -0.44 -0.13
C ASN A 479 -7.57 -0.78 1.21
N ALA A 480 -6.27 -0.50 1.34
CA ALA A 480 -5.53 -0.64 2.60
C ALA A 480 -6.12 0.27 3.69
N GLN A 481 -6.30 1.55 3.40
CA GLN A 481 -6.87 2.55 4.32
C GLN A 481 -8.26 2.12 4.83
N ARG A 482 -9.14 1.70 3.91
CA ARG A 482 -10.51 1.24 4.26
C ARG A 482 -10.49 -0.05 5.09
N GLY A 483 -9.59 -0.97 4.79
CA GLY A 483 -9.42 -2.21 5.56
C GLY A 483 -8.92 -1.96 6.98
N ILE A 484 -7.92 -1.10 7.14
CA ILE A 484 -7.37 -0.73 8.45
C ILE A 484 -8.42 -0.04 9.30
N LEU A 485 -9.11 0.99 8.76
CA LEU A 485 -10.18 1.69 9.46
C LEU A 485 -11.29 0.74 9.96
N SER A 486 -11.64 -0.25 9.15
CA SER A 486 -12.67 -1.23 9.48
C SER A 486 -12.30 -2.10 10.68
N ASN A 487 -11.02 -2.33 10.91
CA ASN A 487 -10.50 -3.30 11.86
C ASN A 487 -10.03 -2.70 13.20
N TYR A 488 -10.30 -1.43 13.47
CA TYR A 488 -10.11 -0.83 14.79
C TYR A 488 -11.44 -0.73 15.55
N LYS A 489 -11.49 -1.34 16.74
CA LYS A 489 -12.66 -1.40 17.63
C LYS A 489 -12.27 -1.29 19.12
N GLY A 490 -11.50 -0.26 19.48
CA GLY A 490 -10.84 -0.12 20.79
C GLY A 490 -9.66 -1.08 20.99
N MET A 491 -9.40 -1.90 19.98
CA MET A 491 -8.28 -2.82 19.79
C MET A 491 -8.23 -3.16 18.29
N PRO A 492 -7.06 -3.53 17.77
CA PRO A 492 -6.97 -4.06 16.41
C PRO A 492 -7.58 -5.46 16.33
N VAL A 493 -8.54 -5.71 15.44
CA VAL A 493 -9.09 -7.06 15.18
C VAL A 493 -8.60 -7.62 13.83
N ASP A 494 -8.63 -8.94 13.63
CA ASP A 494 -8.26 -9.60 12.36
C ASP A 494 -9.20 -9.23 11.22
N CYS A 495 -10.50 -9.36 11.49
CA CYS A 495 -11.56 -9.11 10.55
C CYS A 495 -12.82 -8.59 11.27
N PRO A 496 -13.71 -7.82 10.62
CA PRO A 496 -14.84 -7.17 11.30
C PRO A 496 -16.19 -7.90 11.18
N GLN A 497 -16.29 -9.02 10.45
CA GLN A 497 -17.55 -9.61 9.99
C GLN A 497 -17.91 -10.96 10.62
N ARG A 498 -16.99 -11.94 10.65
CA ARG A 498 -17.30 -13.33 11.05
C ARG A 498 -17.30 -13.50 12.57
N ASP A 499 -17.56 -14.71 13.05
CA ASP A 499 -17.54 -15.11 14.46
C ASP A 499 -16.11 -15.23 15.05
N GLU A 500 -15.30 -14.20 14.82
CA GLU A 500 -13.89 -14.13 15.23
C GLU A 500 -13.56 -12.77 15.84
N ARG A 501 -13.29 -11.75 15.00
CA ARG A 501 -13.05 -10.37 15.44
C ARG A 501 -12.05 -10.31 16.58
N GLN A 502 -11.02 -11.15 16.54
CA GLN A 502 -10.08 -11.30 17.63
C GLN A 502 -8.85 -10.42 17.39
N PRO A 503 -8.26 -9.88 18.45
CA PRO A 503 -7.02 -9.11 18.35
C PRO A 503 -5.81 -10.02 18.21
N TRP A 504 -5.73 -10.71 17.07
CA TRP A 504 -4.61 -11.56 16.68
C TRP A 504 -3.33 -10.73 16.57
N LEU A 505 -2.29 -11.16 17.29
CA LEU A 505 -1.05 -10.37 17.39
C LEU A 505 -0.25 -10.38 16.08
N GLY A 506 -0.16 -11.53 15.41
CA GLY A 506 0.67 -11.73 14.20
C GLY A 506 0.28 -10.86 13.02
N ASP A 507 -0.99 -10.46 12.93
CA ASP A 507 -1.54 -9.60 11.89
C ASP A 507 -0.85 -8.23 11.82
N ARG A 508 -0.26 -7.77 12.94
CA ARG A 508 0.23 -6.39 13.12
C ARG A 508 1.65 -6.33 13.66
N THR A 509 2.43 -7.41 13.50
CA THR A 509 3.83 -7.41 13.92
C THR A 509 4.63 -6.32 13.20
N ALA A 510 4.82 -6.41 11.88
CA ALA A 510 5.40 -5.31 11.10
C ALA A 510 4.33 -4.34 10.57
N GLY A 511 3.08 -4.80 10.41
CA GLY A 511 1.99 -3.97 9.90
C GLY A 511 1.73 -2.71 10.72
N CYS A 512 2.07 -2.71 12.02
CA CYS A 512 1.87 -1.54 12.89
C CYS A 512 2.63 -0.28 12.42
N TYR A 513 3.82 -0.43 11.82
CA TYR A 513 4.56 0.71 11.26
C TYR A 513 3.81 1.35 10.09
N GLY A 514 3.25 0.53 9.20
CA GLY A 514 2.48 0.97 8.05
C GLY A 514 1.16 1.63 8.45
N GLU A 515 0.45 1.03 9.41
CA GLU A 515 -0.81 1.58 9.94
C GLU A 515 -0.61 2.95 10.60
N ALA A 516 0.53 3.19 11.25
CA ALA A 516 0.85 4.44 11.93
C ALA A 516 1.21 5.61 10.97
N PHE A 517 1.33 5.35 9.67
CA PHE A 517 1.33 6.42 8.67
C PHE A 517 -0.09 6.89 8.35
N LEU A 518 -1.08 6.00 8.34
CA LEU A 518 -2.42 6.34 7.87
C LEU A 518 -3.28 7.02 8.94
N PHE A 519 -3.17 6.58 10.19
CA PHE A 519 -3.97 7.09 11.30
C PHE A 519 -3.09 7.44 12.50
N ASP A 520 -3.49 8.46 13.27
CA ASP A 520 -2.92 8.76 14.60
C ASP A 520 -3.35 7.69 15.62
N ASN A 521 -2.69 6.54 15.53
CA ASN A 521 -3.02 5.33 16.29
C ASN A 521 -2.23 5.19 17.61
N HIS A 522 -1.52 6.24 18.04
CA HIS A 522 -0.70 6.22 19.26
C HIS A 522 -1.48 5.74 20.49
N GLY A 523 -2.61 6.39 20.80
CA GLY A 523 -3.38 6.07 22.02
C GLY A 523 -3.94 4.64 22.01
N LEU A 524 -4.37 4.16 20.84
CA LEU A 524 -4.86 2.79 20.64
C LEU A 524 -3.74 1.76 20.85
N TYR A 525 -2.58 1.97 20.22
CA TYR A 525 -1.43 1.06 20.35
C TYR A 525 -0.80 1.10 21.74
N ALA A 526 -0.67 2.26 22.38
CA ALA A 526 -0.17 2.38 23.75
C ALA A 526 -1.07 1.59 24.73
N LYS A 527 -2.39 1.66 24.54
CA LYS A 527 -3.36 0.83 25.28
C LYS A 527 -3.21 -0.66 24.92
N TRP A 528 -3.05 -1.01 23.65
CA TRP A 528 -2.97 -2.40 23.23
C TRP A 528 -1.67 -3.09 23.71
N MET A 529 -0.54 -2.39 23.74
CA MET A 529 0.71 -2.91 24.33
C MET A 529 0.52 -3.28 25.81
N ARG A 530 -0.25 -2.47 26.56
CA ARG A 530 -0.66 -2.82 27.92
C ARG A 530 -1.50 -4.10 27.94
N ASP A 531 -2.49 -4.22 27.05
CA ASP A 531 -3.34 -5.41 26.99
C ASP A 531 -2.53 -6.69 26.73
N ILE A 532 -1.52 -6.63 25.85
CA ILE A 532 -0.59 -7.75 25.60
C ILE A 532 0.19 -8.10 26.87
N CYS A 533 0.75 -7.10 27.54
CA CYS A 533 1.49 -7.31 28.79
C CYS A 533 0.62 -7.84 29.94
N GLU A 534 -0.64 -7.41 30.03
CA GLU A 534 -1.60 -7.87 31.03
C GLU A 534 -2.11 -9.29 30.76
N ALA A 535 -2.09 -9.71 29.49
CA ALA A 535 -2.40 -11.08 29.07
C ALA A 535 -1.20 -12.04 29.23
N GLN A 536 0.02 -11.54 29.47
CA GLN A 536 1.18 -12.41 29.70
C GLN A 536 1.03 -13.21 30.99
N ARG A 537 1.31 -14.51 30.92
CA ARG A 537 1.36 -15.39 32.09
C ARG A 537 2.60 -15.15 32.95
N GLU A 538 2.53 -15.62 34.19
CA GLU A 538 3.63 -15.49 35.16
C GLU A 538 4.93 -16.15 34.69
N ASP A 539 4.86 -17.20 33.89
CA ASP A 539 6.02 -17.88 33.32
C ASP A 539 6.60 -17.19 32.07
N GLY A 540 5.97 -16.13 31.57
CA GLY A 540 6.46 -15.34 30.44
C GLY A 540 5.77 -15.62 29.11
N CYS A 541 4.92 -16.65 29.02
CA CYS A 541 4.15 -16.93 27.82
C CYS A 541 3.15 -15.80 27.50
N ILE A 542 3.21 -15.27 26.27
CA ILE A 542 2.26 -14.31 25.71
C ILE A 542 1.28 -15.07 24.80
N PRO A 543 -0.04 -14.80 24.85
CA PRO A 543 -1.00 -15.49 23.99
C PRO A 543 -0.95 -15.00 22.54
N ASP A 544 -1.54 -15.76 21.63
CA ASP A 544 -1.64 -15.39 20.20
C ASP A 544 -2.68 -14.28 19.95
N VAL A 545 -3.57 -14.04 20.92
CA VAL A 545 -4.65 -13.03 20.89
C VAL A 545 -4.63 -12.24 22.21
N ALA A 546 -4.57 -10.91 22.14
CA ALA A 546 -4.64 -10.05 23.34
C ALA A 546 -5.50 -8.79 23.12
N PRO A 547 -6.48 -8.46 23.98
CA PRO A 547 -6.90 -9.18 25.19
C PRO A 547 -7.29 -10.65 24.95
N ALA A 548 -6.94 -11.51 25.91
CA ALA A 548 -7.10 -12.97 25.80
C ALA A 548 -8.54 -13.43 26.02
N PHE A 549 -9.48 -12.95 25.20
CA PHE A 549 -10.87 -13.43 25.15
C PHE A 549 -10.92 -14.91 24.77
N TRP A 550 -10.01 -15.32 23.88
CA TRP A 550 -9.68 -16.70 23.60
C TRP A 550 -8.37 -17.05 24.29
N ASN A 551 -8.40 -18.08 25.15
CA ASN A 551 -7.22 -18.56 25.85
C ASN A 551 -6.29 -19.38 24.91
N TYR A 552 -5.69 -18.71 23.92
CA TYR A 552 -4.70 -19.28 23.00
C TYR A 552 -3.27 -18.92 23.43
N TYR A 553 -2.68 -19.81 24.23
CA TYR A 553 -1.27 -19.72 24.62
C TYR A 553 -0.53 -20.87 23.95
N THR A 554 -0.11 -20.67 22.71
CA THR A 554 0.58 -21.71 21.94
C THR A 554 2.10 -21.61 22.02
N ASP A 555 2.64 -20.62 22.73
CA ASP A 555 4.08 -20.31 22.81
C ASP A 555 4.70 -19.94 21.46
N ASN A 556 3.88 -19.50 20.50
CA ASN A 556 4.36 -19.05 19.21
C ASN A 556 5.32 -17.86 19.37
N VAL A 557 6.25 -17.69 18.43
CA VAL A 557 7.22 -16.58 18.46
C VAL A 557 6.72 -15.37 17.65
N THR A 558 6.22 -15.63 16.44
CA THR A 558 5.92 -14.60 15.43
C THR A 558 4.71 -13.72 15.77
N TRP A 559 3.74 -14.26 16.51
CA TRP A 559 2.54 -13.51 16.93
C TRP A 559 2.88 -12.57 18.10
N PRO A 560 3.39 -13.06 19.25
CA PRO A 560 3.82 -12.20 20.35
C PRO A 560 4.91 -11.17 20.02
N ALA A 561 5.66 -11.35 18.93
CA ALA A 561 6.60 -10.35 18.41
C ALA A 561 5.94 -8.99 18.07
N ALA A 562 4.60 -8.91 18.02
CA ALA A 562 3.86 -7.65 17.97
C ALA A 562 4.18 -6.71 19.14
N LEU A 563 4.51 -7.23 20.34
CA LEU A 563 4.86 -6.40 21.50
C LEU A 563 6.14 -5.58 21.26
N PRO A 564 7.33 -6.18 21.04
CA PRO A 564 8.55 -5.38 20.81
C PRO A 564 8.45 -4.47 19.57
N ASN A 565 7.75 -4.89 18.51
CA ASN A 565 7.54 -4.04 17.34
C ASN A 565 6.60 -2.86 17.61
N GLY A 566 5.49 -3.06 18.33
CA GLY A 566 4.60 -1.98 18.73
C GLY A 566 5.27 -0.97 19.67
N LEU A 567 6.16 -1.43 20.57
CA LEU A 567 6.98 -0.55 21.41
C LEU A 567 7.96 0.29 20.57
N ASP A 568 8.60 -0.32 19.57
CA ASP A 568 9.48 0.41 18.67
C ASP A 568 8.72 1.41 17.80
N MET A 569 7.56 1.02 17.28
CA MET A 569 6.70 1.89 16.49
C MET A 569 6.28 3.13 17.30
N LEU A 570 5.85 2.96 18.56
CA LEU A 570 5.48 4.08 19.44
C LEU A 570 6.67 5.04 19.67
N LEU A 571 7.88 4.50 19.79
CA LEU A 571 9.09 5.30 19.91
C LEU A 571 9.45 6.01 18.60
N MET A 572 9.56 5.28 17.50
CA MET A 572 10.10 5.81 16.24
C MET A 572 9.10 6.73 15.54
N GLN A 573 7.81 6.39 15.55
CA GLN A 573 6.77 7.18 14.89
C GLN A 573 6.36 8.40 15.72
N TYR A 574 6.21 8.23 17.05
CA TYR A 574 5.63 9.25 17.94
C TYR A 574 6.61 9.84 18.95
N GLY A 575 7.86 9.36 19.01
CA GLY A 575 8.84 9.84 20.00
C GLY A 575 8.50 9.46 21.44
N ASP A 576 7.57 8.52 21.67
CA ASP A 576 7.12 8.13 23.01
C ASP A 576 7.90 6.92 23.53
N ASP A 577 8.84 7.15 24.44
CA ASP A 577 9.64 6.11 25.08
C ASP A 577 9.00 5.52 26.35
N ALA A 578 7.88 6.05 26.84
CA ALA A 578 7.27 5.62 28.09
C ALA A 578 6.71 4.18 28.04
N PRO A 579 5.99 3.76 26.97
CA PRO A 579 5.60 2.36 26.79
C PRO A 579 6.82 1.43 26.81
N LEU A 580 7.88 1.79 26.10
CA LEU A 580 9.11 1.00 26.05
C LEU A 580 9.71 0.83 27.46
N ARG A 581 9.91 1.94 28.19
CA ARG A 581 10.43 1.92 29.58
C ARG A 581 9.60 1.02 30.50
N ARG A 582 8.28 1.09 30.36
CA ARG A 582 7.34 0.37 31.23
C ARG A 582 7.27 -1.13 30.93
N TYR A 583 7.29 -1.50 29.64
CA TYR A 583 6.97 -2.85 29.20
C TYR A 583 8.19 -3.67 28.75
N TYR A 584 9.39 -3.07 28.68
CA TYR A 584 10.65 -3.78 28.45
C TYR A 584 10.82 -5.07 29.29
N PRO A 585 10.50 -5.11 30.60
CA PRO A 585 10.61 -6.35 31.38
C PRO A 585 9.71 -7.50 30.91
N HIS A 586 8.57 -7.19 30.27
CA HIS A 586 7.66 -8.22 29.74
C HIS A 586 8.23 -8.90 28.51
N VAL A 587 8.86 -8.15 27.61
CA VAL A 587 9.55 -8.70 26.44
C VAL A 587 10.73 -9.56 26.88
N LYS A 588 11.53 -9.08 27.84
CA LYS A 588 12.65 -9.86 28.41
C LYS A 588 12.17 -11.20 28.95
N ARG A 589 11.14 -11.21 29.80
CA ARG A 589 10.59 -12.44 30.38
C ARG A 589 10.04 -13.40 29.32
N TRP A 590 9.44 -12.88 28.25
CA TRP A 590 8.97 -13.72 27.13
C TRP A 590 10.14 -14.38 26.38
N LEU A 591 11.21 -13.64 26.08
CA LEU A 591 12.40 -14.21 25.43
C LEU A 591 13.12 -15.23 26.33
N GLU A 592 13.23 -14.95 27.63
CA GLU A 592 13.77 -15.90 28.60
C GLU A 592 12.95 -17.19 28.67
N HIS A 593 11.62 -17.09 28.64
CA HIS A 593 10.71 -18.23 28.57
C HIS A 593 10.92 -19.05 27.29
N LEU A 594 10.98 -18.39 26.13
CA LEU A 594 11.23 -19.07 24.85
C LEU A 594 12.56 -19.81 24.84
N LYS A 595 13.63 -19.16 25.32
CA LYS A 595 14.94 -19.76 25.47
C LYS A 595 14.90 -21.00 26.37
N TYR A 596 14.28 -20.87 27.54
CA TYR A 596 14.23 -21.94 28.52
C TYR A 596 13.44 -23.17 28.03
N GLN A 597 12.31 -22.96 27.37
CA GLN A 597 11.39 -24.03 26.98
C GLN A 597 11.73 -24.67 25.62
N TYR A 598 12.23 -23.89 24.66
CA TYR A 598 12.26 -24.30 23.24
C TYR A 598 13.64 -24.22 22.59
N GLN A 599 14.67 -23.71 23.27
CA GLN A 599 16.00 -23.68 22.71
C GLN A 599 16.63 -25.08 22.67
N HIS A 600 16.96 -25.55 21.48
CA HIS A 600 17.73 -26.77 21.23
C HIS A 600 18.87 -26.47 20.23
N ASP A 601 20.12 -26.72 20.61
CA ASP A 601 21.33 -26.42 19.81
C ASP A 601 21.44 -24.98 19.23
N GLY A 602 20.91 -23.99 19.95
CA GLY A 602 20.85 -22.58 19.57
C GLY A 602 19.68 -22.20 18.65
N ILE A 603 18.79 -23.16 18.34
CA ILE A 603 17.55 -22.97 17.54
C ILE A 603 16.35 -22.90 18.48
N ILE A 604 15.42 -21.98 18.22
CA ILE A 604 14.12 -21.94 18.88
C ILE A 604 13.15 -22.80 18.07
N ASP A 605 12.79 -23.98 18.56
CA ASP A 605 11.89 -24.91 17.85
C ASP A 605 10.43 -24.68 18.24
N ARG A 606 9.93 -23.46 17.98
CA ARG A 606 8.52 -23.14 18.28
C ARG A 606 7.89 -22.14 17.33
N ASP A 607 7.17 -22.68 16.36
CA ASP A 607 6.28 -21.92 15.50
C ASP A 607 4.96 -22.67 15.30
N ARG A 608 3.84 -21.95 15.30
CA ARG A 608 2.50 -22.54 15.25
C ARG A 608 1.80 -22.38 13.90
N TYR A 609 2.08 -21.29 13.19
CA TYR A 609 1.30 -20.86 12.03
C TYR A 609 2.11 -20.84 10.73
N GLY A 610 3.44 -20.81 10.80
CA GLY A 610 4.32 -20.66 9.65
C GLY A 610 4.14 -19.30 8.98
N ASP A 611 4.57 -19.24 7.71
CA ASP A 611 4.31 -18.10 6.83
C ASP A 611 2.83 -18.13 6.37
N TRP A 612 1.92 -17.79 7.28
CA TRP A 612 0.48 -17.99 7.10
C TRP A 612 -0.06 -17.37 5.80
N CYS A 613 -0.90 -18.11 5.08
CA CYS A 613 -1.53 -17.68 3.82
C CYS A 613 -0.54 -17.41 2.66
N VAL A 614 0.54 -18.19 2.54
CA VAL A 614 1.31 -18.27 1.28
C VAL A 614 0.35 -18.57 0.11
N PRO A 615 0.46 -17.88 -1.05
CA PRO A 615 -0.36 -18.17 -2.21
C PRO A 615 -0.27 -19.66 -2.61
N PRO A 616 -1.40 -20.39 -2.59
CA PRO A 616 -1.41 -21.80 -2.95
C PRO A 616 -1.22 -22.00 -4.46
N GLU A 617 -0.76 -23.20 -4.80
CA GLU A 617 -0.62 -23.71 -6.16
C GLU A 617 -1.96 -23.89 -6.89
N ASP A 618 -3.06 -24.08 -6.15
CA ASP A 618 -4.43 -24.10 -6.65
C ASP A 618 -5.25 -23.02 -5.93
N GLU A 619 -5.86 -22.12 -6.72
CA GLU A 619 -6.67 -20.98 -6.25
C GLU A 619 -7.92 -21.39 -5.45
N LYS A 620 -8.26 -22.68 -5.33
CA LYS A 620 -9.36 -23.16 -4.46
C LYS A 620 -8.92 -23.48 -3.04
N LEU A 621 -7.62 -23.63 -2.80
CA LEU A 621 -7.07 -23.98 -1.50
C LEU A 621 -7.01 -22.75 -0.57
N ILE A 622 -7.04 -23.01 0.75
CA ILE A 622 -6.78 -21.98 1.77
C ILE A 622 -5.27 -21.94 2.07
N HIS A 623 -4.65 -23.11 2.14
CA HIS A 623 -3.23 -23.27 2.42
C HIS A 623 -2.60 -24.10 1.32
N SER A 624 -1.39 -23.73 0.91
CA SER A 624 -0.59 -24.54 -0.01
C SER A 624 -0.31 -25.91 0.60
N GLU A 625 -0.43 -26.97 -0.19
CA GLU A 625 -0.04 -28.33 0.19
C GLU A 625 1.38 -28.68 -0.31
N ASP A 626 2.01 -27.77 -1.07
CA ASP A 626 3.36 -27.92 -1.63
C ASP A 626 4.45 -27.56 -0.59
N PRO A 627 5.27 -28.54 -0.13
CA PRO A 627 6.35 -28.28 0.82
C PRO A 627 7.43 -27.33 0.29
N ALA A 628 7.56 -27.15 -1.03
CA ALA A 628 8.50 -26.20 -1.62
C ALA A 628 8.07 -24.73 -1.40
N ARG A 629 6.79 -24.50 -1.06
CA ARG A 629 6.24 -23.16 -0.75
C ARG A 629 6.21 -22.88 0.75
N GLN A 630 6.21 -23.92 1.58
CA GLN A 630 6.11 -23.80 3.04
C GLN A 630 7.49 -23.58 3.67
N THR A 631 7.71 -22.43 4.28
CA THR A 631 8.96 -22.14 4.99
C THR A 631 9.02 -22.91 6.32
N ASP A 632 10.17 -23.48 6.69
CA ASP A 632 10.35 -24.19 7.96
C ASP A 632 10.06 -23.26 9.16
N GLY A 633 9.09 -23.65 10.00
CA GLY A 633 8.71 -22.87 11.18
C GLY A 633 9.86 -22.66 12.18
N ARG A 634 10.83 -23.57 12.25
CA ARG A 634 12.04 -23.43 13.10
C ARG A 634 12.95 -22.33 12.60
N LEU A 635 13.04 -22.18 11.27
CA LEU A 635 13.76 -21.07 10.65
C LEU A 635 13.07 -19.75 11.02
N ILE A 636 11.76 -19.68 10.80
CA ILE A 636 10.96 -18.47 11.10
C ILE A 636 11.11 -18.05 12.57
N SER A 637 10.82 -18.96 13.50
CA SER A 637 10.85 -18.67 14.94
C SER A 637 12.25 -18.31 15.45
N THR A 638 13.30 -18.97 14.95
CA THR A 638 14.69 -18.64 15.32
C THR A 638 15.12 -17.28 14.77
N ALA A 639 14.74 -16.94 13.53
CA ALA A 639 15.03 -15.63 12.96
C ALA A 639 14.32 -14.50 13.72
N TYR A 640 13.06 -14.70 14.12
CA TYR A 640 12.32 -13.72 14.92
C TYR A 640 12.85 -13.61 16.36
N TYR A 641 13.29 -14.71 16.97
CA TYR A 641 13.95 -14.65 18.27
C TYR A 641 15.24 -13.84 18.20
N TYR A 642 16.08 -14.08 17.18
CA TYR A 642 17.25 -13.24 16.92
C TYR A 642 16.88 -11.76 16.76
N HIS A 643 15.87 -11.45 15.95
CA HIS A 643 15.40 -10.07 15.75
C HIS A 643 14.92 -9.41 17.03
N ALA A 644 14.16 -10.13 17.86
CA ALA A 644 13.71 -9.61 19.16
C ALA A 644 14.89 -9.39 20.13
N CYS A 645 15.91 -10.26 20.11
CA CYS A 645 17.15 -10.04 20.88
C CYS A 645 17.89 -8.78 20.42
N THR A 646 18.02 -8.52 19.11
CA THR A 646 18.68 -7.30 18.62
C THR A 646 17.87 -6.04 18.93
N GLN A 647 16.54 -6.09 18.86
CA GLN A 647 15.66 -5.02 19.36
C GLN A 647 15.89 -4.77 20.84
N MET A 648 15.93 -5.83 21.67
CA MET A 648 16.14 -5.71 23.11
C MET A 648 17.54 -5.19 23.47
N SER A 649 18.58 -5.53 22.71
CA SER A 649 19.91 -4.92 22.87
C SER A 649 19.86 -3.40 22.63
N ARG A 650 19.22 -2.95 21.54
CA ARG A 650 19.02 -1.52 21.27
C ARG A 650 18.18 -0.85 22.36
N PHE A 651 17.10 -1.48 22.81
CA PHE A 651 16.27 -0.96 23.88
C PHE A 651 17.04 -0.85 25.20
N ALA A 652 17.83 -1.87 25.55
CA ALA A 652 18.68 -1.85 26.73
C ALA A 652 19.68 -0.69 26.67
N GLN A 653 20.28 -0.43 25.51
CA GLN A 653 21.14 0.74 25.28
C GLN A 653 20.39 2.06 25.50
N LEU A 654 19.20 2.23 24.93
CA LEU A 654 18.37 3.43 25.09
C LEU A 654 17.96 3.66 26.56
N LEU A 655 17.79 2.58 27.32
CA LEU A 655 17.44 2.60 28.74
C LEU A 655 18.64 2.70 29.67
N GLY A 656 19.88 2.62 29.15
CA GLY A 656 21.12 2.62 29.94
C GLY A 656 21.37 1.32 30.71
N ASN A 657 20.80 0.20 30.28
CA ASN A 657 20.95 -1.12 30.89
C ASN A 657 22.04 -1.93 30.18
N GLU A 658 23.31 -1.67 30.50
CA GLU A 658 24.46 -2.30 29.82
C GLU A 658 24.58 -3.82 30.07
N GLU A 659 24.09 -4.33 31.21
CA GLU A 659 24.13 -5.78 31.51
C GLU A 659 23.19 -6.55 30.58
N ASP A 660 21.95 -6.08 30.46
CA ASP A 660 20.99 -6.69 29.53
C ASP A 660 21.47 -6.55 28.08
N ARG A 661 22.01 -5.40 27.70
CA ARG A 661 22.57 -5.19 26.36
C ARG A 661 23.62 -6.26 26.04
N ALA A 662 24.59 -6.45 26.92
CA ALA A 662 25.64 -7.46 26.73
C ALA A 662 25.07 -8.89 26.63
N TRP A 663 24.04 -9.20 27.43
CA TRP A 663 23.36 -10.49 27.38
C TRP A 663 22.64 -10.71 26.04
N PHE A 664 21.87 -9.72 25.59
CA PHE A 664 21.13 -9.80 24.33
C PHE A 664 22.06 -9.81 23.10
N ASP A 665 23.16 -9.06 23.13
CA ASP A 665 24.20 -9.10 22.09
C ASP A 665 24.83 -10.50 21.99
N GLN A 666 25.17 -11.10 23.14
CA GLN A 666 25.72 -12.45 23.19
C GLN A 666 24.70 -13.48 22.69
N GLU A 667 23.45 -13.39 23.15
CA GLU A 667 22.39 -14.31 22.75
C GLU A 667 22.12 -14.24 21.25
N ALA A 668 22.00 -13.03 20.69
CA ALA A 668 21.84 -12.83 19.26
C ALA A 668 23.02 -13.43 18.48
N ALA A 669 24.26 -13.23 18.92
CA ALA A 669 25.43 -13.82 18.27
C ALA A 669 25.39 -15.37 18.26
N LEU A 670 25.02 -16.01 19.38
CA LEU A 670 24.90 -17.46 19.49
C LEU A 670 23.77 -18.01 18.60
N THR A 671 22.60 -17.37 18.60
CA THR A 671 21.48 -17.74 17.74
C THR A 671 21.83 -17.60 16.27
N LYS A 672 22.51 -16.51 15.88
CA LYS A 672 22.98 -16.28 14.50
C LYS A 672 23.91 -17.40 14.04
N GLU A 673 24.90 -17.77 14.86
CA GLU A 673 25.83 -18.86 14.53
C GLU A 673 25.08 -20.19 14.35
N ALA A 674 24.18 -20.53 15.28
CA ALA A 674 23.37 -21.75 15.19
C ALA A 674 22.46 -21.75 13.95
N PHE A 675 21.84 -20.62 13.62
CA PHE A 675 20.99 -20.46 12.46
C PHE A 675 21.75 -20.76 11.16
N HIS A 676 22.96 -20.20 10.98
CA HIS A 676 23.79 -20.51 9.81
C HIS A 676 24.14 -21.99 9.72
N ARG A 677 24.58 -22.59 10.84
CA ARG A 677 24.94 -24.02 10.86
C ARG A 677 23.77 -24.93 10.47
N HIS A 678 22.53 -24.56 10.83
CA HIS A 678 21.37 -25.41 10.62
C HIS A 678 20.69 -25.18 9.26
N PHE A 679 20.61 -23.93 8.80
CA PHE A 679 19.76 -23.55 7.67
C PHE A 679 20.53 -23.13 6.41
N LEU A 680 21.81 -22.77 6.48
CA LEU A 680 22.56 -22.35 5.29
C LEU A 680 22.98 -23.56 4.45
N THR A 681 22.48 -23.63 3.22
CA THR A 681 23.07 -24.43 2.15
C THR A 681 24.12 -23.57 1.45
N ARG A 682 25.35 -24.09 1.25
CA ARG A 682 26.44 -23.38 0.54
C ARG A 682 27.11 -24.31 -0.47
N HIS A 683 26.77 -24.13 -1.74
CA HIS A 683 27.34 -24.90 -2.86
C HIS A 683 27.79 -23.95 -3.97
N GLU A 684 29.04 -23.53 -3.90
CA GLU A 684 29.65 -22.58 -4.84
C GLU A 684 29.91 -23.21 -6.21
N GLY A 685 29.85 -22.40 -7.26
CA GLY A 685 30.14 -22.83 -8.64
C GLY A 685 29.07 -23.74 -9.25
N THR A 686 27.85 -23.68 -8.73
CA THR A 686 26.68 -24.43 -9.25
C THR A 686 25.87 -23.62 -10.27
N SER A 687 26.16 -22.32 -10.41
CA SER A 687 25.56 -21.44 -11.41
C SER A 687 25.78 -21.96 -12.84
N THR A 688 24.69 -22.03 -13.60
CA THR A 688 24.72 -22.41 -15.03
C THR A 688 25.25 -21.31 -15.94
N VAL A 689 25.32 -20.07 -15.43
CA VAL A 689 25.83 -18.87 -16.09
C VAL A 689 26.52 -17.99 -15.02
N PRO A 690 27.78 -18.30 -14.65
CA PRO A 690 28.47 -17.70 -13.51
C PRO A 690 28.52 -16.16 -13.55
N GLY A 691 28.04 -15.51 -12.49
CA GLY A 691 28.01 -14.04 -12.35
C GLY A 691 26.65 -13.41 -12.63
N HIS A 692 25.81 -14.05 -13.45
CA HIS A 692 24.50 -13.50 -13.84
C HIS A 692 23.47 -13.57 -12.71
N LEU A 693 22.66 -12.51 -12.59
CA LEU A 693 21.70 -12.28 -11.49
C LEU A 693 20.62 -13.37 -11.35
N LEU A 694 20.11 -13.90 -12.46
CA LEU A 694 19.07 -14.94 -12.49
C LEU A 694 19.58 -16.37 -12.44
N TYR A 695 20.90 -16.56 -12.39
CA TYR A 695 21.52 -17.88 -12.34
C TYR A 695 22.46 -17.96 -11.12
N PRO A 696 21.93 -17.90 -9.90
CA PRO A 696 22.72 -17.97 -8.67
C PRO A 696 23.37 -19.34 -8.48
N ASP A 697 24.38 -19.37 -7.62
CA ASP A 697 24.80 -20.60 -6.96
C ASP A 697 23.71 -21.09 -5.99
N SER A 698 23.73 -22.39 -5.69
CA SER A 698 22.91 -23.04 -4.67
C SER A 698 23.43 -22.70 -3.26
N THR A 699 23.42 -21.40 -2.95
CA THR A 699 23.78 -20.82 -1.67
C THR A 699 22.59 -20.01 -1.16
N PHE A 700 21.81 -20.60 -0.24
CA PHE A 700 20.53 -20.08 0.25
C PHE A 700 20.15 -20.70 1.61
N TYR A 701 19.12 -20.18 2.27
CA TYR A 701 18.61 -20.71 3.54
C TYR A 701 17.40 -21.64 3.38
N GLY A 702 17.30 -22.63 4.25
CA GLY A 702 16.16 -23.53 4.36
C GLY A 702 15.85 -24.23 3.03
N ASN A 703 14.59 -24.15 2.59
CA ASN A 703 14.13 -24.70 1.32
C ASN A 703 14.14 -23.68 0.16
N ASN A 704 14.91 -22.60 0.28
CA ASN A 704 15.04 -21.54 -0.73
C ASN A 704 13.75 -20.78 -1.08
N THR A 705 12.75 -20.78 -0.20
CA THR A 705 11.62 -19.87 -0.31
C THR A 705 12.09 -18.42 -0.15
N VAL A 706 11.31 -17.46 -0.67
CA VAL A 706 11.61 -16.03 -0.48
C VAL A 706 11.69 -15.71 1.02
N THR A 707 10.70 -16.13 1.81
CA THR A 707 10.65 -15.91 3.26
C THR A 707 11.87 -16.49 3.98
N ALA A 708 12.31 -17.71 3.67
CA ALA A 708 13.51 -18.31 4.29
C ALA A 708 14.78 -17.46 4.10
N ASN A 709 14.89 -16.76 2.98
CA ASN A 709 16.07 -15.99 2.60
C ASN A 709 16.00 -14.52 3.03
N ILE A 710 14.83 -13.87 2.93
CA ILE A 710 14.70 -12.45 3.28
C ILE A 710 14.78 -12.21 4.78
N LEU A 711 14.35 -13.15 5.63
CA LEU A 711 14.44 -12.98 7.09
C LEU A 711 15.89 -12.79 7.57
N PRO A 712 16.85 -13.71 7.29
CA PRO A 712 18.23 -13.49 7.70
C PRO A 712 18.90 -12.32 6.97
N TYR A 713 18.50 -11.99 5.73
CA TYR A 713 19.01 -10.81 5.04
C TYR A 713 18.59 -9.52 5.76
N ASN A 714 17.28 -9.34 5.98
CA ASN A 714 16.69 -8.16 6.57
C ASN A 714 17.10 -7.96 8.03
N PHE A 715 17.17 -9.04 8.80
CA PHE A 715 17.58 -8.96 10.21
C PHE A 715 19.09 -8.78 10.40
N GLY A 716 19.88 -8.70 9.33
CA GLY A 716 21.33 -8.47 9.43
C GLY A 716 22.10 -9.70 9.89
N MET A 717 21.61 -10.90 9.56
CA MET A 717 22.23 -12.15 9.96
C MET A 717 23.34 -12.61 9.00
N ILE A 718 23.55 -11.98 7.84
CA ILE A 718 24.52 -12.44 6.84
C ILE A 718 25.74 -11.51 6.79
N ASP A 719 26.87 -11.98 7.32
CA ASP A 719 28.12 -11.21 7.33
C ASP A 719 29.03 -11.52 6.13
N ASP A 720 28.94 -12.73 5.58
CA ASP A 720 29.72 -13.16 4.41
C ASP A 720 29.16 -12.49 3.14
N PRO A 721 29.93 -11.61 2.48
CA PRO A 721 29.44 -10.88 1.30
C PRO A 721 29.06 -11.80 0.13
N TYR A 722 29.76 -12.92 -0.04
CA TYR A 722 29.44 -13.89 -1.09
C TYR A 722 28.10 -14.58 -0.79
N VAL A 723 27.88 -15.03 0.44
CA VAL A 723 26.59 -15.62 0.84
C VAL A 723 25.47 -14.59 0.67
N LYS A 724 25.71 -13.34 1.08
CA LYS A 724 24.72 -12.26 0.95
C LYS A 724 24.31 -12.01 -0.50
N GLU A 725 25.29 -11.91 -1.40
CA GLU A 725 25.05 -11.74 -2.84
C GLU A 725 24.29 -12.93 -3.44
N GLN A 726 24.67 -14.17 -3.10
CA GLN A 726 23.98 -15.36 -3.64
C GLN A 726 22.56 -15.51 -3.08
N VAL A 727 22.33 -15.17 -1.81
CA VAL A 727 20.99 -15.14 -1.21
C VAL A 727 20.11 -14.12 -1.92
N GLU A 728 20.62 -12.92 -2.18
CA GLU A 728 19.92 -11.90 -2.97
C GLU A 728 19.56 -12.41 -4.38
N LYS A 729 20.52 -12.99 -5.10
CA LYS A 729 20.28 -13.58 -6.43
C LYS A 729 19.25 -14.72 -6.38
N ASN A 730 19.26 -15.55 -5.33
CA ASN A 730 18.26 -16.61 -5.12
C ASN A 730 16.85 -16.04 -4.87
N VAL A 731 16.71 -14.99 -4.06
CA VAL A 731 15.43 -14.27 -3.86
C VAL A 731 14.92 -13.72 -5.19
N ILE A 732 15.78 -13.04 -5.95
CA ILE A 732 15.43 -12.46 -7.25
C ILE A 732 15.01 -13.54 -8.24
N ARG A 733 15.77 -14.64 -8.36
CA ARG A 733 15.42 -15.78 -9.20
C ARG A 733 14.09 -16.40 -8.79
N ASN A 734 13.86 -16.58 -7.49
CA ASN A 734 12.63 -17.17 -6.98
C ASN A 734 11.41 -16.32 -7.38
N ILE A 735 11.48 -15.00 -7.20
CA ILE A 735 10.39 -14.08 -7.57
C ILE A 735 10.21 -14.04 -9.09
N ILE A 736 11.27 -13.73 -9.84
CA ILE A 736 11.20 -13.42 -11.27
C ILE A 736 11.00 -14.67 -12.13
N THR A 737 11.74 -15.74 -11.84
CA THR A 737 11.77 -16.95 -12.66
C THR A 737 10.82 -18.01 -12.11
N ASP A 738 10.92 -18.34 -10.83
CA ASP A 738 10.17 -19.47 -10.26
C ASP A 738 8.69 -19.10 -10.00
N ASN A 739 8.41 -17.83 -9.68
CA ASN A 739 7.07 -17.28 -9.44
C ASN A 739 6.61 -16.24 -10.49
N ASN A 740 7.29 -16.15 -11.64
CA ASN A 740 6.90 -15.30 -12.77
C ASN A 740 6.63 -13.81 -12.42
N GLY A 741 7.38 -13.24 -11.48
CA GLY A 741 7.23 -11.84 -11.06
C GLY A 741 6.04 -11.58 -10.13
N HIS A 742 5.62 -12.57 -9.33
CA HIS A 742 4.51 -12.46 -8.38
C HIS A 742 4.96 -12.63 -6.94
N VAL A 743 4.10 -12.18 -6.01
CA VAL A 743 4.32 -12.40 -4.58
C VAL A 743 4.24 -13.90 -4.28
N SER A 744 5.13 -14.39 -3.41
CA SER A 744 5.19 -15.81 -3.05
C SER A 744 5.27 -16.01 -1.53
N CYS A 745 4.81 -15.02 -0.78
CA CYS A 745 4.92 -14.96 0.68
C CYS A 745 3.54 -14.95 1.32
N GLY A 746 3.46 -15.54 2.51
CA GLY A 746 2.38 -15.30 3.46
C GLY A 746 2.64 -14.05 4.31
N VAL A 747 1.98 -13.97 5.45
CA VAL A 747 2.04 -12.83 6.39
C VAL A 747 3.47 -12.55 6.89
N ILE A 748 4.30 -13.57 7.10
CA ILE A 748 5.64 -13.41 7.66
C ILE A 748 6.58 -12.86 6.60
N GLY A 749 6.55 -13.42 5.39
CA GLY A 749 7.41 -12.96 4.31
C GLY A 749 7.02 -11.56 3.83
N ILE A 750 5.72 -11.30 3.64
CA ILE A 750 5.25 -10.00 3.13
C ILE A 750 5.48 -8.85 4.13
N SER A 751 5.65 -9.16 5.42
CA SER A 751 6.00 -8.20 6.47
C SER A 751 7.39 -7.56 6.29
N TRP A 752 8.24 -8.09 5.40
CA TRP A 752 9.61 -7.61 5.22
C TRP A 752 10.05 -7.53 3.75
N LEU A 753 9.19 -7.90 2.80
CA LEU A 753 9.60 -8.18 1.43
C LEU A 753 10.04 -6.92 0.67
N LEU A 754 9.21 -5.87 0.65
CA LEU A 754 9.40 -4.76 -0.28
C LEU A 754 10.56 -3.85 0.13
N ARG A 755 10.72 -3.58 1.43
CA ARG A 755 11.87 -2.83 1.93
C ARG A 755 13.17 -3.64 1.83
N THR A 756 13.12 -4.96 1.98
CA THR A 756 14.29 -5.83 1.76
C THR A 756 14.74 -5.79 0.30
N LEU A 757 13.81 -5.90 -0.65
CA LEU A 757 14.11 -5.77 -2.09
C LEU A 757 14.72 -4.39 -2.40
N THR A 758 14.18 -3.33 -1.82
CA THR A 758 14.75 -1.97 -1.95
C THR A 758 16.17 -1.90 -1.36
N ALA A 759 16.41 -2.53 -0.20
CA ALA A 759 17.73 -2.59 0.43
C ALA A 759 18.75 -3.43 -0.39
N MET A 760 18.28 -4.39 -1.17
CA MET A 760 19.06 -5.12 -2.20
C MET A 760 19.35 -4.27 -3.45
N GLY A 761 18.87 -3.02 -3.53
CA GLY A 761 18.96 -2.19 -4.74
C GLY A 761 17.97 -2.61 -5.83
N ARG A 762 16.91 -3.34 -5.47
CA ARG A 762 15.92 -3.94 -6.37
C ARG A 762 14.52 -3.36 -6.17
N THR A 763 14.45 -2.03 -6.05
CA THR A 763 13.19 -1.28 -5.97
C THR A 763 12.31 -1.51 -7.20
N ASP A 764 12.93 -1.81 -8.34
CA ASP A 764 12.23 -2.23 -9.55
C ASP A 764 11.34 -3.46 -9.31
N ILE A 765 11.81 -4.47 -8.55
CA ILE A 765 11.02 -5.67 -8.20
C ILE A 765 9.95 -5.31 -7.18
N ALA A 766 10.30 -4.51 -6.16
CA ALA A 766 9.33 -4.07 -5.17
C ALA A 766 8.15 -3.34 -5.85
N TRP A 767 8.44 -2.44 -6.78
CA TRP A 767 7.45 -1.74 -7.60
C TRP A 767 6.63 -2.69 -8.47
N LEU A 768 7.27 -3.68 -9.12
CA LEU A 768 6.56 -4.72 -9.86
C LEU A 768 5.54 -5.43 -8.97
N LEU A 769 5.94 -5.90 -7.79
CA LEU A 769 5.05 -6.63 -6.89
C LEU A 769 3.90 -5.76 -6.37
N ALA A 770 4.18 -4.49 -6.03
CA ALA A 770 3.19 -3.54 -5.54
C ALA A 770 2.15 -3.14 -6.60
N THR A 771 2.52 -3.18 -7.88
CA THR A 771 1.65 -2.73 -9.00
C THR A 771 1.10 -3.87 -9.86
N ASN A 772 1.55 -5.10 -9.64
CA ASN A 772 1.07 -6.28 -10.37
C ASN A 772 -0.44 -6.46 -10.16
N ASP A 773 -1.12 -6.86 -11.24
CA ASP A 773 -2.57 -6.99 -11.30
C ASP A 773 -3.07 -8.40 -11.66
N THR A 774 -2.16 -9.37 -11.75
CA THR A 774 -2.47 -10.80 -11.94
C THR A 774 -2.21 -11.62 -10.68
N TYR A 775 -2.87 -12.77 -10.56
CA TYR A 775 -2.76 -13.61 -9.36
C TYR A 775 -1.34 -14.21 -9.20
N PRO A 776 -0.79 -14.24 -7.98
CA PRO A 776 -1.23 -13.54 -6.76
C PRO A 776 -0.68 -12.10 -6.67
N SER A 777 -1.54 -11.13 -6.37
CA SER A 777 -1.16 -9.72 -6.11
C SER A 777 -2.29 -8.93 -5.44
N TRP A 778 -1.98 -7.75 -4.89
CA TRP A 778 -3.02 -6.82 -4.41
C TRP A 778 -3.85 -6.25 -5.58
N GLY A 779 -3.22 -6.01 -6.73
CA GLY A 779 -3.94 -5.52 -7.92
C GLY A 779 -4.90 -6.56 -8.48
N TYR A 780 -4.61 -7.86 -8.33
CA TYR A 780 -5.56 -8.92 -8.62
C TYR A 780 -6.83 -8.80 -7.76
N MET A 781 -6.69 -8.58 -6.44
CA MET A 781 -7.83 -8.36 -5.55
C MET A 781 -8.68 -7.17 -6.04
N ALA A 782 -8.03 -6.04 -6.34
CA ALA A 782 -8.71 -4.84 -6.84
C ALA A 782 -9.45 -5.08 -8.17
N LYS A 783 -8.82 -5.77 -9.13
CA LYS A 783 -9.46 -6.16 -10.41
C LYS A 783 -10.68 -7.06 -10.22
N HIS A 784 -10.72 -7.82 -9.13
CA HIS A 784 -11.83 -8.71 -8.77
C HIS A 784 -12.81 -8.07 -7.77
N GLY A 785 -12.83 -6.73 -7.71
CA GLY A 785 -13.86 -5.96 -7.01
C GLY A 785 -13.61 -5.77 -5.52
N ALA A 786 -12.42 -6.10 -5.01
CA ALA A 786 -12.02 -5.78 -3.66
C ALA A 786 -11.97 -4.27 -3.45
N THR A 787 -12.58 -3.80 -2.35
CA THR A 787 -12.49 -2.41 -1.87
C THR A 787 -11.77 -2.34 -0.51
N THR A 788 -11.25 -3.47 -0.06
CA THR A 788 -10.47 -3.71 1.16
C THR A 788 -9.48 -4.82 0.84
N ILE A 789 -8.48 -5.04 1.69
CA ILE A 789 -7.54 -6.16 1.51
C ILE A 789 -8.19 -7.46 1.99
N TRP A 790 -7.96 -8.56 1.27
CA TRP A 790 -8.49 -9.88 1.61
C TRP A 790 -7.55 -10.65 2.54
N GLU A 791 -8.09 -11.64 3.24
CA GLU A 791 -7.31 -12.60 4.03
C GLU A 791 -6.45 -13.51 3.17
N LEU A 792 -6.91 -13.84 1.97
CA LEU A 792 -6.25 -14.74 1.03
C LEU A 792 -6.02 -14.03 -0.30
N TRP A 793 -4.86 -14.29 -0.92
CA TRP A 793 -4.53 -13.80 -2.27
C TRP A 793 -5.56 -14.24 -3.33
N ASN A 794 -6.17 -15.40 -3.14
CA ASN A 794 -7.22 -16.04 -3.95
C ASN A 794 -8.60 -15.95 -3.28
N GLY A 795 -8.87 -14.86 -2.55
CA GLY A 795 -10.08 -14.73 -1.74
C GLY A 795 -11.38 -14.91 -2.53
N ASP A 796 -11.43 -14.61 -3.81
CA ASP A 796 -12.63 -14.78 -4.66
C ASP A 796 -12.97 -16.26 -4.98
N THR A 797 -11.98 -17.15 -4.93
CA THR A 797 -12.13 -18.57 -5.30
C THR A 797 -11.93 -19.55 -4.14
N ALA A 798 -11.27 -19.14 -3.07
CA ALA A 798 -10.95 -19.98 -1.92
C ALA A 798 -12.19 -20.44 -1.13
N SER A 799 -12.04 -21.55 -0.40
CA SER A 799 -13.09 -22.09 0.47
C SER A 799 -13.57 -21.08 1.53
N PRO A 800 -14.90 -20.97 1.80
CA PRO A 800 -15.44 -20.01 2.77
C PRO A 800 -15.06 -20.29 4.23
N LYS A 801 -14.43 -21.41 4.56
CA LYS A 801 -14.11 -21.78 5.95
C LYS A 801 -13.20 -20.76 6.66
N MET A 802 -12.36 -20.07 5.89
CA MET A 802 -11.49 -18.98 6.34
C MET A 802 -11.18 -18.09 5.14
N ASN A 803 -12.07 -17.14 4.84
CA ASN A 803 -11.98 -16.31 3.64
C ASN A 803 -12.65 -14.93 3.86
N SER A 804 -12.02 -14.13 4.70
CA SER A 804 -12.45 -12.74 4.96
C SER A 804 -12.16 -11.85 3.75
N GLY A 805 -13.15 -11.04 3.36
CA GLY A 805 -12.99 -9.97 2.38
C GLY A 805 -12.42 -8.66 2.96
N ASN A 806 -12.12 -8.62 4.26
CA ASN A 806 -11.62 -7.45 4.98
C ASN A 806 -10.65 -7.88 6.08
N HIS A 807 -9.36 -7.91 5.74
CA HIS A 807 -8.27 -8.32 6.62
C HIS A 807 -7.03 -7.47 6.30
N VAL A 808 -6.16 -7.21 7.28
CA VAL A 808 -5.01 -6.31 7.08
C VAL A 808 -3.66 -7.03 6.91
N MET A 809 -3.56 -8.31 7.28
CA MET A 809 -2.28 -8.99 7.48
C MET A 809 -1.41 -9.10 6.21
N LEU A 810 -2.03 -9.23 5.03
CA LEU A 810 -1.32 -9.32 3.75
C LEU A 810 -0.84 -7.96 3.23
N LEU A 811 -1.09 -6.85 3.94
CA LEU A 811 -0.43 -5.59 3.66
C LEU A 811 1.06 -5.65 3.95
N GLY A 812 1.48 -6.42 4.96
CA GLY A 812 2.89 -6.57 5.32
C GLY A 812 3.59 -5.22 5.48
N ASP A 813 4.70 -5.02 4.77
CA ASP A 813 5.44 -3.77 4.74
C ASP A 813 5.08 -2.82 3.58
N LEU A 814 3.98 -3.05 2.84
CA LEU A 814 3.58 -2.21 1.70
C LEU A 814 3.48 -0.73 2.05
N LEU A 815 2.77 -0.38 3.11
CA LEU A 815 2.57 1.01 3.50
C LEU A 815 3.87 1.65 4.00
N SER A 816 4.66 0.92 4.80
CA SER A 816 5.98 1.40 5.23
C SER A 816 6.91 1.60 4.03
N TRP A 817 6.92 0.68 3.07
CA TRP A 817 7.70 0.81 1.84
C TRP A 817 7.25 2.01 0.99
N LEU A 818 5.93 2.23 0.86
CA LEU A 818 5.40 3.39 0.16
C LEU A 818 5.91 4.70 0.78
N TYR A 819 5.80 4.86 2.11
CA TYR A 819 6.24 6.10 2.74
C TYR A 819 7.77 6.20 2.85
N GLU A 820 8.47 5.16 3.29
CA GLU A 820 9.91 5.24 3.56
C GLU A 820 10.76 5.19 2.28
N CYS A 821 10.33 4.45 1.24
CA CYS A 821 11.15 4.17 0.05
C CYS A 821 10.64 4.83 -1.23
N VAL A 822 9.32 4.96 -1.43
CA VAL A 822 8.74 5.61 -2.62
C VAL A 822 8.58 7.11 -2.40
N VAL A 823 7.91 7.50 -1.32
CA VAL A 823 7.72 8.90 -0.95
C VAL A 823 9.00 9.49 -0.37
N GLY A 824 9.80 8.66 0.32
CA GLY A 824 11.03 9.07 0.98
C GLY A 824 10.76 9.88 2.25
N ILE A 825 9.87 9.43 3.13
CA ILE A 825 9.68 9.96 4.47
C ILE A 825 9.93 8.81 5.44
N ALA A 826 11.13 8.76 6.00
CA ALA A 826 11.51 7.78 7.03
C ALA A 826 12.00 8.50 8.30
N PRO A 827 11.83 7.92 9.49
CA PRO A 827 12.33 8.52 10.72
C PRO A 827 13.86 8.36 10.81
N GLY A 828 14.59 9.48 10.80
CA GLY A 828 16.04 9.51 11.11
C GLY A 828 16.30 9.56 12.61
N GLU A 829 15.41 10.23 13.34
CA GLU A 829 15.32 10.23 14.80
C GLU A 829 13.88 9.95 15.23
N ALA A 830 13.71 9.52 16.48
CA ALA A 830 12.40 9.25 17.09
C ALA A 830 11.43 10.43 16.94
N GLY A 831 10.21 10.14 16.49
CA GLY A 831 9.16 11.12 16.27
C GLY A 831 9.38 12.04 15.07
N TYR A 832 10.29 11.72 14.15
CA TYR A 832 10.63 12.54 12.97
C TYR A 832 11.28 13.89 13.30
N ARG A 833 11.98 13.98 14.44
CA ARG A 833 12.79 15.17 14.75
C ARG A 833 13.86 15.43 13.69
N GLN A 834 14.42 14.35 13.17
CA GLN A 834 15.14 14.32 11.90
C GLN A 834 14.42 13.35 10.96
N VAL A 835 14.16 13.79 9.73
CA VAL A 835 13.55 12.98 8.67
C VAL A 835 14.64 12.50 7.73
N VAL A 836 14.66 11.22 7.36
CA VAL A 836 15.48 10.73 6.24
C VAL A 836 14.62 10.75 5.00
N MET A 837 15.08 11.47 3.98
CA MET A 837 14.41 11.60 2.70
C MET A 837 15.25 10.98 1.58
N LYS A 838 14.91 9.74 1.23
CA LYS A 838 15.64 8.91 0.25
C LYS A 838 14.68 8.10 -0.65
N PRO A 839 13.90 8.75 -1.54
CA PRO A 839 13.24 8.02 -2.62
C PRO A 839 14.28 7.36 -3.55
N ASP A 840 13.95 6.21 -4.12
CA ASP A 840 14.74 5.63 -5.20
C ASP A 840 14.24 6.15 -6.57
N PHE A 841 14.98 7.10 -7.15
CA PHE A 841 14.60 7.73 -8.42
C PHE A 841 15.00 6.89 -9.65
N THR A 842 15.74 5.79 -9.47
CA THR A 842 16.31 4.99 -10.58
C THR A 842 15.29 4.13 -11.31
N VAL A 843 14.11 3.90 -10.72
CA VAL A 843 13.05 3.06 -11.30
C VAL A 843 12.26 3.83 -12.35
N ASP A 844 12.39 3.47 -13.63
CA ASP A 844 11.79 4.20 -14.77
C ASP A 844 10.25 4.34 -14.67
N GLU A 845 9.55 3.40 -14.05
CA GLU A 845 8.08 3.42 -13.85
C GLU A 845 7.58 4.23 -12.66
N MET A 846 8.49 4.86 -11.92
CA MET A 846 8.16 5.70 -10.77
C MET A 846 8.37 7.17 -11.14
N ASP A 847 7.37 7.79 -11.77
CA ASP A 847 7.50 9.06 -12.48
C ASP A 847 6.94 10.26 -11.71
N ASP A 848 5.92 10.03 -10.89
CA ASP A 848 5.10 11.07 -10.25
C ASP A 848 4.56 10.55 -8.90
N VAL A 849 4.95 11.21 -7.81
CA VAL A 849 4.56 10.87 -6.44
C VAL A 849 4.22 12.16 -5.68
N ASP A 850 3.08 12.17 -4.99
CA ASP A 850 2.63 13.24 -4.12
C ASP A 850 2.08 12.65 -2.82
N ALA A 851 2.75 12.93 -1.71
CA ALA A 851 2.32 12.43 -0.42
C ALA A 851 2.62 13.41 0.71
N THR A 852 1.80 13.30 1.75
CA THR A 852 1.94 14.06 3.00
C THR A 852 1.89 13.11 4.18
N TYR A 853 2.58 13.47 5.27
CA TYR A 853 2.54 12.76 6.54
C TYR A 853 2.56 13.75 7.71
N GLN A 854 1.62 13.62 8.63
CA GLN A 854 1.42 14.49 9.78
C GLN A 854 2.14 13.89 11.01
N SER A 855 3.41 14.27 11.19
CA SER A 855 4.19 13.86 12.36
C SER A 855 3.72 14.57 13.65
N ILE A 856 4.27 14.18 14.81
CA ILE A 856 4.02 14.89 16.08
C ILE A 856 4.48 16.36 16.03
N TYR A 857 5.44 16.71 15.17
CA TYR A 857 5.93 18.09 15.02
C TYR A 857 5.13 18.91 14.00
N GLY A 858 4.42 18.25 13.08
CA GLY A 858 3.64 18.87 12.02
C GLY A 858 3.73 18.13 10.69
N LYS A 859 3.13 18.74 9.66
CA LYS A 859 3.03 18.17 8.32
C LYS A 859 4.39 18.12 7.62
N ILE A 860 4.74 16.95 7.09
CA ILE A 860 5.85 16.69 6.20
C ILE A 860 5.27 16.45 4.80
N VAL A 861 5.81 17.09 3.78
CA VAL A 861 5.40 16.92 2.37
C VAL A 861 6.58 16.45 1.55
N SER A 862 6.35 15.46 0.69
CA SER A 862 7.29 15.02 -0.33
C SER A 862 6.52 14.81 -1.63
N ARG A 863 6.70 15.72 -2.58
CA ARG A 863 6.12 15.65 -3.92
C ARG A 863 7.22 15.73 -4.95
N TRP A 864 7.39 14.70 -5.75
CA TRP A 864 8.42 14.70 -6.76
C TRP A 864 7.92 14.15 -8.10
N LYS A 865 8.51 14.67 -9.18
CA LYS A 865 8.21 14.28 -10.55
C LYS A 865 9.48 14.21 -11.39
N LYS A 866 9.60 13.16 -12.19
CA LYS A 866 10.68 12.99 -13.18
C LYS A 866 10.18 13.45 -14.55
N ASP A 867 10.98 14.29 -15.19
CA ASP A 867 10.64 14.96 -16.44
C ASP A 867 11.91 15.13 -17.28
N HIS A 868 12.04 14.37 -18.37
CA HIS A 868 13.19 14.40 -19.29
C HIS A 868 14.58 14.38 -18.60
N GLY A 869 14.81 13.43 -17.68
CA GLY A 869 16.08 13.30 -16.95
C GLY A 869 16.29 14.35 -15.85
N THR A 870 15.28 15.19 -15.58
CA THR A 870 15.27 16.16 -14.49
C THR A 870 14.26 15.74 -13.43
N LEU A 871 14.68 15.73 -12.17
CA LEU A 871 13.84 15.58 -10.99
C LEU A 871 13.42 16.96 -10.48
N LYS A 872 12.12 17.18 -10.32
CA LYS A 872 11.57 18.31 -9.55
C LYS A 872 11.00 17.77 -8.25
N TRP A 873 11.50 18.23 -7.11
CA TRP A 873 11.11 17.73 -5.79
C TRP A 873 10.75 18.89 -4.86
N HIS A 874 9.49 18.94 -4.45
CA HIS A 874 8.94 19.86 -3.48
C HIS A 874 8.87 19.20 -2.11
N ILE A 875 9.42 19.88 -1.10
CA ILE A 875 9.56 19.39 0.27
C ILE A 875 9.05 20.44 1.24
N GLU A 876 8.19 20.05 2.17
CA GLU A 876 7.82 20.87 3.33
C GLU A 876 8.20 20.14 4.62
N LEU A 877 8.89 20.82 5.53
CA LEU A 877 9.29 20.28 6.83
C LEU A 877 8.73 21.16 7.95
N PRO A 878 8.11 20.58 8.99
CA PRO A 878 7.55 21.37 10.08
C PRO A 878 8.67 22.03 10.91
N PRO A 879 8.41 23.18 11.54
CA PRO A 879 9.34 23.78 12.49
C PRO A 879 9.85 22.80 13.55
N ASN A 880 11.06 23.07 14.05
CA ASN A 880 11.76 22.26 15.04
C ASN A 880 12.25 20.88 14.54
N THR A 881 12.22 20.64 13.24
CA THR A 881 12.76 19.43 12.59
C THR A 881 13.82 19.77 11.54
N THR A 882 14.51 18.73 11.07
CA THR A 882 15.46 18.78 9.95
C THR A 882 15.26 17.56 9.06
N ALA A 883 15.79 17.58 7.84
CA ALA A 883 15.83 16.40 6.97
C ALA A 883 17.23 16.11 6.44
N LEU A 884 17.55 14.82 6.28
CA LEU A 884 18.69 14.32 5.52
C LEU A 884 18.19 13.91 4.14
N ILE A 885 18.60 14.67 3.12
CA ILE A 885 18.24 14.46 1.72
C ILE A 885 19.31 13.61 1.05
N HIS A 886 18.86 12.56 0.37
CA HIS A 886 19.67 11.72 -0.49
C HIS A 886 19.25 11.96 -1.95
N LEU A 887 20.18 12.48 -2.74
CA LEU A 887 20.06 12.58 -4.20
C LEU A 887 21.15 11.72 -4.82
N ASP A 888 20.82 11.01 -5.91
CA ASP A 888 21.77 10.11 -6.55
C ASP A 888 23.03 10.86 -7.03
N GLY A 889 24.20 10.27 -6.75
CA GLY A 889 25.50 10.84 -7.09
C GLY A 889 25.97 12.01 -6.20
N GLU A 890 25.19 12.43 -5.21
CA GLU A 890 25.54 13.54 -4.32
C GLU A 890 25.85 13.08 -2.87
N THR A 891 26.58 13.94 -2.15
CA THR A 891 26.74 13.79 -0.68
C THR A 891 25.42 14.11 0.01
N VAL A 892 25.07 13.37 1.06
CA VAL A 892 23.89 13.61 1.90
C VAL A 892 23.84 15.08 2.34
N ARG A 893 22.73 15.76 2.07
CA ARG A 893 22.53 17.19 2.42
C ARG A 893 21.53 17.31 3.55
N GLN A 894 21.79 18.19 4.51
CA GLN A 894 20.83 18.49 5.57
C GLN A 894 20.00 19.73 5.21
N LEU A 895 18.66 19.62 5.29
CA LEU A 895 17.74 20.75 5.15
C LEU A 895 17.14 21.14 6.51
N PRO A 896 17.01 22.45 6.80
CA PRO A 896 16.26 22.92 7.96
C PRO A 896 14.74 22.86 7.69
N SER A 897 13.93 23.13 8.72
CA SER A 897 12.48 23.29 8.59
C SER A 897 12.09 24.35 7.54
N GLY A 898 10.89 24.22 6.96
CA GLY A 898 10.34 25.13 5.95
C GLY A 898 10.06 24.48 4.60
N VAL A 899 9.88 25.32 3.57
CA VAL A 899 9.54 24.90 2.20
C VAL A 899 10.77 24.96 1.30
N HIS A 900 11.02 23.88 0.56
CA HIS A 900 12.18 23.72 -0.31
C HIS A 900 11.76 23.12 -1.67
N ASP A 901 12.11 23.80 -2.75
CA ASP A 901 11.96 23.30 -4.12
C ASP A 901 13.33 22.95 -4.68
N LEU A 902 13.56 21.67 -4.96
CA LEU A 902 14.79 21.15 -5.52
C LEU A 902 14.57 20.80 -6.99
N THR A 903 15.58 21.13 -7.81
CA THR A 903 15.70 20.63 -9.17
C THR A 903 17.03 19.93 -9.28
N HIS A 904 17.02 18.65 -9.65
CA HIS A 904 18.20 17.82 -9.75
C HIS A 904 18.24 17.14 -11.11
N SER A 905 19.40 17.12 -11.76
CA SER A 905 19.59 16.29 -12.95
C SER A 905 19.84 14.86 -12.48
N LEU A 906 19.00 13.93 -12.91
CA LEU A 906 19.20 12.53 -12.57
C LEU A 906 20.48 12.03 -13.24
N PRO A 907 21.32 11.24 -12.55
CA PRO A 907 22.54 10.74 -13.13
C PRO A 907 22.24 9.90 -14.37
N GLN A 908 22.94 10.21 -15.45
CA GLN A 908 22.94 9.40 -16.66
C GLN A 908 23.69 8.10 -16.37
N ARG A 909 23.28 6.99 -17.00
CA ARG A 909 23.85 5.63 -16.78
C ARG A 909 25.31 5.44 -17.25
N GLY A 910 25.98 6.54 -17.59
CA GLY A 910 27.37 6.63 -18.02
C GLY A 910 27.68 8.06 -18.47
N SER A 911 28.93 8.48 -18.38
CA SER A 911 29.37 9.81 -18.88
C SER A 911 29.21 9.98 -20.40
N GLU A 912 29.09 8.85 -21.09
CA GLU A 912 28.94 8.70 -22.52
C GLU A 912 27.48 8.88 -22.96
N VAL A 913 26.49 8.69 -22.08
CA VAL A 913 25.07 8.78 -22.40
C VAL A 913 24.65 10.25 -22.44
N VAL A 914 24.21 10.75 -23.60
CA VAL A 914 23.74 12.13 -23.79
C VAL A 914 22.24 12.25 -23.58
N ALA A 915 21.48 11.22 -23.97
CA ALA A 915 20.04 11.16 -23.80
C ALA A 915 19.61 9.73 -23.48
N ASP A 916 18.66 9.59 -22.56
CA ASP A 916 18.00 8.34 -22.23
C ASP A 916 16.49 8.62 -22.07
N GLU A 917 15.69 8.25 -23.07
CA GLU A 917 14.30 8.70 -23.20
C GLU A 917 13.41 7.66 -23.87
N PHE A 918 12.11 7.68 -23.57
CA PHE A 918 11.13 6.92 -24.36
C PHE A 918 10.77 7.69 -25.65
N LEU A 919 10.51 6.96 -26.73
CA LEU A 919 10.01 7.56 -27.98
C LEU A 919 8.64 8.22 -27.81
N TYR A 920 7.88 7.78 -26.81
CA TYR A 920 6.52 8.22 -26.49
C TYR A 920 6.15 7.80 -25.07
N GLU A 921 5.27 8.56 -24.42
CA GLU A 921 4.74 8.23 -23.09
C GLU A 921 3.56 7.27 -23.19
N GLU A 922 2.61 7.55 -24.10
CA GLU A 922 1.44 6.72 -24.35
C GLU A 922 1.49 6.06 -25.72
N ALA A 923 0.97 4.82 -25.80
CA ALA A 923 0.82 4.08 -27.05
C ALA A 923 -0.62 3.58 -27.24
N PRO A 924 -1.11 3.52 -28.48
CA PRO A 924 -2.43 2.95 -28.80
C PRO A 924 -2.46 1.40 -28.76
N PHE A 925 -1.41 0.76 -28.22
CA PHE A 925 -1.27 -0.68 -28.15
C PHE A 925 -0.60 -1.09 -26.83
N PRO A 926 -0.95 -2.26 -26.26
CA PRO A 926 -0.38 -2.72 -24.99
C PRO A 926 0.98 -3.43 -25.15
N GLN A 927 1.34 -3.89 -26.36
CA GLN A 927 2.65 -4.51 -26.62
C GLN A 927 3.29 -4.01 -27.92
N CYS A 928 4.62 -3.89 -27.91
CA CYS A 928 5.42 -3.57 -29.07
C CYS A 928 6.79 -4.24 -29.09
N HIS A 929 7.41 -4.18 -30.27
CA HIS A 929 8.81 -4.51 -30.50
C HIS A 929 9.45 -3.43 -31.37
N SER A 930 10.53 -2.83 -30.85
CA SER A 930 11.46 -2.01 -31.63
C SER A 930 12.00 -2.79 -32.82
N ALA A 931 12.48 -2.10 -33.85
CA ALA A 931 13.06 -2.80 -34.99
C ALA A 931 14.21 -2.06 -35.66
N SER A 932 14.12 -0.75 -35.89
CA SER A 932 15.17 -0.03 -36.62
C SER A 932 15.13 1.48 -36.39
N ILE A 933 16.30 2.13 -36.42
CA ILE A 933 16.48 3.59 -36.44
C ILE A 933 17.37 4.01 -37.62
N VAL A 934 17.14 5.21 -38.17
CA VAL A 934 17.98 5.82 -39.20
C VAL A 934 18.07 7.35 -39.03
N GLU A 935 19.20 7.94 -39.39
CA GLU A 935 19.34 9.39 -39.60
C GLU A 935 19.09 9.75 -41.07
N THR A 936 18.09 10.59 -41.34
CA THR A 936 17.81 11.09 -42.69
C THR A 936 18.86 12.11 -43.14
N ARG A 937 18.93 12.45 -44.44
CA ARG A 937 19.83 13.49 -44.99
C ARG A 937 19.66 14.87 -44.38
N LYS A 938 18.48 15.16 -43.85
CA LYS A 938 18.18 16.43 -43.17
C LYS A 938 18.60 16.41 -41.70
N GLY A 939 19.07 15.27 -41.20
CA GLY A 939 19.46 15.04 -39.82
C GLY A 939 18.30 14.72 -38.87
N ASP A 940 17.09 14.47 -39.39
CA ASP A 940 16.00 13.94 -38.59
C ASP A 940 16.28 12.47 -38.26
N LEU A 941 16.06 12.04 -37.02
CA LEU A 941 16.02 10.63 -36.67
C LEU A 941 14.64 10.06 -36.92
N VAL A 942 14.57 8.84 -37.44
CA VAL A 942 13.32 8.11 -37.64
C VAL A 942 13.49 6.72 -37.06
N ALA A 943 12.60 6.35 -36.13
CA ALA A 943 12.55 5.04 -35.52
C ALA A 943 11.26 4.32 -35.93
N THR A 944 11.34 3.01 -36.13
CA THR A 944 10.18 2.16 -36.46
C THR A 944 10.10 0.94 -35.56
N TYR A 945 8.87 0.52 -35.30
CA TYR A 945 8.50 -0.58 -34.42
C TYR A 945 7.18 -1.18 -34.87
N PHE A 946 6.86 -2.37 -34.37
CA PHE A 946 5.56 -3.01 -34.60
C PHE A 946 4.84 -3.24 -33.28
N GLY A 947 3.54 -2.97 -33.24
CA GLY A 947 2.76 -2.95 -32.01
C GLY A 947 1.29 -3.29 -32.21
N GLY A 948 0.70 -3.94 -31.22
CA GLY A 948 -0.68 -4.43 -31.18
C GLY A 948 -0.98 -5.12 -29.85
N THR A 949 -2.06 -5.90 -29.77
CA THR A 949 -2.45 -6.61 -28.54
C THR A 949 -1.34 -7.54 -28.02
N LYS A 950 -0.69 -8.27 -28.92
CA LYS A 950 0.42 -9.19 -28.64
C LYS A 950 1.13 -9.53 -29.94
N GLU A 951 2.44 -9.80 -29.90
CA GLU A 951 3.17 -10.37 -31.04
C GLU A 951 2.40 -11.54 -31.68
N ARG A 952 2.34 -11.60 -33.02
CA ARG A 952 1.52 -12.53 -33.86
C ARG A 952 0.03 -12.22 -33.98
N ASN A 953 -0.54 -11.34 -33.16
CA ASN A 953 -1.96 -11.05 -33.32
C ASN A 953 -2.22 -10.25 -34.61
N PRO A 954 -3.34 -10.52 -35.31
CA PRO A 954 -3.68 -9.84 -36.55
C PRO A 954 -3.71 -8.30 -36.49
N ASP A 955 -3.92 -7.72 -35.32
CA ASP A 955 -3.98 -6.26 -35.11
C ASP A 955 -2.60 -5.58 -35.02
N VAL A 956 -1.49 -6.35 -35.05
CA VAL A 956 -0.14 -5.81 -35.03
C VAL A 956 0.15 -5.03 -36.32
N CYS A 957 0.48 -3.75 -36.15
CA CYS A 957 0.78 -2.80 -37.24
C CYS A 957 2.24 -2.34 -37.21
N ILE A 958 2.65 -1.63 -38.26
CA ILE A 958 3.93 -0.90 -38.30
C ILE A 958 3.69 0.55 -37.92
N TRP A 959 4.54 1.04 -37.02
CA TRP A 959 4.51 2.37 -36.45
C TRP A 959 5.85 3.08 -36.64
N VAL A 960 5.81 4.41 -36.71
CA VAL A 960 6.97 5.28 -36.85
C VAL A 960 6.87 6.46 -35.89
N SER A 961 8.00 6.80 -35.28
CA SER A 961 8.23 8.07 -34.57
C SER A 961 9.43 8.79 -35.16
N ARG A 962 9.36 10.12 -35.21
CA ARG A 962 10.41 10.98 -35.79
C ARG A 962 10.92 11.93 -34.73
N LYS A 963 12.23 12.19 -34.69
CA LYS A 963 12.84 13.30 -33.96
C LYS A 963 13.43 14.27 -34.99
N PRO A 964 12.71 15.36 -35.33
CA PRO A 964 13.25 16.37 -36.23
C PRO A 964 14.58 16.91 -35.70
N LYS A 965 15.53 17.23 -36.59
CA LYS A 965 16.84 17.76 -36.17
C LYS A 965 16.68 18.96 -35.25
N GLY A 966 17.28 18.91 -34.06
CA GLY A 966 17.23 19.97 -33.05
C GLY A 966 15.93 20.00 -32.22
N SER A 967 15.01 19.07 -32.43
CA SER A 967 13.85 18.88 -31.55
C SER A 967 14.26 18.19 -30.25
N ALA A 968 13.74 18.66 -29.13
CA ALA A 968 13.84 17.94 -27.86
C ALA A 968 12.99 16.66 -27.88
N ASN A 969 11.86 16.68 -28.60
CA ASN A 969 10.82 15.65 -28.49
C ASN A 969 10.71 14.79 -29.76
N TRP A 970 10.37 13.50 -29.54
CA TRP A 970 9.89 12.59 -30.55
C TRP A 970 8.41 12.87 -30.89
N THR A 971 8.01 12.59 -32.13
CA THR A 971 6.58 12.59 -32.49
C THR A 971 5.87 11.37 -31.93
N ALA A 972 4.59 11.53 -31.58
CA ALA A 972 3.73 10.41 -31.18
C ALA A 972 3.71 9.28 -32.23
N PRO A 973 3.41 8.02 -31.82
CA PRO A 973 3.35 6.88 -32.73
C PRO A 973 2.41 7.11 -33.91
N GLN A 974 2.95 7.07 -35.13
CA GLN A 974 2.17 7.14 -36.36
C GLN A 974 2.08 5.76 -37.01
N MET A 975 0.87 5.24 -37.21
CA MET A 975 0.68 4.00 -37.98
C MET A 975 0.99 4.26 -39.45
N VAL A 976 1.89 3.47 -40.05
CA VAL A 976 2.33 3.65 -41.45
C VAL A 976 2.07 2.44 -42.33
N ALA A 977 1.83 1.27 -41.74
CA ALA A 977 1.36 0.09 -42.48
C ALA A 977 0.53 -0.85 -41.58
N ASP A 978 -0.43 -1.54 -42.21
CA ASP A 978 -1.21 -2.61 -41.61
C ASP A 978 -1.13 -3.89 -42.46
N GLY A 979 -1.67 -4.99 -41.91
CA GLY A 979 -1.76 -6.28 -42.58
C GLY A 979 -3.15 -6.58 -43.14
N VAL A 980 -3.94 -5.58 -43.50
CA VAL A 980 -5.26 -5.80 -44.12
C VAL A 980 -5.06 -6.34 -45.54
N GLU A 981 -5.69 -7.47 -45.86
CA GLU A 981 -5.62 -8.16 -47.15
C GLU A 981 -7.04 -8.49 -47.66
N PRO A 982 -7.28 -8.47 -48.99
CA PRO A 982 -8.57 -8.86 -49.56
C PRO A 982 -8.82 -10.37 -49.41
N ARG A 983 -10.07 -10.76 -49.10
CA ARG A 983 -10.46 -12.16 -48.81
C ARG A 983 -10.01 -13.13 -49.93
N PRO A 984 -9.26 -14.21 -49.61
CA PRO A 984 -8.82 -15.15 -50.62
C PRO A 984 -10.01 -16.02 -51.09
N LEU A 985 -10.01 -16.40 -52.37
CA LEU A 985 -11.04 -17.27 -52.98
C LEU A 985 -11.04 -18.70 -52.41
N THR A 986 -9.97 -19.08 -51.71
CA THR A 986 -9.81 -20.36 -51.01
C THR A 986 -9.33 -20.10 -49.57
N PRO A 987 -9.97 -20.68 -48.54
CA PRO A 987 -9.48 -20.56 -47.17
C PRO A 987 -8.09 -21.18 -47.05
N ASN A 988 -7.13 -20.43 -46.50
CA ASN A 988 -5.80 -20.96 -46.19
C ASN A 988 -5.88 -21.68 -44.83
N PRO A 989 -5.63 -23.00 -44.73
CA PRO A 989 -5.82 -23.74 -43.47
C PRO A 989 -4.70 -23.51 -42.44
N VAL A 990 -3.73 -22.63 -42.69
CA VAL A 990 -2.52 -22.48 -41.87
C VAL A 990 -2.36 -21.04 -41.35
N GLY A 991 -3.05 -20.69 -40.26
CA GLY A 991 -2.79 -19.44 -39.52
C GLY A 991 -3.99 -18.81 -38.82
N LYS A 992 -3.71 -17.97 -37.80
CA LYS A 992 -4.72 -17.09 -37.18
C LYS A 992 -5.00 -15.91 -38.11
N GLN A 993 -6.02 -16.00 -38.95
CA GLN A 993 -6.56 -14.87 -39.70
C GLN A 993 -7.81 -14.35 -38.98
N SER A 994 -8.00 -13.02 -38.95
CA SER A 994 -9.21 -12.42 -38.39
C SER A 994 -9.95 -11.64 -39.47
N LEU A 995 -11.28 -11.73 -39.47
CA LEU A 995 -12.12 -10.87 -40.31
C LEU A 995 -11.93 -9.41 -39.86
N VAL A 996 -11.88 -8.50 -40.82
CA VAL A 996 -11.93 -7.08 -40.51
C VAL A 996 -13.34 -6.75 -40.02
N THR A 997 -13.45 -6.20 -38.81
CA THR A 997 -14.70 -5.79 -38.16
C THR A 997 -14.53 -4.36 -37.65
N ALA A 998 -15.63 -3.70 -37.26
CA ALA A 998 -15.56 -2.40 -36.59
C ALA A 998 -14.69 -2.44 -35.30
N SER A 999 -14.56 -3.61 -34.65
CA SER A 999 -13.73 -3.81 -33.46
C SER A 999 -12.27 -4.16 -33.75
N THR A 1000 -11.93 -4.65 -34.96
CA THR A 1000 -10.54 -4.92 -35.37
C THR A 1000 -9.95 -3.82 -36.27
N LEU A 1001 -10.77 -2.81 -36.61
CA LEU A 1001 -10.37 -1.55 -37.23
C LEU A 1001 -9.84 -0.58 -36.15
N PRO A 1002 -8.69 0.08 -36.36
CA PRO A 1002 -8.25 1.15 -35.46
C PRO A 1002 -9.28 2.30 -35.47
N ALA A 1003 -9.68 2.79 -34.31
CA ALA A 1003 -10.63 3.91 -34.17
C ALA A 1003 -10.03 5.29 -34.55
N PHE A 1004 -8.92 5.36 -35.29
CA PHE A 1004 -8.20 6.60 -35.54
C PHE A 1004 -8.64 7.29 -36.85
N LYS A 1005 -8.88 8.60 -36.78
CA LYS A 1005 -9.21 9.47 -37.91
C LYS A 1005 -8.02 9.56 -38.89
N GLY A 1006 -7.93 8.70 -39.88
CA GLY A 1006 -6.93 8.85 -40.95
C GLY A 1006 -6.85 7.67 -41.92
N GLN A 1007 -7.45 7.87 -43.10
CA GLN A 1007 -7.26 7.14 -44.36
C GLN A 1007 -6.95 5.63 -44.29
N PHE A 1008 -8.00 4.84 -44.50
CA PHE A 1008 -7.89 3.46 -44.98
C PHE A 1008 -7.07 3.43 -46.27
N THR A 1009 -6.13 2.48 -46.42
CA THR A 1009 -5.58 2.17 -47.75
C THR A 1009 -6.72 1.52 -48.55
N PRO A 1010 -7.18 2.09 -49.68
CA PRO A 1010 -8.25 1.46 -50.47
C PRO A 1010 -7.85 0.02 -50.82
N LEU A 1011 -8.75 -0.93 -50.60
CA LEU A 1011 -8.56 -2.33 -51.01
C LEU A 1011 -8.25 -2.37 -52.51
N PRO A 1012 -7.34 -3.24 -52.99
CA PRO A 1012 -7.11 -3.41 -54.41
C PRO A 1012 -8.42 -3.73 -55.13
N GLU A 1013 -8.66 -3.12 -56.30
CA GLU A 1013 -9.83 -3.43 -57.13
C GLU A 1013 -9.88 -4.93 -57.42
N TRP A 1014 -10.92 -5.60 -56.92
CA TRP A 1014 -11.16 -7.00 -57.20
C TRP A 1014 -11.70 -7.14 -58.61
N ASN A 1015 -10.96 -7.85 -59.46
CA ASN A 1015 -11.26 -8.22 -60.84
C ASN A 1015 -12.67 -7.85 -61.35
N GLY A 1016 -12.77 -6.69 -62.00
CA GLY A 1016 -13.70 -6.47 -63.11
C GLY A 1016 -15.19 -6.27 -62.79
N ASN A 1017 -15.63 -6.22 -61.53
CA ASN A 1017 -17.02 -5.86 -61.20
C ASN A 1017 -17.07 -4.64 -60.27
N ARG A 1018 -17.76 -3.59 -60.73
CA ARG A 1018 -17.94 -2.29 -60.05
C ARG A 1018 -18.71 -2.42 -58.73
N GLY A 1019 -18.03 -2.74 -57.64
CA GLY A 1019 -18.53 -2.60 -56.28
C GLY A 1019 -17.37 -2.34 -55.31
N GLU A 1020 -17.49 -1.31 -54.47
CA GLU A 1020 -16.55 -1.06 -53.37
C GLU A 1020 -16.55 -2.27 -52.43
N ALA A 1021 -15.37 -2.84 -52.14
CA ALA A 1021 -15.25 -3.93 -51.19
C ALA A 1021 -15.70 -3.48 -49.79
N THR A 1022 -16.60 -4.25 -49.17
CA THR A 1022 -17.13 -3.92 -47.84
C THR A 1022 -16.24 -4.51 -46.74
N ILE A 1023 -16.38 -4.02 -45.49
CA ILE A 1023 -15.62 -4.51 -44.33
C ILE A 1023 -15.68 -6.05 -44.17
N GLY A 1024 -16.75 -6.71 -44.66
CA GLY A 1024 -16.92 -8.17 -44.64
C GLY A 1024 -16.07 -8.96 -45.65
N ASP A 1025 -15.35 -8.27 -46.55
CA ASP A 1025 -14.60 -8.86 -47.66
C ASP A 1025 -13.06 -8.78 -47.49
N ALA A 1026 -12.59 -8.42 -46.30
CA ALA A 1026 -11.17 -8.32 -45.97
C ALA A 1026 -10.81 -9.13 -44.71
N TYR A 1027 -9.58 -9.62 -44.67
CA TYR A 1027 -8.98 -10.23 -43.48
C TYR A 1027 -7.74 -9.44 -43.06
N ARG A 1028 -7.24 -9.70 -41.86
CA ARG A 1028 -6.02 -9.08 -41.34
C ARG A 1028 -5.01 -10.13 -40.91
N GLU A 1029 -3.75 -9.87 -41.20
CA GLU A 1029 -2.58 -10.59 -40.71
C GLU A 1029 -1.64 -9.66 -39.94
N ALA A 1030 -0.78 -10.23 -39.12
CA ALA A 1030 0.17 -9.46 -38.32
C ALA A 1030 1.26 -8.84 -39.22
N CYS A 1031 1.67 -7.61 -38.91
CA CYS A 1031 2.88 -7.00 -39.45
C CYS A 1031 4.11 -7.32 -38.60
N TRP A 1032 5.30 -7.32 -39.24
CA TRP A 1032 6.53 -7.76 -38.59
C TRP A 1032 7.80 -7.06 -39.11
N ASN A 1033 8.82 -7.00 -38.24
CA ASN A 1033 10.21 -6.64 -38.55
C ASN A 1033 10.36 -5.47 -39.53
N PRO A 1034 9.84 -4.28 -39.19
CA PRO A 1034 10.04 -3.08 -39.98
C PRO A 1034 11.51 -2.63 -39.94
N VAL A 1035 12.11 -2.35 -41.10
CA VAL A 1035 13.51 -1.94 -41.22
C VAL A 1035 13.60 -0.70 -42.10
N LEU A 1036 14.23 0.35 -41.57
CA LEU A 1036 14.44 1.62 -42.26
C LEU A 1036 15.78 1.62 -42.98
N TYR A 1037 15.81 2.24 -44.17
CA TYR A 1037 17.03 2.53 -44.90
C TYR A 1037 16.84 3.76 -45.79
N GLU A 1038 17.71 4.76 -45.66
CA GLU A 1038 17.71 5.91 -46.57
C GLU A 1038 18.71 5.70 -47.71
N THR A 1039 18.23 5.77 -48.94
CA THR A 1039 19.07 5.57 -50.12
C THR A 1039 19.91 6.81 -50.46
N PRO A 1040 20.95 6.70 -51.32
CA PRO A 1040 21.75 7.84 -51.75
C PRO A 1040 21.03 8.92 -52.58
N ASN A 1041 19.74 8.79 -52.87
CA ASN A 1041 18.96 9.87 -53.47
C ASN A 1041 18.10 10.63 -52.44
N GLY A 1042 18.06 10.17 -51.17
CA GLY A 1042 17.24 10.74 -50.09
C GLY A 1042 15.84 10.14 -49.96
N GLU A 1043 15.54 9.04 -50.67
CA GLU A 1043 14.32 8.26 -50.46
C GLU A 1043 14.49 7.33 -49.25
N LEU A 1044 13.59 7.46 -48.27
CA LEU A 1044 13.54 6.63 -47.08
C LEU A 1044 12.66 5.40 -47.34
N HIS A 1045 13.27 4.23 -47.40
CA HIS A 1045 12.59 2.96 -47.59
C HIS A 1045 12.26 2.35 -46.23
N LEU A 1046 11.05 1.83 -46.08
CA LEU A 1046 10.64 1.01 -44.95
C LEU A 1046 10.21 -0.36 -45.45
N TYR A 1047 10.99 -1.38 -45.10
CA TYR A 1047 10.71 -2.79 -45.43
C TYR A 1047 10.04 -3.46 -44.25
N PHE A 1048 8.98 -4.23 -44.45
CA PHE A 1048 8.25 -4.93 -43.38
C PHE A 1048 7.59 -6.19 -43.94
N LYS A 1049 7.07 -7.05 -43.07
CA LYS A 1049 6.50 -8.34 -43.48
C LYS A 1049 5.04 -8.40 -43.04
N ILE A 1050 4.19 -9.02 -43.85
CA ILE A 1050 2.80 -9.31 -43.51
C ILE A 1050 2.64 -10.83 -43.59
N GLY A 1051 2.10 -11.43 -42.55
CA GLY A 1051 1.90 -12.88 -42.52
C GLY A 1051 1.33 -13.40 -41.21
N PRO A 1052 0.76 -14.63 -41.22
CA PRO A 1052 0.20 -15.26 -40.02
C PRO A 1052 1.30 -15.77 -39.07
N ASN A 1053 2.51 -16.01 -39.58
CA ASN A 1053 3.69 -16.42 -38.84
C ASN A 1053 4.94 -16.22 -39.72
N VAL A 1054 6.13 -16.41 -39.15
CA VAL A 1054 7.42 -16.27 -39.85
C VAL A 1054 7.54 -17.18 -41.07
N ALA A 1055 6.96 -18.39 -41.04
CA ALA A 1055 7.04 -19.33 -42.16
C ALA A 1055 6.16 -18.94 -43.35
N GLY A 1056 5.10 -18.15 -43.11
CA GLY A 1056 4.09 -17.78 -44.10
C GLY A 1056 4.06 -16.30 -44.49
N TRP A 1057 5.01 -15.48 -44.01
CA TRP A 1057 5.01 -14.06 -44.30
C TRP A 1057 5.56 -13.70 -45.69
N LYS A 1058 5.21 -12.53 -46.19
CA LYS A 1058 5.75 -11.94 -47.43
C LYS A 1058 6.40 -10.60 -47.13
N GLY A 1059 7.44 -10.26 -47.90
CA GLY A 1059 8.13 -8.97 -47.80
C GLY A 1059 7.36 -7.86 -48.52
N TRP A 1060 7.32 -6.68 -47.89
CA TRP A 1060 6.67 -5.47 -48.38
C TRP A 1060 7.57 -4.26 -48.19
N ARG A 1061 7.35 -3.22 -48.99
CA ARG A 1061 8.04 -1.94 -48.89
C ARG A 1061 7.06 -0.77 -49.01
N ILE A 1062 7.30 0.29 -48.25
CA ILE A 1062 6.79 1.64 -48.51
C ILE A 1062 7.95 2.63 -48.58
N ILE A 1063 7.76 3.74 -49.30
CA ILE A 1063 8.80 4.76 -49.53
C ILE A 1063 8.29 6.12 -49.06
N SER A 1064 9.15 6.88 -48.39
CA SER A 1064 8.94 8.28 -48.07
C SER A 1064 9.96 9.17 -48.78
N LYS A 1065 9.47 10.28 -49.36
CA LYS A 1065 10.29 11.29 -50.05
C LYS A 1065 10.51 12.55 -49.22
N ASP A 1066 9.89 12.63 -48.05
CA ASP A 1066 9.90 13.80 -47.18
C ASP A 1066 10.45 13.50 -45.77
N GLY A 1067 11.21 12.40 -45.65
CA GLY A 1067 11.89 11.98 -44.42
C GLY A 1067 10.97 11.29 -43.42
N GLY A 1068 9.92 10.60 -43.88
CA GLY A 1068 9.00 9.80 -43.06
C GLY A 1068 7.73 10.51 -42.64
N LYS A 1069 7.43 11.71 -43.16
CA LYS A 1069 6.19 12.44 -42.83
C LYS A 1069 5.00 11.87 -43.60
N THR A 1070 5.22 11.51 -44.87
CA THR A 1070 4.26 10.81 -45.71
C THR A 1070 4.89 9.58 -46.35
N TRP A 1071 4.05 8.59 -46.65
CA TRP A 1071 4.47 7.27 -47.15
C TRP A 1071 3.68 6.88 -48.39
N SER A 1072 4.34 6.17 -49.32
CA SER A 1072 3.70 5.60 -50.51
C SER A 1072 2.71 4.48 -50.14
N LYS A 1073 1.92 4.03 -51.13
CA LYS A 1073 1.23 2.73 -51.02
C LYS A 1073 2.26 1.61 -50.84
N ARG A 1074 1.86 0.54 -50.13
CA ARG A 1074 2.70 -0.65 -49.96
C ARG A 1074 2.88 -1.41 -51.26
N GLU A 1075 4.11 -1.82 -51.52
CA GLU A 1075 4.52 -2.61 -52.70
C GLU A 1075 5.04 -3.97 -52.23
N PRO A 1076 4.58 -5.11 -52.79
CA PRO A 1076 5.12 -6.42 -52.45
C PRO A 1076 6.52 -6.58 -53.04
N LEU A 1077 7.41 -7.25 -52.31
CA LEU A 1077 8.69 -7.72 -52.87
C LEU A 1077 8.44 -8.96 -53.76
N PRO A 1078 9.35 -9.26 -54.71
CA PRO A 1078 9.20 -10.44 -55.56
C PRO A 1078 9.06 -11.74 -54.76
N ASP A 1079 8.29 -12.69 -55.29
CA ASP A 1079 8.13 -14.01 -54.67
C ASP A 1079 9.50 -14.65 -54.43
N SER A 1080 9.71 -15.22 -53.24
CA SER A 1080 10.98 -15.76 -52.71
C SER A 1080 11.97 -14.77 -52.08
N LEU A 1081 11.67 -13.46 -52.08
CA LEU A 1081 12.46 -12.43 -51.41
C LEU A 1081 11.71 -11.83 -50.22
N TYR A 1082 12.44 -11.48 -49.16
CA TYR A 1082 11.89 -10.92 -47.93
C TYR A 1082 12.38 -9.51 -47.61
N GLY A 1083 13.44 -9.06 -48.28
CA GLY A 1083 14.17 -7.86 -47.90
C GLY A 1083 14.87 -8.02 -46.55
N PRO A 1084 15.32 -6.91 -45.94
CA PRO A 1084 16.12 -6.95 -44.73
C PRO A 1084 15.27 -7.42 -43.55
N ILE A 1085 15.69 -8.43 -42.81
CA ILE A 1085 14.97 -8.92 -41.62
C ILE A 1085 15.67 -8.43 -40.37
N LYS A 1086 14.98 -7.55 -39.62
CA LYS A 1086 15.40 -6.97 -38.34
C LYS A 1086 16.58 -5.98 -38.47
N ASN A 1087 17.67 -6.33 -39.15
CA ASN A 1087 18.85 -5.46 -39.29
C ASN A 1087 18.87 -4.70 -40.61
N LYS A 1088 19.50 -3.52 -40.57
CA LYS A 1088 19.60 -2.57 -41.69
C LYS A 1088 20.47 -3.12 -42.85
N PRO A 1089 20.11 -2.86 -44.12
CA PRO A 1089 20.99 -3.14 -45.24
C PRO A 1089 22.17 -2.15 -45.29
N ILE A 1090 23.24 -2.52 -45.99
CA ILE A 1090 24.39 -1.64 -46.25
C ILE A 1090 24.55 -1.38 -47.74
N LEU A 1091 25.18 -0.25 -48.08
CA LEU A 1091 25.63 0.03 -49.44
C LEU A 1091 27.15 -0.13 -49.50
N HIS A 1092 27.63 -1.17 -50.17
CA HIS A 1092 29.06 -1.42 -50.37
C HIS A 1092 29.38 -1.49 -51.86
N GLN A 1093 30.34 -0.68 -52.30
CA GLN A 1093 30.79 -0.61 -53.71
C GLN A 1093 29.65 -0.52 -54.74
N GLY A 1094 28.62 0.29 -54.44
CA GLY A 1094 27.47 0.52 -55.34
C GLY A 1094 26.37 -0.54 -55.27
N ARG A 1095 26.54 -1.59 -54.47
CA ARG A 1095 25.55 -2.66 -54.26
C ARG A 1095 24.86 -2.52 -52.91
N LEU A 1096 23.53 -2.57 -52.92
CA LEU A 1096 22.73 -2.67 -51.71
C LEU A 1096 22.68 -4.14 -51.26
N ILE A 1097 23.17 -4.41 -50.06
CA ILE A 1097 23.26 -5.75 -49.49
C ILE A 1097 22.30 -5.82 -48.29
N SER A 1098 21.27 -6.63 -48.45
CA SER A 1098 20.23 -6.83 -47.45
C SER A 1098 20.50 -8.09 -46.63
N PRO A 1099 20.73 -7.96 -45.31
CA PRO A 1099 20.83 -9.09 -44.41
C PRO A 1099 19.46 -9.77 -44.22
N THR A 1100 19.39 -11.06 -44.54
CA THR A 1100 18.15 -11.82 -44.49
C THR A 1100 18.37 -13.19 -43.83
N SER A 1101 17.29 -13.85 -43.45
CA SER A 1101 17.30 -15.20 -42.91
C SER A 1101 15.99 -15.94 -43.18
N ASP A 1102 16.04 -17.27 -43.18
CA ASP A 1102 14.87 -18.13 -43.29
C ASP A 1102 14.71 -18.96 -42.01
N GLU A 1103 13.46 -19.22 -41.61
CA GLU A 1103 13.12 -20.06 -40.46
C GLU A 1103 12.28 -21.30 -40.83
N ARG A 1104 11.85 -21.44 -42.10
CA ARG A 1104 10.92 -22.50 -42.53
C ARG A 1104 11.48 -23.92 -42.37
N ASN A 1105 12.78 -24.09 -42.60
CA ASN A 1105 13.48 -25.38 -42.58
C ASN A 1105 14.73 -25.30 -41.69
N GLY A 1106 14.56 -24.73 -40.49
CA GLY A 1106 15.66 -24.35 -39.60
C GLY A 1106 16.14 -22.93 -39.84
N TRP A 1107 17.02 -22.45 -38.96
CA TRP A 1107 17.58 -21.11 -38.96
C TRP A 1107 18.77 -21.03 -39.89
N LYS A 1108 18.61 -20.31 -41.01
CA LYS A 1108 19.64 -20.15 -42.03
C LYS A 1108 19.77 -18.71 -42.45
N VAL A 1109 21.01 -18.29 -42.66
CA VAL A 1109 21.36 -16.94 -43.14
C VAL A 1109 21.58 -16.96 -44.65
N TYR A 1110 21.13 -15.90 -45.32
CA TYR A 1110 21.46 -15.59 -46.71
C TYR A 1110 21.32 -14.08 -46.93
N PHE A 1111 21.76 -13.58 -48.09
CA PHE A 1111 21.74 -12.17 -48.39
C PHE A 1111 20.97 -11.90 -49.67
N GLU A 1112 20.28 -10.76 -49.72
CA GLU A 1112 19.60 -10.27 -50.91
C GLU A 1112 20.34 -9.05 -51.44
N LEU A 1113 20.65 -9.06 -52.73
CA LEU A 1113 21.55 -8.10 -53.38
C LEU A 1113 20.79 -7.31 -54.43
N SER A 1114 21.02 -6.01 -54.46
CA SER A 1114 20.47 -5.11 -55.47
C SER A 1114 21.51 -4.12 -55.97
N ASP A 1115 21.78 -4.16 -57.27
CA ASP A 1115 22.73 -3.29 -57.96
C ASP A 1115 22.06 -2.00 -58.51
N ASP A 1116 20.75 -1.83 -58.29
CA ASP A 1116 19.93 -0.73 -58.82
C ASP A 1116 19.08 -0.01 -57.76
N MET A 1117 19.54 -0.06 -56.51
CA MET A 1117 18.95 0.61 -55.34
C MET A 1117 17.56 0.10 -54.97
N GLY A 1118 17.37 -1.21 -55.08
CA GLY A 1118 16.18 -1.92 -54.63
C GLY A 1118 15.07 -2.01 -55.66
N LYS A 1119 15.35 -1.82 -56.95
CA LYS A 1119 14.38 -2.03 -58.04
C LYS A 1119 14.35 -3.50 -58.46
N THR A 1120 15.51 -4.12 -58.60
CA THR A 1120 15.68 -5.55 -58.83
C THR A 1120 16.56 -6.16 -57.75
N TRP A 1121 16.29 -7.43 -57.44
CA TRP A 1121 16.92 -8.15 -56.34
C TRP A 1121 17.23 -9.58 -56.77
N ARG A 1122 18.29 -10.13 -56.19
CA ARG A 1122 18.62 -11.56 -56.26
C ARG A 1122 19.13 -12.03 -54.90
N ARG A 1123 19.01 -13.32 -54.61
CA ARG A 1123 19.50 -13.91 -53.35
C ARG A 1123 20.80 -14.70 -53.55
N THR A 1124 21.65 -14.72 -52.53
CA THR A 1124 22.80 -15.62 -52.44
C THR A 1124 22.37 -17.05 -52.13
N ALA A 1125 23.34 -17.98 -52.13
CA ALA A 1125 23.18 -19.25 -51.44
C ALA A 1125 23.00 -19.04 -49.93
N PHE A 1126 22.50 -20.07 -49.23
CA PHE A 1126 22.57 -20.08 -47.76
C PHE A 1126 24.04 -20.16 -47.33
N VAL A 1127 24.38 -19.50 -46.23
CA VAL A 1127 25.70 -19.61 -45.60
C VAL A 1127 25.81 -21.01 -44.98
N ASP A 1128 26.87 -21.74 -45.31
CA ASP A 1128 27.16 -23.05 -44.73
C ASP A 1128 27.60 -22.91 -43.26
N ALA A 1129 27.25 -23.88 -42.42
CA ALA A 1129 27.55 -23.88 -40.98
C ALA A 1129 27.71 -25.33 -40.47
N ASP A 1130 28.37 -25.48 -39.32
CA ASP A 1130 28.51 -26.79 -38.66
C ASP A 1130 27.15 -27.37 -38.25
N GLU A 1131 27.09 -28.70 -38.16
CA GLU A 1131 25.87 -29.41 -37.75
C GLU A 1131 25.39 -28.93 -36.37
N GLY A 1132 24.13 -28.48 -36.29
CA GLY A 1132 23.53 -27.96 -35.06
C GLY A 1132 23.64 -26.44 -34.88
N VAL A 1133 24.50 -25.74 -35.64
CA VAL A 1133 24.58 -24.27 -35.60
C VAL A 1133 23.38 -23.66 -36.32
N LYS A 1134 22.57 -22.93 -35.56
CA LYS A 1134 21.33 -22.28 -36.02
C LYS A 1134 21.49 -20.78 -35.93
N ALA A 1135 21.55 -20.08 -37.05
CA ALA A 1135 21.83 -18.64 -37.12
C ALA A 1135 20.80 -17.87 -37.95
N ILE A 1136 20.47 -16.65 -37.52
CA ILE A 1136 19.51 -15.75 -38.19
C ILE A 1136 19.85 -14.28 -37.95
N GLN A 1137 19.13 -13.39 -38.65
CA GLN A 1137 19.15 -11.94 -38.43
C GLN A 1137 20.57 -11.35 -38.41
N PRO A 1138 21.38 -11.55 -39.48
CA PRO A 1138 22.74 -11.04 -39.50
C PRO A 1138 22.76 -9.51 -39.49
N THR A 1139 23.81 -8.91 -38.94
CA THR A 1139 24.17 -7.50 -39.13
C THR A 1139 25.49 -7.45 -39.88
N ILE A 1140 25.69 -6.45 -40.75
CA ILE A 1140 26.85 -6.39 -41.65
C ILE A 1140 27.76 -5.23 -41.24
N LEU A 1141 29.06 -5.52 -41.13
CA LEU A 1141 30.15 -4.57 -40.92
C LEU A 1141 31.08 -4.58 -42.14
N VAL A 1142 31.77 -3.46 -42.37
CA VAL A 1142 32.82 -3.34 -43.39
C VAL A 1142 34.18 -3.30 -42.69
N LEU A 1143 35.05 -4.26 -42.97
CA LEU A 1143 36.40 -4.33 -42.41
C LEU A 1143 37.36 -3.34 -43.11
N PRO A 1144 38.53 -3.01 -42.51
CA PRO A 1144 39.42 -1.98 -43.04
C PRO A 1144 40.07 -2.37 -44.38
N ASP A 1145 40.19 -3.67 -44.63
CA ASP A 1145 40.67 -4.23 -45.89
C ASP A 1145 39.59 -4.31 -46.99
N GLY A 1146 38.36 -3.88 -46.69
CA GLY A 1146 37.22 -3.87 -47.61
C GLY A 1146 36.41 -5.16 -47.62
N ARG A 1147 36.77 -6.19 -46.83
CA ARG A 1147 35.94 -7.38 -46.65
C ARG A 1147 34.65 -7.02 -45.89
N LEU A 1148 33.60 -7.79 -46.14
CA LEU A 1148 32.35 -7.70 -45.36
C LEU A 1148 32.37 -8.77 -44.28
N GLU A 1149 31.96 -8.39 -43.08
CA GLU A 1149 31.72 -9.30 -41.96
C GLU A 1149 30.23 -9.30 -41.64
N ALA A 1150 29.64 -10.47 -41.42
CA ALA A 1150 28.27 -10.59 -40.93
C ALA A 1150 28.21 -11.33 -39.59
N LEU A 1151 27.76 -10.61 -38.56
CA LEU A 1151 27.53 -11.14 -37.22
C LEU A 1151 26.09 -11.62 -37.11
N CYS A 1152 25.91 -12.85 -36.67
CA CYS A 1152 24.64 -13.55 -36.63
C CYS A 1152 24.26 -13.91 -35.19
N ARG A 1153 23.01 -13.66 -34.84
CA ARG A 1153 22.39 -14.25 -33.64
C ARG A 1153 22.32 -15.78 -33.81
N THR A 1154 22.59 -16.53 -32.74
CA THR A 1154 22.53 -18.00 -32.79
C THR A 1154 21.71 -18.62 -31.65
N ARG A 1155 21.59 -19.95 -31.66
CA ARG A 1155 21.18 -20.76 -30.49
C ARG A 1155 22.34 -21.52 -29.85
N SER A 1156 23.58 -21.19 -30.21
CA SER A 1156 24.79 -21.93 -29.84
C SER A 1156 25.60 -21.24 -28.74
N ARG A 1157 24.92 -20.45 -27.89
CA ARG A 1157 25.49 -19.64 -26.78
C ARG A 1157 26.43 -18.51 -27.19
N HIS A 1158 26.87 -18.46 -28.44
CA HIS A 1158 27.87 -17.53 -28.96
C HIS A 1158 27.40 -16.89 -30.27
N ILE A 1159 27.92 -15.71 -30.61
CA ILE A 1159 27.67 -15.07 -31.90
C ILE A 1159 28.32 -15.88 -33.02
N GLY A 1160 27.63 -15.97 -34.16
CA GLY A 1160 28.17 -16.56 -35.39
C GLY A 1160 28.75 -15.47 -36.30
N VAL A 1161 29.86 -15.72 -36.96
CA VAL A 1161 30.50 -14.81 -37.91
C VAL A 1161 30.73 -15.48 -39.25
N THR A 1162 30.58 -14.74 -40.34
CA THR A 1162 30.91 -15.15 -41.72
C THR A 1162 31.41 -13.93 -42.50
N TYR A 1163 32.28 -14.18 -43.48
CA TYR A 1163 32.98 -13.14 -44.23
C TYR A 1163 32.69 -13.22 -45.72
N SER A 1164 32.74 -12.08 -46.41
CA SER A 1164 32.68 -11.99 -47.86
C SER A 1164 33.80 -11.12 -48.42
N ASP A 1165 34.57 -11.70 -49.34
CA ASP A 1165 35.70 -11.05 -50.02
C ASP A 1165 35.33 -10.47 -51.39
N ASP A 1166 34.10 -10.72 -51.84
CA ASP A 1166 33.62 -10.47 -53.21
C ASP A 1166 32.37 -9.58 -53.26
N ASN A 1167 32.26 -8.65 -52.30
CA ASN A 1167 31.16 -7.69 -52.19
C ASN A 1167 29.79 -8.38 -52.05
N GLY A 1168 29.72 -9.39 -51.19
CA GLY A 1168 28.51 -10.07 -50.74
C GLY A 1168 28.00 -11.18 -51.65
N GLU A 1169 28.73 -11.57 -52.72
CA GLU A 1169 28.30 -12.65 -53.62
C GLU A 1169 28.38 -14.01 -52.94
N THR A 1170 29.51 -14.28 -52.30
CA THR A 1170 29.77 -15.50 -51.55
C THR A 1170 30.18 -15.18 -50.12
N TRP A 1171 29.85 -16.11 -49.22
CA TRP A 1171 30.06 -15.97 -47.79
C TRP A 1171 30.78 -17.21 -47.28
N SER A 1172 31.77 -17.01 -46.42
CA SER A 1172 32.56 -18.09 -45.82
C SER A 1172 31.69 -18.99 -44.94
N HIS A 1173 32.22 -20.16 -44.57
CA HIS A 1173 31.61 -21.00 -43.54
C HIS A 1173 31.39 -20.19 -42.25
N LEU A 1174 30.20 -20.34 -41.65
CA LEU A 1174 29.82 -19.66 -40.41
C LEU A 1174 30.57 -20.26 -39.22
N GLN A 1175 31.28 -19.42 -38.47
CA GLN A 1175 32.07 -19.82 -37.29
C GLN A 1175 31.50 -19.17 -36.02
N LEU A 1176 31.67 -19.78 -34.86
CA LEU A 1176 31.31 -19.15 -33.58
C LEU A 1176 32.51 -18.41 -33.01
N ILE A 1177 32.31 -17.16 -32.57
CA ILE A 1177 33.34 -16.36 -31.88
C ILE A 1177 33.12 -16.38 -30.36
N ASP A 1178 34.14 -16.03 -29.57
CA ASP A 1178 34.06 -15.96 -28.11
C ASP A 1178 33.30 -14.70 -27.63
N THR A 1179 32.09 -14.50 -28.15
CA THR A 1179 31.19 -13.42 -27.76
C THR A 1179 29.82 -14.02 -27.46
N PRO A 1180 29.30 -13.84 -26.24
CA PRO A 1180 28.08 -14.51 -25.80
C PRO A 1180 26.85 -14.06 -26.59
N ASN A 1181 25.91 -15.00 -26.77
CA ASN A 1181 24.57 -14.73 -27.29
C ASN A 1181 23.54 -15.61 -26.59
N ASN A 1182 22.62 -14.97 -25.86
CA ASN A 1182 21.49 -15.62 -25.19
C ASN A 1182 20.29 -15.94 -26.12
N ASN A 1183 20.49 -16.01 -27.44
CA ASN A 1183 19.41 -16.05 -28.41
C ASN A 1183 18.51 -14.79 -28.35
N SER A 1184 19.10 -13.60 -28.19
CA SER A 1184 18.46 -12.30 -28.41
C SER A 1184 18.94 -11.65 -29.71
N GLY A 1185 18.13 -10.74 -30.25
CA GLY A 1185 18.50 -9.98 -31.46
C GLY A 1185 19.71 -9.09 -31.20
N ILE A 1186 20.59 -8.98 -32.19
CA ILE A 1186 21.82 -8.17 -32.16
C ILE A 1186 21.85 -7.20 -33.34
N ASP A 1187 22.45 -6.03 -33.20
CA ASP A 1187 22.74 -5.09 -34.30
C ASP A 1187 24.13 -4.50 -34.08
N ALA A 1188 24.83 -4.14 -35.14
CA ALA A 1188 26.18 -3.58 -35.06
C ALA A 1188 26.36 -2.42 -36.04
N VAL A 1189 27.36 -1.59 -35.80
CA VAL A 1189 27.69 -0.47 -36.68
C VAL A 1189 29.20 -0.21 -36.71
N ASN A 1190 29.69 0.15 -37.90
CA ASN A 1190 31.02 0.73 -38.09
C ASN A 1190 31.10 2.11 -37.43
N LEU A 1191 32.17 2.36 -36.69
CA LEU A 1191 32.44 3.66 -36.08
C LEU A 1191 33.45 4.46 -36.91
N ARG A 1192 33.33 5.78 -36.84
CA ARG A 1192 34.20 6.75 -37.56
C ARG A 1192 35.65 6.76 -37.10
N ASP A 1193 35.91 6.31 -35.90
CA ASP A 1193 37.26 6.16 -35.35
C ASP A 1193 37.98 4.90 -35.87
N GLY A 1194 37.29 4.07 -36.65
CA GLY A 1194 37.81 2.83 -37.22
C GLY A 1194 37.42 1.57 -36.44
N GLY A 1195 36.77 1.70 -35.28
CA GLY A 1195 36.28 0.58 -34.49
C GLY A 1195 34.84 0.16 -34.84
N TYR A 1196 34.27 -0.69 -34.00
CA TYR A 1196 32.92 -1.23 -34.14
C TYR A 1196 32.16 -1.20 -32.81
N ALA A 1197 30.84 -1.04 -32.90
CA ALA A 1197 29.94 -1.20 -31.75
C ALA A 1197 28.87 -2.26 -32.05
N LEU A 1198 28.64 -3.16 -31.10
CA LEU A 1198 27.65 -4.24 -31.14
C LEU A 1198 26.71 -4.08 -29.96
N ILE A 1199 25.41 -4.00 -30.22
CA ILE A 1199 24.41 -4.07 -29.16
C ILE A 1199 23.82 -5.48 -29.06
N CYS A 1200 23.91 -6.08 -27.88
CA CYS A 1200 23.35 -7.39 -27.60
C CYS A 1200 23.03 -7.58 -26.11
N ASN A 1201 22.43 -8.71 -25.76
CA ASN A 1201 22.45 -9.18 -24.38
C ASN A 1201 23.66 -10.09 -24.25
N ASP A 1202 24.65 -9.65 -23.48
CA ASP A 1202 26.04 -10.13 -23.50
C ASP A 1202 26.30 -11.28 -22.51
N TRP A 1203 25.29 -12.13 -22.32
CA TRP A 1203 25.39 -13.37 -21.53
C TRP A 1203 24.99 -14.59 -22.37
N PRO A 1204 25.57 -15.79 -22.12
CA PRO A 1204 25.25 -16.98 -22.87
C PRO A 1204 23.89 -17.57 -22.45
N ILE A 1205 23.32 -18.41 -23.31
CA ILE A 1205 22.16 -19.27 -22.96
C ILE A 1205 22.63 -20.34 -21.98
N GLU A 1206 21.80 -20.78 -21.03
CA GLU A 1206 22.06 -22.00 -20.25
C GLU A 1206 22.31 -23.23 -21.15
N PRO A 1207 23.14 -24.22 -20.75
CA PRO A 1207 23.55 -25.32 -21.62
C PRO A 1207 22.39 -26.11 -22.27
N ASP A 1208 21.26 -26.26 -21.56
CA ASP A 1208 20.12 -27.08 -21.97
C ASP A 1208 18.87 -26.25 -22.34
N LYS A 1209 19.00 -24.94 -22.51
CA LYS A 1209 17.87 -24.05 -22.85
C LYS A 1209 17.98 -23.52 -24.27
N GLU A 1210 16.82 -23.23 -24.88
CA GLU A 1210 16.79 -22.62 -26.21
C GLU A 1210 16.91 -21.09 -26.18
N LYS A 1211 16.71 -20.45 -25.03
CA LYS A 1211 16.69 -18.99 -24.84
C LYS A 1211 17.21 -18.64 -23.45
N GLY A 1212 18.01 -17.59 -23.34
CA GLY A 1212 18.44 -17.03 -22.05
C GLY A 1212 17.62 -15.81 -21.62
N ALA A 1213 17.92 -15.32 -20.42
CA ALA A 1213 17.37 -14.07 -19.87
C ALA A 1213 17.74 -12.88 -20.76
N ARG A 1214 16.80 -11.96 -20.99
CA ARG A 1214 16.99 -10.77 -21.84
C ARG A 1214 17.35 -9.53 -21.03
N THR A 1215 18.36 -9.70 -20.20
CA THR A 1215 19.03 -8.69 -19.40
C THR A 1215 20.46 -9.20 -19.11
N PRO A 1216 21.43 -8.31 -18.86
CA PRO A 1216 21.45 -6.92 -19.30
C PRO A 1216 21.38 -6.75 -20.82
N LEU A 1217 20.98 -5.57 -21.28
CA LEU A 1217 21.20 -5.11 -22.65
C LEU A 1217 22.43 -4.19 -22.65
N SER A 1218 23.44 -4.56 -23.43
CA SER A 1218 24.77 -3.95 -23.38
C SER A 1218 25.25 -3.58 -24.78
N ILE A 1219 26.17 -2.62 -24.85
CA ILE A 1219 26.98 -2.36 -26.04
C ILE A 1219 28.38 -2.88 -25.79
N LEU A 1220 28.91 -3.64 -26.75
CA LEU A 1220 30.30 -4.08 -26.81
C LEU A 1220 31.05 -3.29 -27.88
N ARG A 1221 32.36 -3.11 -27.68
CA ARG A 1221 33.28 -2.48 -28.63
C ARG A 1221 34.30 -3.49 -29.14
N SER A 1222 34.73 -3.31 -30.38
CA SER A 1222 35.82 -4.07 -31.01
C SER A 1222 36.65 -3.17 -31.91
N ASP A 1223 37.95 -3.46 -32.01
CA ASP A 1223 38.87 -2.79 -32.94
C ASP A 1223 39.09 -3.61 -34.23
N ASP A 1224 38.76 -4.91 -34.22
CA ASP A 1224 39.04 -5.86 -35.32
C ASP A 1224 37.80 -6.59 -35.87
N GLY A 1225 36.65 -6.51 -35.19
CA GLY A 1225 35.41 -7.21 -35.54
C GLY A 1225 35.30 -8.61 -34.94
N GLU A 1226 36.38 -9.15 -34.37
CA GLU A 1226 36.44 -10.52 -33.84
C GLU A 1226 36.41 -10.54 -32.31
N HIS A 1227 37.18 -9.66 -31.67
CA HIS A 1227 37.29 -9.57 -30.21
C HIS A 1227 36.41 -8.45 -29.68
N TRP A 1228 35.37 -8.82 -28.95
CA TRP A 1228 34.37 -7.88 -28.40
C TRP A 1228 34.51 -7.75 -26.89
N HIS A 1229 34.56 -6.51 -26.41
CA HIS A 1229 34.64 -6.19 -24.99
C HIS A 1229 33.43 -5.38 -24.55
N HIS A 1230 32.88 -5.66 -23.38
CA HIS A 1230 31.80 -4.86 -22.79
C HIS A 1230 32.23 -3.39 -22.70
N TRP A 1231 31.39 -2.47 -23.20
CA TRP A 1231 31.61 -1.03 -23.11
C TRP A 1231 30.63 -0.37 -22.14
N ILE A 1232 29.33 -0.58 -22.31
CA ILE A 1232 28.31 0.03 -21.45
C ILE A 1232 27.04 -0.84 -21.35
N THR A 1233 26.46 -0.96 -20.16
CA THR A 1233 25.12 -1.53 -19.92
C THR A 1233 24.06 -0.45 -20.07
N LEU A 1234 23.09 -0.67 -20.97
CA LEU A 1234 21.95 0.22 -21.15
C LEU A 1234 20.79 -0.11 -20.21
N GLU A 1235 20.57 -1.40 -19.92
CA GLU A 1235 19.50 -1.90 -19.05
C GLU A 1235 19.96 -3.15 -18.30
N ASP A 1236 19.68 -3.25 -16.99
CA ASP A 1236 20.11 -4.39 -16.16
C ASP A 1236 19.02 -4.95 -15.23
N SER A 1237 17.76 -4.57 -15.45
CA SER A 1237 16.69 -5.12 -14.60
C SER A 1237 16.23 -6.50 -15.11
N PRO A 1238 16.17 -7.54 -14.26
CA PRO A 1238 15.64 -8.86 -14.59
C PRO A 1238 14.13 -8.89 -14.81
N ILE A 1239 13.42 -7.78 -14.64
CA ILE A 1239 11.99 -7.69 -14.85
C ILE A 1239 11.73 -7.57 -16.35
N SER A 1240 11.25 -8.66 -16.94
CA SER A 1240 10.84 -8.70 -18.35
C SER A 1240 12.00 -8.46 -19.32
N GLN A 1241 11.70 -8.19 -20.59
CA GLN A 1241 12.60 -8.45 -21.72
C GLN A 1241 13.08 -7.18 -22.43
N TYR A 1242 14.40 -6.93 -22.42
CA TYR A 1242 15.04 -5.96 -23.33
C TYR A 1242 15.36 -6.64 -24.66
N SER A 1243 14.78 -6.16 -25.76
CA SER A 1243 14.87 -6.91 -27.03
C SER A 1243 14.74 -6.07 -28.28
N TYR A 1244 15.08 -6.69 -29.41
CA TYR A 1244 15.12 -6.05 -30.72
C TYR A 1244 15.88 -4.71 -30.72
N PRO A 1245 17.15 -4.69 -30.27
CA PRO A 1245 17.94 -3.47 -30.34
C PRO A 1245 18.30 -3.13 -31.80
N SER A 1246 18.42 -1.85 -32.09
CA SER A 1246 19.03 -1.32 -33.32
C SER A 1246 19.98 -0.19 -32.98
N ILE A 1247 21.10 -0.11 -33.69
CA ILE A 1247 22.20 0.85 -33.45
C ILE A 1247 22.63 1.51 -34.76
N ILE A 1248 22.88 2.81 -34.73
CA ILE A 1248 23.51 3.57 -35.82
C ILE A 1248 24.54 4.56 -35.24
N GLN A 1249 25.46 5.02 -36.09
CA GLN A 1249 26.25 6.23 -35.80
C GLN A 1249 25.80 7.34 -36.76
N SER A 1250 25.41 8.48 -36.20
CA SER A 1250 24.96 9.66 -36.96
C SER A 1250 26.13 10.47 -37.52
N ARG A 1251 25.79 11.47 -38.36
CA ARG A 1251 26.77 12.28 -39.07
C ARG A 1251 27.61 13.22 -38.20
N ASP A 1252 27.18 13.47 -36.98
CA ASP A 1252 27.94 14.18 -35.95
C ASP A 1252 28.87 13.26 -35.15
N GLY A 1253 28.77 11.94 -35.33
CA GLY A 1253 29.60 10.94 -34.66
C GLY A 1253 28.96 10.32 -33.43
N HIS A 1254 27.76 10.75 -33.03
CA HIS A 1254 27.04 10.16 -31.91
C HIS A 1254 26.50 8.78 -32.30
N ILE A 1255 26.36 7.90 -31.32
CA ILE A 1255 25.71 6.60 -31.47
C ILE A 1255 24.26 6.74 -31.00
N HIS A 1256 23.32 6.27 -31.81
CA HIS A 1256 21.91 6.23 -31.45
C HIS A 1256 21.43 4.79 -31.41
N VAL A 1257 20.74 4.45 -30.33
CA VAL A 1257 20.19 3.12 -30.07
C VAL A 1257 18.70 3.22 -29.86
N VAL A 1258 17.94 2.29 -30.44
CA VAL A 1258 16.54 2.04 -30.04
C VAL A 1258 16.31 0.58 -29.70
N TYR A 1259 15.52 0.30 -28.66
CA TYR A 1259 15.20 -1.07 -28.27
C TYR A 1259 13.83 -1.17 -27.60
N THR A 1260 13.32 -2.40 -27.56
CA THR A 1260 12.08 -2.74 -26.86
C THR A 1260 12.34 -2.77 -25.37
N TRP A 1261 11.66 -1.92 -24.62
CA TRP A 1261 11.70 -1.90 -23.17
C TRP A 1261 10.46 -2.61 -22.60
N ARG A 1262 10.69 -3.72 -21.88
CA ARG A 1262 9.67 -4.59 -21.24
C ARG A 1262 8.49 -5.02 -22.12
N ARG A 1263 8.63 -4.94 -23.45
CA ARG A 1263 7.57 -5.11 -24.49
C ARG A 1263 6.45 -4.07 -24.46
N GLN A 1264 6.56 -3.03 -23.65
CA GLN A 1264 5.50 -2.03 -23.47
C GLN A 1264 5.79 -0.75 -24.25
N ARG A 1265 7.07 -0.31 -24.25
CA ARG A 1265 7.52 0.94 -24.88
C ARG A 1265 8.80 0.71 -25.68
N VAL A 1266 9.18 1.72 -26.46
CA VAL A 1266 10.46 1.77 -27.17
C VAL A 1266 11.30 2.88 -26.55
N LYS A 1267 12.53 2.54 -26.17
CA LYS A 1267 13.49 3.44 -25.54
C LYS A 1267 14.56 3.84 -26.55
N HIS A 1268 15.00 5.09 -26.49
CA HIS A 1268 16.06 5.69 -27.29
C HIS A 1268 17.20 6.12 -26.37
N VAL A 1269 18.42 5.71 -26.71
CA VAL A 1269 19.63 6.14 -26.02
C VAL A 1269 20.59 6.75 -27.03
N GLU A 1270 21.11 7.93 -26.71
CA GLU A 1270 22.13 8.63 -27.48
C GLU A 1270 23.45 8.61 -26.70
N LEU A 1271 24.56 8.29 -27.37
CA LEU A 1271 25.87 8.10 -26.77
C LEU A 1271 26.96 8.84 -27.56
N ILE A 1272 28.01 9.27 -26.86
CA ILE A 1272 29.26 9.74 -27.46
C ILE A 1272 30.33 8.63 -27.33
N PRO A 1273 30.86 8.10 -28.45
CA PRO A 1273 31.80 6.97 -28.47
C PRO A 1273 33.26 7.26 -28.09
#